data_AF-A0A024VY54-F1
#
_entry.id   AF-A0A024VY54-F1
#
_cell.length_a   1.000
_cell.length_b   1.000
_cell.length_c   1.000
_cell.angle_alpha   90.00
_cell.angle_beta   90.00
_cell.angle_gamma   90.00
#
_symmetry.space_group_name_H-M   'P 1'
#
loop_
_entity.id
_entity.type
_entity.pdbx_description
1 polymer ?
#
loop_
_entity_poly.entity_id
_entity_poly.type
_entity_poly.pdbx_seq_one_letter_code
_entity_poly.pdbx_strand_id
1 'polypeptide(L)'
;MQQQTREEMLKRSVKEGDKGKSGNSCLVGNIKEAKFGKAAKSSDLDKGKICDLDEHKHTNVQDNKRGYYYNGPCTGKNDKRFKIGTQWSYGEKEKENTHPKVYMPARREHMCTSNLEHLDIRSKGLTGTNAGHSLLGDVLLAAKYEAENIKKLYVENNDRKDLNAANDKATVCRAMKYSFADIGDIIRGRDMWVQNKDFRDLQTMLVTIFGKIDDELKSKLNGKYEDNSEGKHLELRKDWWEANRDQVWEAMKCKTNGVDITCDSDHTPLDDYIPQRLRWMNEWAEWYCKVQKKAYEELVKGCKECKGGKCMNGDPKCTTCMSACAEYWKKIQPWKQQWEKIKEKYNDLYKRATESGGPIKSNDPKDQEAIEFLSKLQKKNTDNTIYSTAAGYIHQEATMNCEKQTQFCEKKSGGDDDTHYVFRGKPHDYDEACDCEDREGPKAPKEKKEDHVYSGKKKPCDIVEEHFKLKDNKTGGIDSCYPKDYGGTYPGWNCTNETLVSGKGECMPPRRQKLCLINLQYFTGKTTVDLREAFIKCAAVETFFLWHKYKDDKEKVNPSKNVDKEVQKKLESGEIPEDFKRQMFYTFGDYRDIFFDTDISKKQGPVKDAIDNIGKVFEKEKISEAKKDGKTDDKEREKFWKENGKEIWEGMLCGLSHASGNKETVQKTLTTNYTYPNVKFSGDNTTSLEHFAQRPQFLRWFTEWGDDFCKQRKEKLATLQKECPAETCIKRNESKKEPCKKACEKYQTWLKDWKTQYKTQSKKYDEDKGKQLYKNISDVTSSTKAYQYLHTQLKQFTCVSGDCNCMKEPSKETKKPSDTIEMPASLDEEPDEVKGRCKCPPPPDACEIVKVIFNGKSATDVIQGCKRKENYQPWNCDKIKSHNNHNGACMPPRRQKLCVINLKTFKPKTSVELRNAFIKCAAIETHFAWHRYKEDKENEKTTPKLVNYLKEGKIPDDFKRQMFYTFGDYRDLCLDKNIGNDVSVVENNIKDVLTDSTKNGGTPITAENWWKLIEKEVWDGMLCALSYNTNEKQFKDDVRKNLTQNYSYSTIKFTEDPNSTSLSTFAETPQFLRWFTEWGEDFCKKRKEKVNELMTKCNGCIVSDNPAGGKTCVKTTEGCKKCTKECETYQGWLKKWKENYNKQKDKFLRDKSENNYDHDPVAKKAKDAREYLEKTLQKFCQNGSTNENCDFKCMENASTQSLNNTDMPASLDDEPEEVQGKCSCKPPPPKNPPRLSLARSAEAPEEIPPAVAGRSLNPRPAPAGPQPPSGTPDA
;
A
#
# COMPACT_ATOMS: atom_id res chain seq x y z
N MET A 1 18.18 13.70 14.17
CA MET A 1 19.55 14.08 14.58
C MET A 1 20.21 14.76 13.40
N GLN A 2 20.78 14.07 12.40
CA GLN A 2 21.35 14.69 11.19
C GLN A 2 20.56 15.91 10.65
N GLN A 3 19.29 15.74 10.24
CA GLN A 3 18.50 16.85 9.69
C GLN A 3 18.43 18.05 10.65
N GLN A 4 18.21 17.79 11.95
CA GLN A 4 18.17 18.83 12.98
C GLN A 4 19.54 19.52 13.12
N THR A 5 20.64 18.76 13.17
CA THR A 5 22.01 19.31 13.25
C THR A 5 22.33 20.16 12.02
N ARG A 6 21.93 19.72 10.83
CA ARG A 6 22.09 20.48 9.57
C ARG A 6 21.25 21.76 9.56
N GLU A 7 20.01 21.71 10.06
CA GLU A 7 19.15 22.90 10.21
C GLU A 7 19.68 23.88 11.26
N GLU A 8 20.20 23.41 12.39
CA GLU A 8 20.83 24.23 13.43
C GLU A 8 22.12 24.89 12.92
N MET A 9 22.98 24.12 12.23
CA MET A 9 24.17 24.63 11.57
C MET A 9 23.81 25.73 10.57
N LEU A 10 22.85 25.49 9.66
CA LEU A 10 22.42 26.49 8.68
C LEU A 10 21.82 27.74 9.33
N LYS A 11 21.11 27.62 10.47
CA LYS A 11 20.62 28.78 11.23
C LYS A 11 21.76 29.64 11.78
N ARG A 12 22.86 29.02 12.24
CA ARG A 12 24.04 29.72 12.76
C ARG A 12 24.93 30.28 11.65
N SER A 13 25.12 29.56 10.54
CA SER A 13 26.08 29.90 9.49
C SER A 13 25.53 30.68 8.29
N VAL A 14 24.21 30.83 8.14
CA VAL A 14 23.60 31.63 7.06
C VAL A 14 23.26 33.04 7.57
N LYS A 15 23.59 34.06 6.77
CA LYS A 15 23.22 35.46 7.01
C LYS A 15 21.83 35.75 6.45
N GLU A 16 20.99 36.48 7.19
CA GLU A 16 19.57 36.65 6.82
C GLU A 16 19.30 37.38 5.50
N GLY A 17 20.31 38.06 4.92
CA GLY A 17 20.20 38.73 3.62
C GLY A 17 20.36 37.83 2.39
N ASP A 18 20.90 36.61 2.53
CA ASP A 18 21.37 35.80 1.39
C ASP A 18 20.40 34.67 0.96
N LYS A 19 19.09 34.86 1.17
CA LYS A 19 18.03 33.90 0.76
C LYS A 19 17.81 33.82 -0.76
N GLY A 20 18.85 34.08 -1.56
CA GLY A 20 18.76 34.48 -2.96
C GLY A 20 19.62 33.69 -3.98
N LYS A 21 20.40 32.67 -3.59
CA LYS A 21 20.91 31.57 -4.46
C LYS A 21 21.75 30.54 -3.69
N SER A 22 21.28 29.28 -3.70
CA SER A 22 21.85 28.10 -3.00
C SER A 22 21.78 28.15 -1.46
N GLY A 23 21.29 27.06 -0.85
CA GLY A 23 21.17 26.91 0.61
C GLY A 23 22.46 26.42 1.27
N ASN A 24 23.59 27.03 0.94
CA ASN A 24 24.92 26.62 1.40
C ASN A 24 25.39 27.46 2.59
N SER A 25 26.09 26.80 3.53
CA SER A 25 26.68 27.40 4.72
C SER A 25 27.95 28.19 4.36
N CYS A 26 28.21 29.32 5.03
CA CYS A 26 29.49 30.04 4.85
C CYS A 26 30.70 29.27 5.41
N LEU A 27 30.47 28.16 6.12
CA LEU A 27 31.49 27.26 6.66
C LEU A 27 31.92 26.18 5.66
N VAL A 28 31.24 26.06 4.50
CA VAL A 28 31.65 25.13 3.44
C VAL A 28 33.01 25.56 2.92
N GLY A 29 34.01 24.70 3.09
CA GLY A 29 35.35 24.92 2.60
C GLY A 29 35.44 24.66 1.09
N ASN A 30 36.08 25.56 0.37
CA ASN A 30 36.43 25.37 -1.04
C ASN A 30 37.90 24.94 -1.15
N ILE A 31 38.15 23.68 -1.53
CA ILE A 31 39.52 23.15 -1.69
C ILE A 31 40.37 23.94 -2.68
N LYS A 32 39.75 24.63 -3.66
CA LYS A 32 40.45 25.50 -4.62
C LYS A 32 41.06 26.74 -3.98
N GLU A 33 40.49 27.18 -2.87
CA GLU A 33 40.91 28.37 -2.10
C GLU A 33 41.80 27.99 -0.90
N ALA A 34 42.02 26.69 -0.66
CA ALA A 34 43.07 26.21 0.23
C ALA A 34 44.43 26.76 -0.22
N LYS A 35 45.34 26.97 0.72
CA LYS A 35 46.75 27.24 0.43
C LYS A 35 47.57 26.25 1.24
N PHE A 36 48.58 25.67 0.58
CA PHE A 36 49.48 24.69 1.18
C PHE A 36 50.88 25.31 1.36
N GLY A 37 51.62 24.85 2.36
CA GLY A 37 52.90 25.46 2.74
C GLY A 37 53.99 25.39 1.66
N LYS A 38 53.87 24.43 0.73
CA LYS A 38 54.93 24.00 -0.19
C LYS A 38 54.75 24.45 -1.66
N ALA A 39 54.12 25.61 -1.86
CA ALA A 39 53.93 26.24 -3.19
C ALA A 39 53.15 25.40 -4.25
N ALA A 40 52.47 24.33 -3.85
CA ALA A 40 51.52 23.61 -4.71
C ALA A 40 50.34 24.51 -5.09
N LYS A 41 49.87 24.41 -6.34
CA LYS A 41 48.76 25.22 -6.85
C LYS A 41 47.42 24.53 -6.64
N SER A 42 46.59 25.11 -5.78
CA SER A 42 45.24 24.62 -5.48
C SER A 42 44.28 24.67 -6.68
N SER A 43 44.64 25.40 -7.76
CA SER A 43 43.95 25.36 -9.06
C SER A 43 43.95 23.98 -9.72
N ASP A 44 44.90 23.12 -9.36
CA ASP A 44 45.14 21.86 -10.07
C ASP A 44 44.12 20.78 -9.63
N LEU A 45 43.42 21.02 -8.50
CA LEU A 45 42.40 20.17 -7.88
C LEU A 45 40.96 20.43 -8.41
N ASP A 46 40.85 21.05 -9.59
CA ASP A 46 39.56 21.45 -10.19
C ASP A 46 38.67 20.27 -10.60
N LYS A 47 37.33 20.43 -10.52
CA LYS A 47 36.30 19.48 -10.99
C LYS A 47 36.39 18.04 -10.43
N GLY A 48 36.34 17.88 -9.09
CA GLY A 48 36.16 16.57 -8.45
C GLY A 48 37.45 15.76 -8.26
N LYS A 49 38.61 16.39 -8.41
CA LYS A 49 39.95 15.80 -8.25
C LYS A 49 40.42 15.66 -6.80
N ILE A 50 39.52 15.40 -5.85
CA ILE A 50 39.89 15.23 -4.43
C ILE A 50 40.91 14.08 -4.26
N CYS A 51 40.84 13.06 -5.12
CA CYS A 51 41.77 11.93 -5.11
C CYS A 51 43.20 12.27 -5.59
N ASP A 52 43.42 13.43 -6.22
CA ASP A 52 44.74 13.88 -6.69
C ASP A 52 45.56 14.56 -5.56
N LEU A 53 45.02 14.61 -4.32
CA LEU A 53 45.74 15.06 -3.13
C LEU A 53 47.00 14.21 -2.90
N ASP A 54 48.11 14.89 -2.57
CA ASP A 54 49.47 14.36 -2.55
C ASP A 54 50.09 14.73 -1.20
N GLU A 55 50.57 13.71 -0.48
CA GLU A 55 51.04 13.84 0.91
C GLU A 55 52.25 14.73 1.12
N HIS A 56 53.01 15.02 0.06
CA HIS A 56 54.20 15.87 0.10
C HIS A 56 53.96 17.27 -0.48
N LYS A 57 52.90 17.49 -1.26
CA LYS A 57 52.57 18.77 -1.90
C LYS A 57 51.42 19.51 -1.23
N HIS A 58 50.36 18.79 -0.87
CA HIS A 58 49.07 19.34 -0.47
C HIS A 58 48.89 19.33 1.06
N THR A 59 49.87 19.89 1.78
CA THR A 59 49.87 19.92 3.25
C THR A 59 50.42 21.24 3.82
N ASN A 60 49.98 21.59 5.03
CA ASN A 60 50.51 22.72 5.81
C ASN A 60 51.43 22.32 6.98
N VAL A 61 52.02 21.12 6.96
CA VAL A 61 52.99 20.65 7.98
C VAL A 61 54.27 21.49 8.03
N GLN A 62 54.83 21.64 9.25
CA GLN A 62 56.14 22.28 9.46
C GLN A 62 57.30 21.35 9.11
N ASP A 63 58.00 21.63 8.01
CA ASP A 63 58.94 20.68 7.36
C ASP A 63 60.28 20.38 8.09
N ASN A 64 60.59 21.06 9.19
CA ASN A 64 61.89 20.92 9.88
C ASN A 64 61.81 21.21 11.40
N LYS A 65 61.08 20.37 12.15
CA LYS A 65 61.28 20.28 13.61
C LYS A 65 62.46 19.34 13.91
N ARG A 66 63.41 19.76 14.74
CA ARG A 66 64.51 18.90 15.22
C ARG A 66 63.92 17.62 15.85
N GLY A 67 64.21 16.47 15.25
CA GLY A 67 63.83 15.15 15.79
C GLY A 67 62.57 14.50 15.19
N TYR A 68 61.90 15.11 14.21
CA TYR A 68 60.75 14.49 13.53
C TYR A 68 60.83 14.70 12.00
N TYR A 69 60.72 13.61 11.24
CA TYR A 69 60.74 13.61 9.77
C TYR A 69 59.35 13.25 9.24
N TYR A 70 58.66 14.22 8.64
CA TYR A 70 57.34 14.00 8.07
C TYR A 70 57.43 13.33 6.69
N ASN A 71 56.81 12.15 6.57
CA ASN A 71 56.70 11.36 5.35
C ASN A 71 55.23 10.96 5.10
N GLY A 72 54.31 11.92 5.20
CA GLY A 72 52.88 11.74 4.92
C GLY A 72 51.97 11.54 6.14
N PRO A 73 50.63 11.53 5.97
CA PRO A 73 49.66 11.44 7.07
C PRO A 73 49.79 10.23 7.99
N CYS A 74 50.41 9.14 7.53
CA CYS A 74 50.63 7.92 8.32
C CYS A 74 52.01 7.87 9.02
N THR A 75 52.79 8.96 9.00
CA THR A 75 54.15 9.00 9.59
C THR A 75 54.14 8.63 11.08
N GLY A 76 54.98 7.67 11.48
CA GLY A 76 55.10 7.25 12.88
C GLY A 76 53.93 6.40 13.41
N LYS A 77 52.97 6.03 12.56
CA LYS A 77 51.85 5.15 12.92
C LYS A 77 52.25 3.68 12.74
N ASN A 78 51.78 2.81 13.64
CA ASN A 78 52.13 1.40 13.68
C ASN A 78 51.50 0.61 12.52
N ASP A 79 52.33 -0.13 11.79
CA ASP A 79 51.93 -0.94 10.64
C ASP A 79 51.15 -2.20 11.02
N LYS A 80 51.16 -2.64 12.28
CA LYS A 80 50.47 -3.86 12.77
C LYS A 80 49.00 -3.65 13.15
N ARG A 81 48.42 -2.48 12.86
CA ARG A 81 46.99 -2.22 13.09
C ARG A 81 46.10 -3.09 12.16
N PHE A 82 44.88 -3.38 12.60
CA PHE A 82 43.93 -4.33 11.99
C PHE A 82 44.31 -5.82 12.00
N LYS A 83 45.35 -6.24 12.72
CA LYS A 83 45.65 -7.67 12.92
C LYS A 83 44.61 -8.35 13.82
N ILE A 84 43.90 -9.36 13.31
CA ILE A 84 42.97 -10.17 14.10
C ILE A 84 43.75 -10.94 15.18
N GLY A 85 43.38 -10.69 16.44
CA GLY A 85 44.05 -11.26 17.62
C GLY A 85 44.73 -10.20 18.50
N THR A 86 44.98 -9.00 17.97
CA THR A 86 45.52 -7.89 18.77
C THR A 86 44.49 -7.45 19.82
N GLN A 87 44.84 -7.61 21.09
CA GLN A 87 44.04 -7.12 22.20
C GLN A 87 44.07 -5.60 22.22
N TRP A 88 42.93 -4.98 22.54
CA TRP A 88 42.87 -3.53 22.73
C TRP A 88 43.55 -3.23 24.05
N SER A 89 44.73 -2.61 24.00
CA SER A 89 45.53 -2.42 25.19
C SER A 89 44.86 -1.38 26.11
N TYR A 90 45.18 -1.46 27.40
CA TYR A 90 44.99 -0.35 28.32
C TYR A 90 46.34 0.13 28.87
N GLY A 91 47.49 -0.46 28.51
CA GLY A 91 48.82 -0.10 29.04
C GLY A 91 49.97 -0.60 28.17
N GLU A 92 51.20 -0.16 28.38
CA GLU A 92 51.85 0.11 29.68
C GLU A 92 52.38 1.54 29.87
N LYS A 93 52.48 2.01 31.14
CA LYS A 93 52.87 3.37 31.60
C LYS A 93 52.07 4.57 31.04
N GLU A 94 51.52 4.50 29.82
CA GLU A 94 50.65 5.51 29.22
C GLU A 94 49.18 5.44 29.70
N LYS A 95 48.94 4.71 30.80
CA LYS A 95 47.63 4.31 31.36
C LYS A 95 46.71 5.46 31.79
N GLU A 96 47.21 6.69 31.77
CA GLU A 96 46.45 7.90 32.07
C GLU A 96 45.88 8.54 30.79
N ASN A 97 46.39 8.22 29.60
CA ASN A 97 46.24 9.07 28.40
C ASN A 97 44.87 9.05 27.69
N THR A 98 43.88 8.29 28.17
CA THR A 98 42.53 8.19 27.58
C THR A 98 41.44 8.45 28.61
N HIS A 99 40.25 8.83 28.15
CA HIS A 99 39.09 9.02 29.03
C HIS A 99 38.84 7.75 29.87
N PRO A 100 38.64 7.87 31.20
CA PRO A 100 38.58 6.72 32.09
C PRO A 100 37.51 5.70 31.68
N LYS A 101 37.86 4.41 31.84
CA LYS A 101 37.07 3.22 31.48
C LYS A 101 36.72 3.10 29.97
N VAL A 102 37.57 3.59 29.07
CA VAL A 102 37.45 3.36 27.62
C VAL A 102 38.58 2.45 27.13
N TYR A 103 38.26 1.45 26.30
CA TYR A 103 39.25 0.72 25.51
C TYR A 103 39.33 1.35 24.13
N MET A 104 40.52 1.79 23.72
CA MET A 104 40.73 2.46 22.44
C MET A 104 41.04 1.42 21.33
N PRO A 105 40.42 1.52 20.13
CA PRO A 105 40.80 0.69 19.00
C PRO A 105 42.18 1.08 18.47
N ALA A 106 43.01 0.08 18.15
CA ALA A 106 44.30 0.29 17.47
C ALA A 106 44.16 1.04 16.12
N ARG A 107 42.96 0.99 15.50
CA ARG A 107 42.57 1.83 14.35
C ARG A 107 42.71 3.32 14.67
N ARG A 108 42.17 3.77 15.81
CA ARG A 108 42.18 5.17 16.26
C ARG A 108 43.56 5.60 16.77
N GLU A 109 44.19 4.75 17.57
CA GLU A 109 45.51 4.96 18.16
C GLU A 109 46.58 5.22 17.08
N HIS A 110 46.50 4.46 15.98
CA HIS A 110 47.43 4.54 14.87
C HIS A 110 46.75 5.08 13.60
N MET A 111 45.79 6.00 13.76
CA MET A 111 45.13 6.70 12.67
C MET A 111 46.11 7.59 11.90
N CYS A 112 45.95 7.69 10.58
CA CYS A 112 46.79 8.55 9.73
C CYS A 112 46.42 10.05 9.85
N THR A 113 46.71 10.62 11.01
CA THR A 113 46.50 12.04 11.37
C THR A 113 47.79 12.83 11.58
N SER A 114 48.96 12.28 11.22
CA SER A 114 50.27 12.89 11.51
C SER A 114 50.46 14.27 10.85
N ASN A 115 49.78 14.55 9.74
CA ASN A 115 49.80 15.87 9.13
C ASN A 115 49.02 16.90 9.98
N LEU A 116 47.90 16.49 10.58
CA LEU A 116 47.11 17.34 11.48
C LEU A 116 47.85 17.58 12.81
N GLU A 117 48.55 16.57 13.30
CA GLU A 117 49.36 16.61 14.54
C GLU A 117 50.60 17.52 14.45
N HIS A 118 50.97 17.97 13.25
CA HIS A 118 52.18 18.77 12.99
C HIS A 118 51.95 19.98 12.05
N LEU A 119 50.72 20.50 11.98
CA LEU A 119 50.38 21.70 11.19
C LEU A 119 51.21 22.92 11.62
N ASP A 120 51.76 23.64 10.65
CA ASP A 120 52.31 24.97 10.90
C ASP A 120 51.17 26.00 10.95
N ILE A 121 50.75 26.34 12.17
CA ILE A 121 49.78 27.41 12.42
C ILE A 121 50.26 28.82 11.96
N ARG A 122 51.50 28.97 11.51
CA ARG A 122 52.03 30.21 10.88
C ARG A 122 52.06 30.15 9.35
N SER A 123 51.72 29.01 8.74
CA SER A 123 51.64 28.86 7.29
C SER A 123 50.66 29.84 6.67
N LYS A 124 50.91 30.26 5.42
CA LYS A 124 50.06 31.20 4.66
C LYS A 124 48.65 30.67 4.37
N GLY A 125 48.40 29.37 4.54
CA GLY A 125 47.06 28.78 4.46
C GLY A 125 46.30 28.84 5.76
N LEU A 126 46.98 28.59 6.89
CA LEU A 126 46.39 28.59 8.23
C LEU A 126 46.50 29.97 8.92
N THR A 127 46.75 31.04 8.15
CA THR A 127 46.76 32.45 8.58
C THR A 127 45.90 33.31 7.64
N GLY A 128 45.00 34.12 8.19
CA GLY A 128 44.08 34.96 7.42
C GLY A 128 42.92 34.20 6.76
N THR A 129 42.31 34.82 5.74
CA THR A 129 40.98 34.50 5.18
C THR A 129 40.86 33.19 4.37
N ASN A 130 41.80 32.26 4.57
CA ASN A 130 41.83 30.98 3.86
C ASN A 130 41.99 29.81 4.87
N ALA A 131 41.93 30.09 6.18
CA ALA A 131 42.17 29.12 7.23
C ALA A 131 41.17 27.96 7.18
N GLY A 132 39.88 28.24 6.96
CA GLY A 132 38.86 27.19 6.84
C GLY A 132 39.01 26.33 5.60
N HIS A 133 39.46 26.91 4.48
CA HIS A 133 39.70 26.20 3.22
C HIS A 133 40.97 25.34 3.28
N SER A 134 42.03 25.86 3.90
CA SER A 134 43.31 25.16 4.05
C SER A 134 43.21 24.03 5.08
N LEU A 135 42.52 24.25 6.20
CA LEU A 135 42.20 23.20 7.17
C LEU A 135 41.39 22.07 6.52
N LEU A 136 40.43 22.38 5.65
CA LEU A 136 39.73 21.36 4.89
C LEU A 136 40.72 20.52 4.07
N GLY A 137 41.62 21.15 3.31
CA GLY A 137 42.65 20.45 2.52
C GLY A 137 43.46 19.44 3.34
N ASP A 138 43.97 19.83 4.50
CA ASP A 138 44.73 18.93 5.39
C ASP A 138 43.86 17.80 6.00
N VAL A 139 42.57 18.05 6.28
CA VAL A 139 41.63 17.03 6.76
C VAL A 139 41.25 16.03 5.66
N LEU A 140 41.04 16.49 4.42
CA LEU A 140 40.82 15.63 3.26
C LEU A 140 42.04 14.74 3.00
N LEU A 141 43.25 15.27 3.16
CA LEU A 141 44.50 14.51 3.03
C LEU A 141 44.58 13.39 4.08
N ALA A 142 44.34 13.71 5.36
CA ALA A 142 44.32 12.73 6.43
C ALA A 142 43.29 11.61 6.16
N ALA A 143 42.07 11.99 5.77
CA ALA A 143 40.98 11.05 5.49
C ALA A 143 41.28 10.12 4.31
N LYS A 144 41.83 10.65 3.19
CA LYS A 144 42.27 9.85 2.04
C LYS A 144 43.27 8.77 2.47
N TYR A 145 44.38 9.19 3.08
CA TYR A 145 45.47 8.26 3.42
C TYR A 145 45.11 7.31 4.56
N GLU A 146 44.23 7.70 5.49
CA GLU A 146 43.63 6.78 6.45
C GLU A 146 42.84 5.67 5.74
N ALA A 147 41.99 5.99 4.76
CA ALA A 147 41.24 5.01 4.00
C ALA A 147 42.14 4.08 3.16
N GLU A 148 43.18 4.62 2.52
CA GLU A 148 44.18 3.83 1.78
C GLU A 148 44.94 2.86 2.71
N ASN A 149 45.34 3.34 3.89
CA ASN A 149 46.08 2.55 4.86
C ASN A 149 45.21 1.48 5.55
N ILE A 150 43.92 1.74 5.82
CA ILE A 150 42.95 0.71 6.25
C ILE A 150 42.90 -0.43 5.22
N LYS A 151 42.71 -0.10 3.93
CA LYS A 151 42.61 -1.09 2.84
C LYS A 151 43.87 -1.95 2.74
N LYS A 152 45.04 -1.31 2.80
CA LYS A 152 46.35 -1.99 2.74
C LYS A 152 46.57 -2.91 3.93
N LEU A 153 46.54 -2.37 5.15
CA LEU A 153 46.95 -3.10 6.35
C LEU A 153 45.95 -4.20 6.76
N TYR A 154 44.67 -4.08 6.40
CA TYR A 154 43.71 -5.17 6.63
C TYR A 154 44.07 -6.43 5.82
N VAL A 155 44.59 -6.27 4.59
CA VAL A 155 45.05 -7.37 3.74
C VAL A 155 46.34 -7.97 4.31
N GLU A 156 47.36 -7.11 4.50
CA GLU A 156 48.71 -7.51 4.91
C GLU A 156 48.75 -8.19 6.28
N ASN A 157 48.00 -7.69 7.28
CA ASN A 157 48.05 -8.22 8.64
C ASN A 157 47.15 -9.43 8.93
N ASN A 158 46.37 -9.89 7.93
CA ASN A 158 45.44 -11.01 8.09
C ASN A 158 45.60 -12.10 7.02
N ASP A 159 46.78 -12.18 6.40
CA ASP A 159 47.15 -13.20 5.42
C ASP A 159 46.16 -13.31 4.24
N ARG A 160 45.56 -12.18 3.84
CA ARG A 160 44.62 -12.12 2.70
C ARG A 160 45.38 -11.91 1.40
N LYS A 161 44.86 -12.48 0.30
CA LYS A 161 45.42 -12.26 -1.05
C LYS A 161 44.97 -10.92 -1.65
N ASP A 162 43.73 -10.52 -1.37
CA ASP A 162 43.07 -9.33 -1.90
C ASP A 162 41.83 -8.99 -1.04
N LEU A 163 41.03 -8.01 -1.48
CA LEU A 163 39.75 -7.64 -0.88
C LEU A 163 38.56 -8.07 -1.76
N ASN A 164 38.60 -9.25 -2.40
CA ASN A 164 37.49 -9.71 -3.23
C ASN A 164 36.34 -10.34 -2.43
N ALA A 165 36.60 -10.91 -1.25
CA ALA A 165 35.56 -11.48 -0.40
C ALA A 165 34.61 -10.41 0.16
N ALA A 166 33.30 -10.61 0.01
CA ALA A 166 32.28 -9.65 0.44
C ALA A 166 32.37 -9.28 1.94
N ASN A 167 32.70 -10.24 2.81
CA ASN A 167 32.88 -10.01 4.24
C ASN A 167 34.09 -9.13 4.57
N ASP A 168 35.17 -9.24 3.78
CA ASP A 168 36.39 -8.45 3.95
C ASP A 168 36.14 -7.01 3.47
N LYS A 169 35.47 -6.84 2.31
CA LYS A 169 34.97 -5.53 1.84
C LYS A 169 34.08 -4.85 2.90
N ALA A 170 33.10 -5.58 3.45
CA ALA A 170 32.20 -5.04 4.47
C ALA A 170 32.93 -4.65 5.77
N THR A 171 33.93 -5.43 6.18
CA THR A 171 34.80 -5.11 7.33
C THR A 171 35.61 -3.83 7.09
N VAL A 172 36.27 -3.73 5.94
CA VAL A 172 37.03 -2.52 5.56
C VAL A 172 36.12 -1.29 5.49
N CYS A 173 34.91 -1.43 4.96
CA CYS A 173 33.93 -0.35 4.96
C CYS A 173 33.48 0.09 6.35
N ARG A 174 33.25 -0.82 7.29
CA ARG A 174 32.93 -0.43 8.69
C ARG A 174 34.12 0.27 9.34
N ALA A 175 35.35 -0.22 9.15
CA ALA A 175 36.55 0.46 9.63
C ALA A 175 36.71 1.88 9.03
N MET A 176 36.43 2.07 7.74
CA MET A 176 36.40 3.39 7.10
C MET A 176 35.33 4.31 7.70
N LYS A 177 34.11 3.81 7.95
CA LYS A 177 33.03 4.58 8.60
C LYS A 177 33.36 4.97 10.04
N TYR A 178 34.00 4.08 10.80
CA TYR A 178 34.46 4.39 12.16
C TYR A 178 35.61 5.41 12.14
N SER A 179 36.56 5.31 11.21
CA SER A 179 37.63 6.32 11.07
C SER A 179 37.12 7.68 10.59
N PHE A 180 36.14 7.70 9.66
CA PHE A 180 35.42 8.93 9.29
C PHE A 180 34.81 9.63 10.51
N ALA A 181 34.10 8.87 11.34
CA ALA A 181 33.43 9.40 12.52
C ALA A 181 34.41 9.90 13.60
N ASP A 182 35.52 9.18 13.82
CA ASP A 182 36.59 9.57 14.73
C ASP A 182 37.35 10.82 14.24
N ILE A 183 37.65 10.96 12.94
CA ILE A 183 38.18 12.22 12.35
C ILE A 183 37.21 13.37 12.68
N GLY A 184 35.91 13.14 12.54
CA GLY A 184 34.90 14.10 12.98
C GLY A 184 34.97 14.44 14.46
N ASP A 185 35.24 13.48 15.36
CA ASP A 185 35.35 13.73 16.80
C ASP A 185 36.62 14.51 17.17
N ILE A 186 37.72 14.25 16.48
CA ILE A 186 38.98 14.99 16.59
C ILE A 186 38.73 16.46 16.25
N ILE A 187 38.16 16.74 15.07
CA ILE A 187 37.88 18.11 14.62
C ILE A 187 36.89 18.81 15.55
N ARG A 188 35.82 18.13 15.96
CA ARG A 188 34.79 18.67 16.88
C ARG A 188 35.26 18.83 18.33
N GLY A 189 36.47 18.39 18.68
CA GLY A 189 37.05 18.53 20.02
C GLY A 189 36.43 17.62 21.08
N ARG A 190 35.86 16.47 20.68
CA ARG A 190 35.15 15.53 21.58
C ARG A 190 35.77 14.13 21.66
N ASP A 191 36.83 13.87 20.89
CA ASP A 191 37.58 12.61 20.90
C ASP A 191 38.11 12.23 22.31
N MET A 192 38.10 10.93 22.64
CA MET A 192 38.41 10.42 23.98
C MET A 192 39.91 10.26 24.30
N TRP A 193 40.83 10.50 23.35
CA TRP A 193 42.28 10.29 23.56
C TRP A 193 42.99 11.49 24.22
N VAL A 194 42.58 11.83 25.45
CA VAL A 194 42.78 13.17 26.04
C VAL A 194 44.17 13.58 26.51
N GLN A 195 45.05 12.66 26.94
CA GLN A 195 46.32 13.05 27.59
C GLN A 195 47.59 12.64 26.82
N ASN A 196 47.45 12.04 25.63
CA ASN A 196 48.58 11.94 24.68
C ASN A 196 49.03 13.35 24.25
N LYS A 197 50.36 13.56 24.19
CA LYS A 197 50.95 14.87 23.91
C LYS A 197 50.62 15.38 22.51
N ASP A 198 50.82 14.55 21.48
CA ASP A 198 50.62 14.96 20.09
C ASP A 198 49.14 15.28 19.82
N PHE A 199 48.22 14.56 20.46
CA PHE A 199 46.79 14.89 20.46
C PHE A 199 46.46 16.20 21.20
N ARG A 200 47.12 16.50 22.32
CA ARG A 200 46.96 17.79 23.02
C ARG A 200 47.49 18.96 22.18
N ASP A 201 48.62 18.77 21.53
CA ASP A 201 49.22 19.76 20.63
C ASP A 201 48.30 19.98 19.41
N LEU A 202 47.80 18.90 18.79
CA LEU A 202 46.75 18.91 17.75
C LEU A 202 45.51 19.72 18.18
N GLN A 203 44.94 19.44 19.36
CA GLN A 203 43.77 20.17 19.84
C GLN A 203 44.06 21.66 20.07
N THR A 204 45.26 22.00 20.55
CA THR A 204 45.71 23.39 20.74
C THR A 204 45.88 24.12 19.40
N MET A 205 46.38 23.43 18.38
CA MET A 205 46.46 23.97 17.02
C MET A 205 45.06 24.13 16.41
N LEU A 206 44.15 23.18 16.61
CA LEU A 206 42.75 23.32 16.19
C LEU A 206 42.05 24.48 16.89
N VAL A 207 42.22 24.71 18.20
CA VAL A 207 41.75 25.94 18.89
C VAL A 207 42.25 27.16 18.12
N THR A 208 43.56 27.24 17.89
CA THR A 208 44.21 28.39 17.24
C THR A 208 43.72 28.63 15.81
N ILE A 209 43.48 27.58 15.04
CA ILE A 209 42.98 27.67 13.65
C ILE A 209 41.49 28.08 13.66
N PHE A 210 40.67 27.48 14.52
CA PHE A 210 39.25 27.82 14.61
C PHE A 210 39.01 29.24 15.14
N GLY A 211 39.86 29.77 16.03
CA GLY A 211 39.79 31.19 16.41
C GLY A 211 40.02 32.15 15.24
N LYS A 212 40.96 31.83 14.33
CA LYS A 212 41.16 32.61 13.10
C LYS A 212 40.02 32.48 12.09
N ILE A 213 39.40 31.29 12.01
CA ILE A 213 38.19 31.07 11.21
C ILE A 213 37.05 31.91 11.79
N ASP A 214 36.89 31.93 13.11
CA ASP A 214 35.88 32.76 13.77
C ASP A 214 36.14 34.26 13.51
N ASP A 215 37.37 34.74 13.70
CA ASP A 215 37.77 36.13 13.41
C ASP A 215 37.45 36.56 11.96
N GLU A 216 37.67 35.67 10.98
CA GLU A 216 37.29 35.93 9.58
C GLU A 216 35.77 36.04 9.41
N LEU A 217 35.02 35.19 10.11
CA LEU A 217 33.58 35.04 9.96
C LEU A 217 32.77 35.99 10.86
N LYS A 218 33.34 36.62 11.89
CA LYS A 218 32.65 37.58 12.80
C LYS A 218 31.84 38.63 12.03
N SER A 219 32.38 39.17 10.94
CA SER A 219 31.71 40.15 10.07
C SER A 219 30.59 39.55 9.18
N LYS A 220 30.72 38.28 8.79
CA LYS A 220 29.73 37.55 7.98
C LYS A 220 28.57 37.04 8.85
N LEU A 221 28.84 36.68 10.11
CA LEU A 221 27.93 35.98 11.00
C LEU A 221 27.32 36.83 12.13
N ASN A 222 27.64 38.13 12.21
CA ASN A 222 27.13 39.04 13.25
C ASN A 222 27.34 38.52 14.70
N GLY A 223 28.44 37.80 14.96
CA GLY A 223 28.73 37.26 16.30
C GLY A 223 27.85 36.08 16.75
N LYS A 224 27.17 35.36 15.83
CA LYS A 224 26.34 34.18 16.16
C LYS A 224 27.04 33.03 16.88
N TYR A 225 28.37 32.98 16.85
CA TYR A 225 29.17 32.14 17.75
C TYR A 225 29.71 33.05 18.85
N GLU A 226 29.11 32.97 20.03
CA GLU A 226 29.63 33.67 21.21
C GLU A 226 30.83 32.90 21.76
N ASP A 227 31.95 33.60 22.00
CA ASP A 227 33.12 33.01 22.63
C ASP A 227 32.75 32.57 24.06
N ASN A 228 32.63 31.26 24.24
CA ASN A 228 32.49 30.70 25.58
C ASN A 228 33.75 30.99 26.40
N SER A 229 33.63 31.07 27.72
CA SER A 229 34.69 31.46 28.66
C SER A 229 35.94 30.56 28.67
N GLU A 230 36.00 29.53 27.81
CA GLU A 230 37.12 28.64 27.62
C GLU A 230 37.85 28.81 26.26
N GLY A 231 37.33 29.63 25.33
CA GLY A 231 37.97 29.92 24.03
C GLY A 231 38.16 28.69 23.13
N LYS A 232 37.31 27.67 23.23
CA LYS A 232 37.50 26.38 22.50
C LYS A 232 36.78 26.32 21.15
N HIS A 233 35.88 27.26 20.86
CA HIS A 233 35.06 27.36 19.63
C HIS A 233 34.24 26.09 19.28
N LEU A 234 33.86 25.26 20.28
CA LEU A 234 33.32 23.91 20.05
C LEU A 234 32.04 23.86 19.18
N GLU A 235 31.19 24.89 19.21
CA GLU A 235 29.99 24.97 18.37
C GLU A 235 30.34 25.25 16.90
N LEU A 236 31.23 26.23 16.65
CA LEU A 236 31.80 26.48 15.33
C LEU A 236 32.47 25.23 14.74
N ARG A 237 33.19 24.44 15.54
CA ARG A 237 33.80 23.17 15.05
C ARG A 237 32.76 22.11 14.66
N LYS A 238 31.66 22.00 15.42
CA LYS A 238 30.54 21.10 15.11
C LYS A 238 29.88 21.49 13.79
N ASP A 239 29.63 22.78 13.60
CA ASP A 239 29.01 23.31 12.38
C ASP A 239 29.94 23.27 11.17
N TRP A 240 31.24 23.52 11.35
CA TRP A 240 32.24 23.37 10.30
C TRP A 240 32.38 21.93 9.84
N TRP A 241 32.37 20.97 10.78
CA TRP A 241 32.33 19.55 10.42
C TRP A 241 31.04 19.21 9.65
N GLU A 242 29.87 19.61 10.14
CA GLU A 242 28.58 19.38 9.45
C GLU A 242 28.56 19.97 8.02
N ALA A 243 29.22 21.10 7.80
CA ALA A 243 29.32 21.75 6.49
C ALA A 243 30.34 21.11 5.51
N ASN A 244 31.21 20.19 5.97
CA ASN A 244 32.32 19.66 5.17
C ASN A 244 32.44 18.12 5.19
N ARG A 245 31.70 17.43 6.06
CA ARG A 245 31.73 15.98 6.27
C ARG A 245 31.42 15.16 5.01
N ASP A 246 30.70 15.72 4.04
CA ASP A 246 30.49 15.11 2.73
C ASP A 246 31.79 15.05 1.90
N GLN A 247 32.50 16.18 1.77
CA GLN A 247 33.79 16.25 1.07
C GLN A 247 34.84 15.31 1.71
N VAL A 248 34.84 15.21 3.05
CA VAL A 248 35.72 14.29 3.79
C VAL A 248 35.42 12.83 3.43
N TRP A 249 34.16 12.45 3.26
CA TRP A 249 33.81 11.11 2.83
C TRP A 249 34.16 10.83 1.36
N GLU A 250 34.04 11.81 0.47
CA GLU A 250 34.52 11.69 -0.92
C GLU A 250 36.03 11.39 -0.97
N ALA A 251 36.84 12.03 -0.12
CA ALA A 251 38.27 11.73 0.00
C ALA A 251 38.56 10.28 0.45
N MET A 252 37.77 9.72 1.37
CA MET A 252 37.92 8.33 1.83
C MET A 252 37.56 7.29 0.75
N LYS A 253 36.66 7.65 -0.18
CA LYS A 253 36.21 6.79 -1.28
C LYS A 253 37.22 6.69 -2.44
N CYS A 254 38.33 7.41 -2.40
CA CYS A 254 39.35 7.35 -3.46
C CYS A 254 39.87 5.92 -3.70
N LYS A 255 40.09 5.59 -4.98
CA LYS A 255 40.54 4.25 -5.41
C LYS A 255 42.00 4.03 -5.05
N THR A 256 42.32 2.84 -4.55
CA THR A 256 43.66 2.50 -4.06
C THR A 256 44.17 1.30 -4.85
N ASN A 257 45.23 1.47 -5.66
CA ASN A 257 45.87 0.38 -6.42
C ASN A 257 44.90 -0.52 -7.22
N GLY A 258 43.86 0.08 -7.82
CA GLY A 258 42.84 -0.65 -8.58
C GLY A 258 41.76 -1.33 -7.74
N VAL A 259 41.87 -1.35 -6.41
CA VAL A 259 40.84 -1.86 -5.51
C VAL A 259 39.78 -0.79 -5.28
N ASP A 260 38.62 -1.02 -5.88
CA ASP A 260 37.42 -0.19 -5.71
C ASP A 260 36.54 -0.78 -4.61
N ILE A 261 36.44 -0.06 -3.48
CA ILE A 261 35.58 -0.44 -2.36
C ILE A 261 34.48 0.58 -2.23
N THR A 262 33.38 0.34 -2.96
CA THR A 262 32.14 1.08 -2.76
C THR A 262 31.50 0.61 -1.46
N CYS A 263 31.52 1.49 -0.45
CA CYS A 263 30.80 1.24 0.80
C CYS A 263 29.32 1.58 0.63
N ASP A 264 28.61 0.70 -0.07
CA ASP A 264 27.19 0.72 -0.47
C ASP A 264 26.30 1.67 0.34
N SER A 265 26.31 2.94 -0.08
CA SER A 265 25.58 4.05 0.54
C SER A 265 25.51 5.20 -0.46
N ASP A 266 24.31 5.72 -0.69
CA ASP A 266 24.05 6.92 -1.49
C ASP A 266 24.31 8.24 -0.72
N HIS A 267 24.60 8.14 0.58
CA HIS A 267 24.80 9.27 1.49
C HIS A 267 26.07 9.11 2.34
N THR A 268 26.57 10.24 2.84
CA THR A 268 27.67 10.35 3.81
C THR A 268 27.34 9.57 5.10
N PRO A 269 28.24 8.71 5.63
CA PRO A 269 27.96 7.81 6.75
C PRO A 269 27.38 8.54 7.96
N LEU A 270 26.33 8.00 8.58
CA LEU A 270 25.68 8.62 9.75
C LEU A 270 26.36 8.26 11.09
N ASP A 271 27.40 7.42 11.02
CA ASP A 271 28.17 6.93 12.15
C ASP A 271 28.67 8.06 13.05
N ASP A 272 29.01 9.23 12.50
CA ASP A 272 29.54 10.40 13.20
C ASP A 272 28.52 11.15 14.10
N TYR A 273 27.23 10.81 14.03
CA TYR A 273 26.19 11.29 14.98
C TYR A 273 25.99 10.37 16.19
N ILE A 274 26.62 9.19 16.21
CA ILE A 274 26.66 8.30 17.38
C ILE A 274 27.71 8.87 18.39
N PRO A 275 27.61 8.61 19.70
CA PRO A 275 28.68 8.88 20.64
C PRO A 275 29.88 7.95 20.41
N GLN A 276 31.11 8.49 20.50
CA GLN A 276 32.34 7.74 20.21
C GLN A 276 32.48 6.46 21.05
N ARG A 277 32.10 6.52 22.34
CA ARG A 277 32.09 5.36 23.26
C ARG A 277 31.25 4.20 22.73
N LEU A 278 30.10 4.47 22.10
CA LEU A 278 29.20 3.43 21.58
C LEU A 278 29.70 2.86 20.25
N ARG A 279 30.29 3.69 19.36
CA ARG A 279 31.00 3.18 18.17
C ARG A 279 32.13 2.23 18.52
N TRP A 280 33.00 2.64 19.44
CA TRP A 280 34.15 1.81 19.84
C TRP A 280 33.69 0.51 20.51
N MET A 281 32.55 0.52 21.23
CA MET A 281 31.93 -0.70 21.77
C MET A 281 31.42 -1.65 20.66
N ASN A 282 30.78 -1.14 19.62
CA ASN A 282 30.34 -1.95 18.47
C ASN A 282 31.53 -2.51 17.67
N GLU A 283 32.55 -1.68 17.44
CA GLU A 283 33.80 -2.11 16.82
C GLU A 283 34.49 -3.21 17.67
N TRP A 284 34.57 -3.03 18.99
CA TRP A 284 35.15 -3.98 19.93
C TRP A 284 34.49 -5.36 19.84
N ALA A 285 33.16 -5.43 19.80
CA ALA A 285 32.42 -6.68 19.64
C ALA A 285 32.66 -7.37 18.29
N GLU A 286 32.74 -6.61 17.19
CA GLU A 286 33.10 -7.15 15.87
C GLU A 286 34.51 -7.75 15.87
N TRP A 287 35.49 -7.06 16.46
CA TRP A 287 36.87 -7.57 16.58
C TRP A 287 36.95 -8.80 17.46
N TYR A 288 36.29 -8.78 18.61
CA TYR A 288 36.19 -9.93 19.49
C TYR A 288 35.64 -11.17 18.76
N CYS A 289 34.54 -11.05 18.01
CA CYS A 289 33.99 -12.18 17.27
C CYS A 289 34.96 -12.75 16.22
N LYS A 290 35.81 -11.92 15.58
CA LYS A 290 36.86 -12.40 14.68
C LYS A 290 37.95 -13.18 15.43
N VAL A 291 38.32 -12.75 16.63
CA VAL A 291 39.28 -13.47 17.50
C VAL A 291 38.68 -14.79 17.97
N GLN A 292 37.44 -14.77 18.44
CA GLN A 292 36.71 -15.94 18.93
C GLN A 292 36.54 -16.99 17.81
N LYS A 293 36.15 -16.56 16.62
CA LYS A 293 36.09 -17.41 15.41
C LYS A 293 37.43 -18.07 15.10
N LYS A 294 38.53 -17.29 15.05
CA LYS A 294 39.87 -17.84 14.76
C LYS A 294 40.33 -18.82 15.85
N ALA A 295 40.09 -18.51 17.12
CA ALA A 295 40.40 -19.41 18.23
C ALA A 295 39.57 -20.70 18.17
N TYR A 296 38.30 -20.62 17.79
CA TYR A 296 37.43 -21.78 17.57
C TYR A 296 37.92 -22.65 16.38
N GLU A 297 38.31 -22.04 15.25
CA GLU A 297 38.89 -22.77 14.11
C GLU A 297 40.20 -23.49 14.45
N GLU A 298 41.00 -22.95 15.37
CA GLU A 298 42.20 -23.60 15.90
C GLU A 298 41.85 -24.75 16.87
N LEU A 299 40.88 -24.55 17.77
CA LEU A 299 40.36 -25.62 18.64
C LEU A 299 39.82 -26.82 17.84
N VAL A 300 39.04 -26.56 16.80
CA VAL A 300 38.49 -27.59 15.90
C VAL A 300 39.61 -28.46 15.30
N LYS A 301 40.76 -27.85 14.96
CA LYS A 301 41.95 -28.58 14.46
C LYS A 301 42.61 -29.40 15.58
N GLY A 302 42.84 -28.81 16.75
CA GLY A 302 43.48 -29.48 17.88
C GLY A 302 42.67 -30.65 18.48
N CYS A 303 41.34 -30.57 18.39
CA CYS A 303 40.42 -31.58 18.93
C CYS A 303 39.86 -32.56 17.89
N LYS A 304 40.36 -32.55 16.65
CA LYS A 304 39.81 -33.31 15.52
C LYS A 304 39.72 -34.83 15.77
N GLU A 305 40.65 -35.39 16.53
CA GLU A 305 40.74 -36.84 16.77
C GLU A 305 40.13 -37.32 18.11
N CYS A 306 39.84 -36.40 19.05
CA CYS A 306 39.27 -36.75 20.36
C CYS A 306 37.71 -36.75 20.37
N LYS A 307 37.07 -36.32 19.27
CA LYS A 307 35.60 -36.17 19.17
C LYS A 307 34.93 -37.50 18.74
N GLY A 308 34.65 -38.39 19.70
CA GLY A 308 34.08 -39.72 19.38
C GLY A 308 33.79 -40.69 20.54
N GLY A 309 33.42 -40.20 21.73
CA GLY A 309 32.97 -41.06 22.84
C GLY A 309 34.07 -41.91 23.52
N LYS A 310 35.35 -41.59 23.27
CA LYS A 310 36.52 -42.21 23.90
C LYS A 310 37.60 -41.16 24.20
N CYS A 311 37.32 -40.22 25.10
CA CYS A 311 38.43 -39.61 25.83
C CYS A 311 38.76 -40.53 27.02
N MET A 312 40.03 -40.88 27.17
CA MET A 312 40.55 -41.50 28.39
C MET A 312 41.71 -40.64 28.90
N ASN A 313 41.76 -40.48 30.21
CA ASN A 313 42.73 -39.62 30.88
C ASN A 313 44.15 -40.18 30.64
N GLY A 314 44.99 -39.43 29.92
CA GLY A 314 46.33 -39.85 29.50
C GLY A 314 46.50 -40.27 28.03
N ASP A 315 45.45 -40.28 27.18
CA ASP A 315 45.64 -40.44 25.73
C ASP A 315 46.32 -39.19 25.11
N PRO A 316 47.50 -39.31 24.46
CA PRO A 316 48.22 -38.18 23.87
C PRO A 316 47.38 -37.29 22.93
N LYS A 317 46.40 -37.87 22.24
CA LYS A 317 45.51 -37.16 21.29
C LYS A 317 44.49 -36.29 22.01
N CYS A 318 43.99 -36.75 23.15
CA CYS A 318 43.07 -35.96 23.97
C CYS A 318 43.82 -34.95 24.85
N THR A 319 45.06 -35.24 25.30
CA THR A 319 45.96 -34.22 25.90
C THR A 319 46.19 -33.04 24.94
N THR A 320 46.29 -33.31 23.63
CA THR A 320 46.39 -32.28 22.59
C THR A 320 45.10 -31.45 22.48
N CYS A 321 43.92 -32.09 22.59
CA CYS A 321 42.64 -31.39 22.63
C CYS A 321 42.47 -30.52 23.89
N MET A 322 42.78 -31.04 25.08
CA MET A 322 42.76 -30.27 26.33
C MET A 322 43.68 -29.03 26.27
N SER A 323 44.87 -29.19 25.68
CA SER A 323 45.80 -28.07 25.43
C SER A 323 45.20 -27.03 24.49
N ALA A 324 44.48 -27.45 23.44
CA ALA A 324 43.78 -26.55 22.54
C ALA A 324 42.58 -25.85 23.22
N CYS A 325 41.87 -26.53 24.14
CA CYS A 325 40.83 -25.92 24.97
C CYS A 325 41.40 -24.83 25.90
N ALA A 326 42.57 -25.09 26.51
CA ALA A 326 43.27 -24.11 27.35
C ALA A 326 43.76 -22.89 26.54
N GLU A 327 44.30 -23.09 25.33
CA GLU A 327 44.70 -22.00 24.44
C GLU A 327 43.50 -21.22 23.89
N TYR A 328 42.34 -21.86 23.66
CA TYR A 328 41.09 -21.16 23.39
C TYR A 328 40.72 -20.22 24.54
N TRP A 329 40.66 -20.74 25.78
CA TRP A 329 40.31 -19.91 26.93
C TRP A 329 41.26 -18.73 27.12
N LYS A 330 42.57 -18.98 27.02
CA LYS A 330 43.65 -17.98 27.11
C LYS A 330 43.50 -16.85 26.09
N LYS A 331 42.90 -17.10 24.92
CA LYS A 331 42.56 -16.08 23.92
C LYS A 331 41.28 -15.30 24.27
N ILE A 332 40.29 -15.93 24.90
CA ILE A 332 38.98 -15.32 25.24
C ILE A 332 39.02 -14.54 26.57
N GLN A 333 39.72 -15.06 27.59
CA GLN A 333 39.76 -14.51 28.96
C GLN A 333 40.11 -13.01 29.02
N PRO A 334 41.12 -12.50 28.30
CA PRO A 334 41.45 -11.07 28.33
C PRO A 334 40.31 -10.21 27.80
N TRP A 335 39.61 -10.65 26.75
CA TRP A 335 38.44 -9.94 26.21
C TRP A 335 37.26 -9.95 27.18
N LYS A 336 37.03 -11.03 27.95
CA LYS A 336 36.02 -11.05 29.04
C LYS A 336 36.27 -9.92 30.06
N GLN A 337 37.54 -9.69 30.43
CA GLN A 337 37.91 -8.63 31.37
C GLN A 337 37.68 -7.21 30.83
N GLN A 338 37.77 -7.02 29.51
CA GLN A 338 37.45 -5.74 28.87
C GLN A 338 35.93 -5.55 28.80
N TRP A 339 35.19 -6.61 28.44
CA TRP A 339 33.74 -6.60 28.35
C TRP A 339 33.07 -6.10 29.62
N GLU A 340 33.44 -6.65 30.78
CA GLU A 340 32.77 -6.31 32.04
C GLU A 340 32.93 -4.81 32.39
N LYS A 341 34.06 -4.17 32.05
CA LYS A 341 34.24 -2.72 32.24
C LYS A 341 33.43 -1.88 31.25
N ILE A 342 33.36 -2.32 29.99
CA ILE A 342 32.57 -1.68 28.93
C ILE A 342 31.08 -1.73 29.30
N LYS A 343 30.60 -2.91 29.70
CA LYS A 343 29.25 -3.21 30.20
C LYS A 343 28.91 -2.42 31.47
N GLU A 344 29.80 -2.37 32.45
CA GLU A 344 29.64 -1.55 33.66
C GLU A 344 29.39 -0.08 33.30
N LYS A 345 30.23 0.49 32.42
CA LYS A 345 30.12 1.89 32.03
C LYS A 345 28.91 2.18 31.14
N TYR A 346 28.52 1.27 30.26
CA TYR A 346 27.27 1.39 29.50
C TYR A 346 26.06 1.46 30.46
N ASN A 347 26.00 0.57 31.45
CA ASN A 347 24.88 0.49 32.40
C ASN A 347 24.78 1.77 33.26
N ASP A 348 25.90 2.35 33.69
CA ASP A 348 25.96 3.66 34.36
C ASP A 348 25.35 4.78 33.49
N LEU A 349 25.75 4.86 32.22
CA LEU A 349 25.25 5.87 31.28
C LEU A 349 23.78 5.67 30.93
N TYR A 350 23.33 4.43 30.72
CA TYR A 350 21.93 4.13 30.45
C TYR A 350 21.05 4.47 31.65
N LYS A 351 21.43 4.08 32.88
CA LYS A 351 20.70 4.42 34.10
C LYS A 351 20.51 5.93 34.23
N ARG A 352 21.59 6.72 34.03
CA ARG A 352 21.52 8.19 34.05
C ARG A 352 20.59 8.74 32.97
N ALA A 353 20.51 8.10 31.80
CA ALA A 353 19.68 8.53 30.68
C ALA A 353 18.18 8.24 30.86
N THR A 354 17.82 7.29 31.73
CA THR A 354 16.44 6.82 31.98
C THR A 354 15.93 7.06 33.40
N GLU A 355 16.56 7.95 34.16
CA GLU A 355 16.14 8.27 35.52
C GLU A 355 14.75 8.93 35.56
N SER A 356 13.96 8.65 36.60
CA SER A 356 12.52 9.01 36.64
C SER A 356 12.25 10.52 36.69
N GLY A 357 13.26 11.34 37.01
CA GLY A 357 13.22 12.81 36.94
C GLY A 357 13.73 13.41 35.62
N GLY A 358 14.04 12.58 34.62
CA GLY A 358 14.77 12.97 33.41
C GLY A 358 16.29 12.76 33.55
N PRO A 359 17.06 12.95 32.44
CA PRO A 359 18.45 12.51 32.41
C PRO A 359 19.35 13.21 33.43
N ILE A 360 20.04 12.44 34.27
CA ILE A 360 21.05 12.95 35.20
C ILE A 360 22.24 13.45 34.38
N LYS A 361 22.53 14.76 34.47
CA LYS A 361 23.67 15.35 33.77
C LYS A 361 25.00 14.81 34.30
N SER A 362 25.96 14.59 33.39
CA SER A 362 27.35 14.35 33.74
C SER A 362 28.15 15.66 33.70
N ASN A 363 29.06 15.83 34.66
CA ASN A 363 30.08 16.89 34.59
C ASN A 363 31.14 16.60 33.52
N ASP A 364 31.21 15.36 33.02
CA ASP A 364 32.03 15.02 31.87
C ASP A 364 31.24 15.20 30.56
N PRO A 365 31.69 16.07 29.63
CA PRO A 365 30.97 16.36 28.38
C PRO A 365 30.80 15.16 27.44
N LYS A 366 31.67 14.14 27.50
CA LYS A 366 31.66 12.98 26.59
C LYS A 366 30.70 11.91 27.08
N ASP A 367 30.66 11.71 28.39
CA ASP A 367 29.60 10.92 29.03
C ASP A 367 28.23 11.61 28.90
N GLN A 368 28.17 12.94 28.99
CA GLN A 368 26.94 13.72 28.78
C GLN A 368 26.36 13.51 27.37
N GLU A 369 27.19 13.50 26.33
CA GLU A 369 26.73 13.22 24.97
C GLU A 369 26.13 11.80 24.85
N ALA A 370 26.76 10.81 25.48
CA ALA A 370 26.25 9.44 25.51
C ALA A 370 24.91 9.33 26.25
N ILE A 371 24.76 10.02 27.38
CA ILE A 371 23.51 10.09 28.15
C ILE A 371 22.38 10.72 27.33
N GLU A 372 22.65 11.82 26.63
CA GLU A 372 21.66 12.48 25.76
C GLU A 372 21.25 11.61 24.57
N PHE A 373 22.20 10.92 23.94
CA PHE A 373 21.92 9.99 22.86
C PHE A 373 21.07 8.81 23.34
N LEU A 374 21.45 8.15 24.45
CA LEU A 374 20.70 7.03 25.02
C LEU A 374 19.30 7.45 25.47
N SER A 375 19.14 8.67 26.02
CA SER A 375 17.81 9.19 26.39
C SER A 375 16.93 9.45 25.16
N LYS A 376 17.50 10.01 24.08
CA LYS A 376 16.79 10.18 22.79
C LYS A 376 16.46 8.83 22.14
N LEU A 377 17.33 7.83 22.30
CA LEU A 377 17.12 6.47 21.82
C LEU A 377 15.98 5.79 22.58
N GLN A 378 15.95 5.87 23.92
CA GLN A 378 14.89 5.25 24.71
C GLN A 378 13.53 5.94 24.51
N LYS A 379 13.49 7.28 24.39
CA LYS A 379 12.25 8.01 24.06
C LYS A 379 11.63 7.63 22.70
N LYS A 380 12.41 7.02 21.80
CA LYS A 380 11.93 6.49 20.52
C LYS A 380 11.57 5.01 20.54
N ASN A 381 11.91 4.30 21.62
CA ASN A 381 11.73 2.86 21.78
C ASN A 381 11.03 2.56 23.12
N THR A 382 9.98 3.31 23.45
CA THR A 382 9.26 3.21 24.74
C THR A 382 8.72 1.81 25.02
N ASP A 383 8.40 1.07 23.96
CA ASP A 383 7.67 -0.19 24.03
C ASP A 383 8.62 -1.40 24.11
N ASN A 384 9.94 -1.18 24.20
CA ASN A 384 10.95 -2.22 24.16
C ASN A 384 12.17 -1.91 25.07
N THR A 385 12.73 -2.95 25.69
CA THR A 385 13.88 -2.86 26.60
C THR A 385 15.20 -3.30 25.97
N ILE A 386 15.28 -3.58 24.66
CA ILE A 386 16.52 -3.99 23.96
C ILE A 386 17.73 -3.12 24.34
N TYR A 387 17.58 -1.79 24.37
CA TYR A 387 18.68 -0.87 24.66
C TYR A 387 19.04 -0.74 26.15
N SER A 388 18.31 -1.40 27.06
CA SER A 388 18.55 -1.32 28.50
C SER A 388 19.80 -2.03 29.00
N THR A 389 20.46 -2.82 28.15
CA THR A 389 21.70 -3.54 28.49
C THR A 389 22.74 -3.37 27.40
N ALA A 390 24.02 -3.41 27.78
CA ALA A 390 25.12 -3.35 26.83
C ALA A 390 25.06 -4.50 25.81
N ALA A 391 24.68 -5.71 26.24
CA ALA A 391 24.50 -6.85 25.35
C ALA A 391 23.38 -6.61 24.32
N GLY A 392 22.22 -6.13 24.76
CA GLY A 392 21.10 -5.82 23.87
C GLY A 392 21.42 -4.71 22.87
N TYR A 393 22.15 -3.66 23.28
CA TYR A 393 22.64 -2.63 22.36
C TYR A 393 23.54 -3.24 21.27
N ILE A 394 24.51 -4.07 21.63
CA ILE A 394 25.43 -4.68 20.66
C ILE A 394 24.72 -5.69 19.75
N HIS A 395 23.78 -6.48 20.27
CA HIS A 395 22.93 -7.36 19.45
C HIS A 395 22.07 -6.59 18.43
N GLN A 396 21.71 -5.34 18.72
CA GLN A 396 20.89 -4.51 17.84
C GLN A 396 21.72 -3.66 16.86
N GLU A 397 22.92 -3.22 17.24
CA GLU A 397 23.69 -2.19 16.53
C GLU A 397 25.05 -2.67 15.98
N ALA A 398 25.59 -3.81 16.42
CA ALA A 398 26.92 -4.29 16.01
C ALA A 398 26.86 -5.50 15.07
N THR A 399 27.81 -5.57 14.13
CA THR A 399 27.96 -6.76 13.26
C THR A 399 28.77 -7.83 13.99
N MET A 400 28.10 -8.90 14.43
CA MET A 400 28.71 -9.99 15.20
C MET A 400 28.70 -11.31 14.43
N ASN A 401 29.89 -11.79 14.06
CA ASN A 401 30.11 -13.04 13.34
C ASN A 401 30.89 -14.05 14.22
N CYS A 402 30.46 -14.22 15.47
CA CYS A 402 31.02 -15.20 16.40
C CYS A 402 30.60 -16.63 16.01
N GLU A 403 31.44 -17.63 16.28
CA GLU A 403 31.18 -19.05 15.98
C GLU A 403 30.70 -19.80 17.23
N LYS A 404 29.57 -20.51 17.14
CA LYS A 404 28.93 -21.35 18.18
C LYS A 404 28.51 -20.66 19.48
N GLN A 405 29.21 -19.64 19.95
CA GLN A 405 28.90 -18.86 21.13
C GLN A 405 28.64 -17.42 20.68
N THR A 406 27.38 -17.00 20.63
CA THR A 406 26.97 -15.73 20.01
C THR A 406 26.30 -14.74 20.98
N GLN A 407 26.06 -15.13 22.22
CA GLN A 407 25.27 -14.34 23.18
C GLN A 407 26.15 -13.56 24.16
N PHE A 408 25.96 -12.24 24.25
CA PHE A 408 26.71 -11.40 25.21
C PHE A 408 26.08 -11.37 26.62
N CYS A 409 24.89 -11.97 26.76
CA CYS A 409 24.24 -12.27 28.03
C CYS A 409 24.79 -13.57 28.63
N GLU A 410 25.24 -13.53 29.88
CA GLU A 410 25.73 -14.73 30.60
C GLU A 410 24.59 -15.67 31.03
N LYS A 411 23.37 -15.14 31.14
CA LYS A 411 22.16 -15.87 31.59
C LYS A 411 21.00 -15.69 30.63
N LYS A 412 20.17 -16.72 30.52
CA LYS A 412 18.89 -16.74 29.79
C LYS A 412 17.77 -16.10 30.64
N SER A 413 16.68 -15.73 29.97
CA SER A 413 15.43 -15.32 30.63
C SER A 413 14.85 -16.48 31.47
N GLY A 414 15.18 -16.49 32.76
CA GLY A 414 14.92 -17.58 33.69
C GLY A 414 16.01 -17.75 34.76
N GLY A 415 17.23 -17.26 34.49
CA GLY A 415 18.35 -17.25 35.44
C GLY A 415 19.43 -18.32 35.19
N ASP A 416 19.13 -19.30 34.35
CA ASP A 416 20.07 -20.34 33.90
C ASP A 416 21.21 -19.74 33.06
N ASP A 417 22.39 -20.32 33.16
CA ASP A 417 23.56 -19.91 32.38
C ASP A 417 23.36 -20.19 30.88
N ASP A 418 23.76 -19.24 30.04
CA ASP A 418 23.65 -19.42 28.59
C ASP A 418 24.81 -20.25 28.04
N THR A 419 24.49 -21.45 27.56
CA THR A 419 25.41 -22.33 26.84
C THR A 419 26.06 -21.65 25.63
N HIS A 420 25.43 -20.62 25.05
CA HIS A 420 25.94 -19.82 23.93
C HIS A 420 26.62 -18.51 24.37
N TYR A 421 26.81 -18.27 25.67
CA TYR A 421 27.51 -17.09 26.17
C TYR A 421 28.90 -17.00 25.57
N VAL A 422 29.24 -15.85 24.97
CA VAL A 422 30.47 -15.71 24.19
C VAL A 422 31.75 -15.94 25.01
N PHE A 423 31.76 -15.53 26.28
CA PHE A 423 32.92 -15.65 27.16
C PHE A 423 32.94 -16.91 28.05
N ARG A 424 32.32 -18.03 27.62
CA ARG A 424 32.56 -19.33 28.31
C ARG A 424 34.01 -19.78 28.12
N GLY A 425 34.52 -20.52 29.10
CA GLY A 425 35.88 -21.09 29.11
C GLY A 425 36.20 -21.95 27.88
N LYS A 426 35.19 -22.65 27.37
CA LYS A 426 35.27 -23.60 26.25
C LYS A 426 33.96 -23.51 25.42
N PRO A 427 34.00 -23.83 24.12
CA PRO A 427 32.80 -23.90 23.31
C PRO A 427 31.88 -25.05 23.72
N HIS A 428 30.58 -24.80 23.65
CA HIS A 428 29.56 -25.72 24.17
C HIS A 428 29.52 -27.07 23.44
N ASP A 429 29.95 -27.11 22.19
CA ASP A 429 30.03 -28.30 21.37
C ASP A 429 31.36 -29.04 21.53
N TYR A 430 32.20 -28.61 22.47
CA TYR A 430 33.43 -29.25 22.92
C TYR A 430 33.43 -29.51 24.44
N ASP A 431 32.30 -29.32 25.14
CA ASP A 431 32.19 -29.48 26.60
C ASP A 431 32.75 -30.85 27.07
N GLU A 432 32.32 -31.96 26.47
CA GLU A 432 32.80 -33.33 26.79
C GLU A 432 34.27 -33.58 26.38
N ALA A 433 34.71 -33.00 25.27
CA ALA A 433 36.05 -33.22 24.71
C ALA A 433 37.15 -32.43 25.44
N CYS A 434 36.78 -31.33 26.10
CA CYS A 434 37.68 -30.56 26.95
C CYS A 434 37.76 -31.07 28.40
N ASP A 435 36.72 -31.77 28.91
CA ASP A 435 36.67 -32.23 30.30
C ASP A 435 37.33 -33.60 30.51
N CYS A 436 37.15 -34.54 29.57
CA CYS A 436 37.84 -35.84 29.60
C CYS A 436 37.70 -36.62 30.93
N GLU A 437 36.47 -36.77 31.42
CA GLU A 437 36.19 -37.48 32.68
C GLU A 437 36.45 -38.99 32.60
N ASP A 438 37.09 -39.52 33.65
CA ASP A 438 37.30 -40.95 33.87
C ASP A 438 35.96 -41.69 34.05
N ARG A 439 35.60 -42.51 33.06
CA ARG A 439 34.44 -43.41 33.16
C ARG A 439 34.89 -44.85 33.40
N GLU A 440 34.65 -45.32 34.62
CA GLU A 440 34.70 -46.75 34.94
C GLU A 440 33.74 -47.52 34.00
N GLY A 441 34.23 -48.60 33.39
CA GLY A 441 33.35 -49.62 32.80
C GLY A 441 32.61 -50.40 33.91
N PRO A 442 31.60 -51.24 33.60
CA PRO A 442 31.67 -52.23 32.51
C PRO A 442 30.29 -52.43 31.79
N LYS A 443 30.01 -53.40 30.90
CA LYS A 443 30.64 -54.68 30.51
C LYS A 443 30.62 -54.88 28.98
N ALA A 444 31.66 -55.52 28.48
CA ALA A 444 31.73 -56.08 27.12
C ALA A 444 31.11 -57.51 27.08
N PRO A 445 31.22 -58.29 25.99
CA PRO A 445 30.15 -58.38 25.00
C PRO A 445 29.60 -59.81 24.88
N LYS A 446 28.60 -60.01 24.01
CA LYS A 446 28.40 -61.30 23.33
C LYS A 446 28.43 -61.09 21.83
N GLU A 447 29.50 -61.58 21.21
CA GLU A 447 29.61 -61.70 19.76
C GLU A 447 28.55 -62.66 19.22
N LYS A 448 28.12 -62.41 17.97
CA LYS A 448 28.03 -63.48 16.98
C LYS A 448 28.86 -63.06 15.77
N LYS A 449 29.60 -64.02 15.23
CA LYS A 449 30.57 -63.85 14.16
C LYS A 449 29.98 -64.13 12.77
N GLU A 450 30.71 -63.57 11.81
CA GLU A 450 30.96 -64.08 10.44
C GLU A 450 29.85 -64.02 9.38
N ASP A 451 30.28 -63.46 8.25
CA ASP A 451 29.92 -63.67 6.85
C ASP A 451 28.45 -63.80 6.44
N HIS A 452 28.00 -62.82 5.65
CA HIS A 452 27.44 -63.13 4.33
C HIS A 452 27.43 -61.93 3.38
N VAL A 453 27.91 -62.13 2.15
CA VAL A 453 27.46 -61.35 0.98
C VAL A 453 25.97 -61.61 0.80
N TYR A 454 25.13 -60.57 0.78
CA TYR A 454 23.94 -60.54 -0.07
C TYR A 454 23.42 -59.12 -0.36
N SER A 455 22.98 -58.94 -1.59
CA SER A 455 22.30 -57.73 -2.08
C SER A 455 20.97 -57.48 -1.35
N GLY A 456 20.83 -56.31 -0.71
CA GLY A 456 19.61 -55.91 -0.01
C GLY A 456 19.35 -54.40 -0.11
N LYS A 457 18.76 -53.96 -1.23
CA LYS A 457 18.41 -52.55 -1.47
C LYS A 457 17.33 -52.11 -0.47
N LYS A 458 17.70 -51.37 0.60
CA LYS A 458 16.74 -50.87 1.62
C LYS A 458 15.59 -50.09 0.98
N LYS A 459 14.38 -50.21 1.50
CA LYS A 459 13.22 -49.45 0.98
C LYS A 459 13.38 -47.96 1.32
N PRO A 460 12.82 -47.05 0.51
CA PRO A 460 12.97 -45.61 0.74
C PRO A 460 12.52 -45.15 2.13
N CYS A 461 11.35 -45.57 2.60
CA CYS A 461 10.88 -45.16 3.94
C CYS A 461 11.71 -45.76 5.09
N ASP A 462 12.35 -46.92 4.91
CA ASP A 462 13.23 -47.51 5.94
C ASP A 462 14.51 -46.67 6.09
N ILE A 463 15.08 -46.20 4.96
CA ILE A 463 16.21 -45.27 4.92
C ILE A 463 15.85 -43.95 5.62
N VAL A 464 14.67 -43.41 5.33
CA VAL A 464 14.19 -42.16 5.93
C VAL A 464 13.98 -42.31 7.44
N GLU A 465 13.40 -43.42 7.89
CA GLU A 465 13.21 -43.72 9.31
C GLU A 465 14.53 -43.84 10.08
N GLU A 466 15.53 -44.50 9.51
CA GLU A 466 16.87 -44.55 10.11
C GLU A 466 17.54 -43.16 10.16
N HIS A 467 17.42 -42.38 9.09
CA HIS A 467 18.04 -41.06 8.98
C HIS A 467 17.39 -40.02 9.91
N PHE A 468 16.07 -40.05 10.09
CA PHE A 468 15.36 -39.10 10.96
C PHE A 468 15.63 -39.32 12.45
N LYS A 469 16.25 -40.44 12.85
CA LYS A 469 16.78 -40.66 14.21
C LYS A 469 18.02 -39.80 14.51
N LEU A 470 18.67 -39.24 13.48
CA LEU A 470 19.77 -38.28 13.61
C LEU A 470 19.30 -36.84 13.86
N LYS A 471 18.03 -36.65 14.24
CA LYS A 471 17.47 -35.33 14.55
C LYS A 471 18.11 -34.76 15.81
N ASP A 472 18.75 -33.60 15.68
CA ASP A 472 19.32 -32.85 16.79
C ASP A 472 18.22 -32.08 17.53
N ASN A 473 17.99 -32.41 18.79
CA ASN A 473 17.01 -31.75 19.65
C ASN A 473 17.36 -30.30 20.01
N LYS A 474 18.60 -29.85 19.80
CA LYS A 474 19.04 -28.46 20.06
C LYS A 474 18.87 -27.55 18.85
N THR A 475 19.25 -28.01 17.64
CA THR A 475 19.14 -27.19 16.41
C THR A 475 17.88 -27.48 15.58
N GLY A 476 17.17 -28.58 15.86
CA GLY A 476 16.06 -29.07 15.06
C GLY A 476 16.48 -29.68 13.71
N GLY A 477 17.78 -29.64 13.37
CA GLY A 477 18.34 -30.18 12.13
C GLY A 477 18.36 -31.70 12.07
N ILE A 478 18.47 -32.25 10.87
CA ILE A 478 18.65 -33.68 10.60
C ILE A 478 19.90 -33.81 9.71
N ASP A 479 20.92 -34.49 10.23
CA ASP A 479 22.21 -34.73 9.54
C ASP A 479 22.83 -33.47 8.89
N SER A 480 22.88 -32.37 9.64
CA SER A 480 23.37 -31.06 9.19
C SER A 480 22.62 -30.41 8.01
N CYS A 481 21.44 -30.91 7.63
CA CYS A 481 20.41 -30.11 6.97
C CYS A 481 19.46 -29.53 8.03
N TYR A 482 19.08 -28.26 7.87
CA TYR A 482 18.43 -27.45 8.90
C TYR A 482 17.05 -26.93 8.47
N PRO A 483 16.21 -26.46 9.41
CA PRO A 483 15.04 -25.64 9.11
C PRO A 483 15.35 -24.52 8.10
N LYS A 484 14.38 -24.18 7.26
CA LYS A 484 14.61 -23.35 6.07
C LYS A 484 15.08 -21.93 6.40
N ASP A 485 14.61 -21.41 7.52
CA ASP A 485 14.92 -20.13 8.17
C ASP A 485 16.06 -20.21 9.21
N TYR A 486 16.72 -21.36 9.35
CA TYR A 486 17.88 -21.51 10.21
C TYR A 486 19.03 -20.61 9.73
N GLY A 487 19.63 -19.88 10.68
CA GLY A 487 20.74 -18.97 10.44
C GLY A 487 20.36 -17.58 9.88
N GLY A 488 19.08 -17.20 9.88
CA GLY A 488 18.63 -15.85 9.55
C GLY A 488 17.48 -15.82 8.54
N THR A 489 17.16 -14.63 8.01
CA THR A 489 16.03 -14.44 7.10
C THR A 489 16.11 -15.34 5.86
N TYR A 490 15.00 -15.98 5.51
CA TYR A 490 14.88 -16.77 4.29
C TYR A 490 15.18 -15.90 3.05
N PRO A 491 15.97 -16.39 2.07
CA PRO A 491 16.41 -15.55 0.96
C PRO A 491 15.26 -15.13 0.03
N GLY A 492 15.45 -14.01 -0.67
CA GLY A 492 14.63 -13.61 -1.81
C GLY A 492 15.12 -14.23 -3.13
N TRP A 493 14.38 -13.99 -4.21
CA TRP A 493 14.79 -14.35 -5.57
C TRP A 493 16.12 -13.69 -5.93
N ASN A 494 17.06 -14.46 -6.49
CA ASN A 494 18.39 -13.96 -6.80
C ASN A 494 18.74 -14.12 -8.30
N CYS A 495 18.93 -12.99 -8.99
CA CYS A 495 19.21 -12.95 -10.43
C CYS A 495 20.57 -12.33 -10.78
N THR A 496 21.35 -11.93 -9.78
CA THR A 496 22.56 -11.10 -9.96
C THR A 496 23.76 -11.60 -9.17
N ASN A 497 23.58 -12.43 -8.15
CA ASN A 497 24.70 -12.99 -7.40
C ASN A 497 25.47 -14.00 -8.26
N GLU A 498 26.66 -13.60 -8.71
CA GLU A 498 27.53 -14.35 -9.60
C GLU A 498 28.05 -15.68 -9.02
N THR A 499 27.88 -15.94 -7.72
CA THR A 499 28.19 -17.24 -7.09
C THR A 499 27.04 -18.25 -7.19
N LEU A 500 25.82 -17.76 -7.42
CA LEU A 500 24.61 -18.59 -7.52
C LEU A 500 24.15 -18.75 -8.98
N VAL A 501 24.08 -17.65 -9.73
CA VAL A 501 23.63 -17.63 -11.13
C VAL A 501 24.75 -17.24 -12.08
N SER A 502 24.62 -17.58 -13.36
CA SER A 502 25.63 -17.25 -14.38
C SER A 502 25.59 -15.78 -14.81
N GLY A 503 24.53 -15.05 -14.44
CA GLY A 503 24.30 -13.65 -14.81
C GLY A 503 23.67 -13.47 -16.19
N LYS A 504 23.20 -14.56 -16.82
CA LYS A 504 22.70 -14.59 -18.22
C LYS A 504 21.18 -14.49 -18.31
N GLY A 505 20.55 -13.95 -17.28
CA GLY A 505 19.13 -13.63 -17.22
C GLY A 505 18.25 -14.60 -16.42
N GLU A 506 18.81 -15.68 -15.89
CA GLU A 506 18.14 -16.58 -14.95
C GLU A 506 18.06 -16.01 -13.52
N CYS A 507 17.00 -16.37 -12.80
CA CYS A 507 16.79 -16.06 -11.39
C CYS A 507 16.67 -17.36 -10.60
N MET A 508 17.51 -17.55 -9.57
CA MET A 508 17.47 -18.72 -8.70
C MET A 508 16.35 -18.58 -7.64
N PRO A 509 15.41 -19.55 -7.55
CA PRO A 509 14.36 -19.55 -6.53
C PRO A 509 14.94 -19.58 -5.11
N PRO A 510 14.30 -18.89 -4.14
CA PRO A 510 14.65 -18.98 -2.71
C PRO A 510 14.85 -20.42 -2.19
N ARG A 511 13.94 -21.31 -2.58
CA ARG A 511 13.95 -22.75 -2.28
C ARG A 511 15.23 -23.43 -2.77
N ARG A 512 15.63 -23.17 -4.02
CA ARG A 512 16.85 -23.72 -4.64
C ARG A 512 18.13 -23.25 -3.95
N GLN A 513 18.15 -22.03 -3.42
CA GLN A 513 19.29 -21.47 -2.67
C GLN A 513 19.52 -22.15 -1.30
N LYS A 514 18.46 -22.72 -0.70
CA LYS A 514 18.47 -23.41 0.60
C LYS A 514 18.20 -24.92 0.47
N LEU A 515 18.50 -25.51 -0.70
CA LEU A 515 18.32 -26.93 -1.01
C LEU A 515 19.27 -27.81 -0.18
N CYS A 516 18.76 -28.84 0.48
CA CYS A 516 19.55 -29.81 1.23
C CYS A 516 20.39 -30.67 0.27
N LEU A 517 21.72 -30.52 0.33
CA LEU A 517 22.68 -31.26 -0.50
C LEU A 517 23.73 -32.02 0.32
N ILE A 518 23.62 -32.04 1.66
CA ILE A 518 24.71 -32.45 2.57
C ILE A 518 25.27 -33.85 2.27
N ASN A 519 24.41 -34.85 2.09
CA ASN A 519 24.82 -36.23 1.82
C ASN A 519 25.36 -36.44 0.39
N LEU A 520 25.16 -35.49 -0.52
CA LEU A 520 25.72 -35.48 -1.88
C LEU A 520 27.05 -34.69 -1.92
N GLN A 521 27.10 -33.53 -1.23
CA GLN A 521 28.30 -32.70 -1.07
C GLN A 521 29.44 -33.46 -0.38
N TYR A 522 29.14 -34.23 0.67
CA TYR A 522 30.13 -35.01 1.41
C TYR A 522 30.07 -36.50 1.08
N PHE A 523 29.55 -36.85 -0.11
CA PHE A 523 29.42 -38.23 -0.55
C PHE A 523 30.80 -38.89 -0.78
N THR A 524 31.09 -39.93 0.01
CA THR A 524 32.30 -40.76 -0.11
C THR A 524 32.02 -42.19 -0.57
N GLY A 525 30.75 -42.53 -0.81
CA GLY A 525 30.31 -43.83 -1.29
C GLY A 525 30.91 -44.17 -2.66
N LYS A 526 30.90 -45.45 -3.01
CA LYS A 526 31.56 -45.94 -4.24
C LYS A 526 30.62 -46.67 -5.18
N THR A 527 29.37 -46.92 -4.78
CA THR A 527 28.37 -47.65 -5.55
C THR A 527 27.15 -46.78 -5.90
N THR A 528 26.39 -47.21 -6.89
CA THR A 528 25.09 -46.62 -7.23
C THR A 528 24.05 -46.81 -6.12
N VAL A 529 24.17 -47.86 -5.30
CA VAL A 529 23.29 -48.11 -4.14
C VAL A 529 23.50 -47.04 -3.06
N ASP A 530 24.77 -46.74 -2.73
CA ASP A 530 25.13 -45.67 -1.80
C ASP A 530 24.60 -44.31 -2.30
N LEU A 531 24.77 -44.05 -3.60
CA LEU A 531 24.37 -42.78 -4.22
C LEU A 531 22.86 -42.57 -4.17
N ARG A 532 22.07 -43.62 -4.47
CA ARG A 532 20.62 -43.62 -4.29
C ARG A 532 20.23 -43.27 -2.86
N GLU A 533 20.88 -43.89 -1.87
CA GLU A 533 20.58 -43.65 -0.46
C GLU A 533 20.84 -42.18 -0.06
N ALA A 534 21.94 -41.59 -0.55
CA ALA A 534 22.25 -40.17 -0.34
C ALA A 534 21.18 -39.24 -0.94
N PHE A 535 20.68 -39.52 -2.15
CA PHE A 535 19.58 -38.75 -2.75
C PHE A 535 18.27 -38.87 -1.94
N ILE A 536 17.91 -40.08 -1.48
CA ILE A 536 16.71 -40.31 -0.66
C ILE A 536 16.79 -39.51 0.65
N LYS A 537 17.95 -39.54 1.34
CA LYS A 537 18.21 -38.78 2.56
C LYS A 537 18.01 -37.27 2.36
N CYS A 538 18.73 -36.68 1.40
CA CYS A 538 18.60 -35.26 1.08
C CYS A 538 17.16 -34.86 0.71
N ALA A 539 16.50 -35.60 -0.19
CA ALA A 539 15.16 -35.25 -0.68
C ALA A 539 14.06 -35.39 0.40
N ALA A 540 14.19 -36.36 1.31
CA ALA A 540 13.28 -36.53 2.44
C ALA A 540 13.39 -35.38 3.45
N VAL A 541 14.62 -35.03 3.86
CA VAL A 541 14.87 -33.92 4.81
C VAL A 541 14.51 -32.57 4.19
N GLU A 542 14.79 -32.37 2.90
CA GLU A 542 14.36 -31.20 2.15
C GLU A 542 12.84 -31.01 2.24
N THR A 543 12.07 -32.07 1.92
CA THR A 543 10.61 -32.03 1.91
C THR A 543 10.05 -31.77 3.30
N PHE A 544 10.62 -32.40 4.33
CA PHE A 544 10.23 -32.20 5.72
C PHE A 544 10.36 -30.74 6.17
N PHE A 545 11.53 -30.12 6.00
CA PHE A 545 11.72 -28.71 6.41
C PHE A 545 10.98 -27.73 5.51
N LEU A 546 10.76 -28.07 4.23
CA LEU A 546 9.95 -27.26 3.33
C LEU A 546 8.46 -27.24 3.75
N TRP A 547 7.93 -28.34 4.29
CA TRP A 547 6.57 -28.39 4.86
C TRP A 547 6.40 -27.47 6.06
N HIS A 548 7.35 -27.51 7.00
CA HIS A 548 7.33 -26.63 8.16
C HIS A 548 7.28 -25.16 7.74
N LYS A 549 8.20 -24.75 6.86
CA LYS A 549 8.18 -23.39 6.29
C LYS A 549 6.86 -23.05 5.59
N TYR A 550 6.31 -23.96 4.80
CA TYR A 550 5.05 -23.74 4.11
C TYR A 550 3.90 -23.43 5.09
N LYS A 551 3.85 -24.09 6.26
CA LYS A 551 2.88 -23.76 7.31
C LYS A 551 3.13 -22.37 7.91
N ASP A 552 4.37 -22.05 8.25
CA ASP A 552 4.74 -20.75 8.84
C ASP A 552 4.40 -19.59 7.89
N ASP A 553 4.59 -19.79 6.59
CA ASP A 553 4.23 -18.81 5.56
C ASP A 553 2.70 -18.67 5.43
N LYS A 554 1.93 -19.76 5.54
CA LYS A 554 0.45 -19.72 5.56
C LYS A 554 -0.11 -19.01 6.79
N GLU A 555 0.50 -19.23 7.96
CA GLU A 555 0.09 -18.57 9.20
C GLU A 555 0.33 -17.06 9.12
N LYS A 556 1.50 -16.62 8.66
CA LYS A 556 1.85 -15.20 8.50
C LYS A 556 0.89 -14.42 7.59
N VAL A 557 0.33 -15.08 6.56
CA VAL A 557 -0.61 -14.44 5.61
C VAL A 557 -2.01 -14.27 6.21
N ASN A 558 -2.49 -15.18 7.05
CA ASN A 558 -3.80 -15.07 7.72
C ASN A 558 -3.77 -15.59 9.17
N PRO A 559 -3.14 -14.86 10.12
CA PRO A 559 -3.00 -15.33 11.51
C PRO A 559 -4.35 -15.56 12.20
N SER A 560 -5.35 -14.77 11.83
CA SER A 560 -6.72 -14.83 12.37
C SER A 560 -7.57 -16.01 11.89
N LYS A 561 -7.06 -16.88 11.00
CA LYS A 561 -7.83 -18.01 10.43
C LYS A 561 -7.34 -19.42 10.81
N ASN A 562 -6.23 -19.57 11.56
CA ASN A 562 -5.63 -20.89 11.86
C ASN A 562 -5.37 -21.74 10.59
N VAL A 563 -4.90 -21.10 9.51
CA VAL A 563 -4.72 -21.76 8.19
C VAL A 563 -3.65 -22.85 8.24
N ASP A 564 -2.66 -22.70 9.12
CA ASP A 564 -1.67 -23.71 9.49
C ASP A 564 -2.33 -25.04 9.92
N LYS A 565 -3.39 -24.96 10.74
CA LYS A 565 -4.14 -26.12 11.24
C LYS A 565 -5.03 -26.73 10.16
N GLU A 566 -5.56 -25.94 9.23
CA GLU A 566 -6.29 -26.48 8.08
C GLU A 566 -5.37 -27.27 7.13
N VAL A 567 -4.20 -26.73 6.77
CA VAL A 567 -3.26 -27.44 5.89
C VAL A 567 -2.62 -28.64 6.59
N GLN A 568 -2.40 -28.57 7.91
CA GLN A 568 -1.95 -29.71 8.70
C GLN A 568 -3.02 -30.84 8.73
N LYS A 569 -4.29 -30.51 8.98
CA LYS A 569 -5.39 -31.50 8.92
C LYS A 569 -5.53 -32.17 7.55
N LYS A 570 -5.32 -31.42 6.46
CA LYS A 570 -5.25 -32.00 5.10
C LYS A 570 -4.12 -33.02 4.99
N LEU A 571 -2.92 -32.70 5.46
CA LEU A 571 -1.81 -33.66 5.43
C LEU A 571 -2.08 -34.89 6.32
N GLU A 572 -2.70 -34.70 7.48
CA GLU A 572 -3.13 -35.77 8.39
C GLU A 572 -4.18 -36.71 7.77
N SER A 573 -5.06 -36.21 6.89
CA SER A 573 -5.97 -37.04 6.09
C SER A 573 -5.30 -37.67 4.86
N GLY A 574 -4.02 -37.39 4.61
CA GLY A 574 -3.27 -37.87 3.45
C GLY A 574 -3.50 -37.07 2.17
N GLU A 575 -4.00 -35.84 2.26
CA GLU A 575 -4.12 -34.88 1.15
C GLU A 575 -2.94 -33.89 1.16
N ILE A 576 -2.11 -33.88 0.11
CA ILE A 576 -1.05 -32.88 -0.05
C ILE A 576 -1.65 -31.58 -0.63
N PRO A 577 -1.55 -30.42 0.04
CA PRO A 577 -1.99 -29.13 -0.52
C PRO A 577 -1.33 -28.82 -1.87
N GLU A 578 -2.12 -28.36 -2.83
CA GLU A 578 -1.69 -28.26 -4.23
C GLU A 578 -0.55 -27.28 -4.49
N ASP A 579 -0.46 -26.19 -3.73
CA ASP A 579 0.66 -25.25 -3.81
C ASP A 579 1.92 -25.74 -3.09
N PHE A 580 1.80 -26.63 -2.10
CA PHE A 580 2.94 -27.36 -1.54
C PHE A 580 3.43 -28.46 -2.50
N LYS A 581 2.52 -29.21 -3.12
CA LYS A 581 2.84 -30.24 -4.13
C LYS A 581 3.64 -29.65 -5.29
N ARG A 582 3.36 -28.40 -5.71
CA ARG A 582 4.19 -27.67 -6.69
C ARG A 582 5.63 -27.47 -6.21
N GLN A 583 5.85 -27.08 -4.96
CA GLN A 583 7.21 -26.93 -4.39
C GLN A 583 7.98 -28.26 -4.41
N MET A 584 7.32 -29.38 -4.10
CA MET A 584 7.92 -30.72 -4.22
C MET A 584 8.33 -31.03 -5.66
N PHE A 585 7.50 -30.71 -6.65
CA PHE A 585 7.81 -30.91 -8.07
C PHE A 585 9.00 -30.07 -8.54
N TYR A 586 9.11 -28.81 -8.12
CA TYR A 586 10.27 -27.97 -8.42
C TYR A 586 11.55 -28.54 -7.77
N THR A 587 11.50 -28.95 -6.50
CA THR A 587 12.61 -29.60 -5.79
C THR A 587 13.08 -30.90 -6.44
N PHE A 588 12.16 -31.78 -6.84
CA PHE A 588 12.52 -33.01 -7.56
C PHE A 588 13.21 -32.72 -8.89
N GLY A 589 12.73 -31.70 -9.62
CA GLY A 589 13.38 -31.20 -10.84
C GLY A 589 14.81 -30.69 -10.59
N ASP A 590 15.04 -29.96 -9.50
CA ASP A 590 16.38 -29.45 -9.17
C ASP A 590 17.37 -30.57 -8.79
N TYR A 591 16.95 -31.57 -8.01
CA TYR A 591 17.80 -32.75 -7.73
C TYR A 591 18.19 -33.50 -9.00
N ARG A 592 17.25 -33.61 -9.95
CA ARG A 592 17.48 -34.18 -11.27
C ARG A 592 18.53 -33.40 -12.06
N ASP A 593 18.42 -32.08 -12.11
CA ASP A 593 19.36 -31.24 -12.86
C ASP A 593 20.79 -31.34 -12.31
N ILE A 594 20.92 -31.42 -10.97
CA ILE A 594 22.21 -31.66 -10.31
C ILE A 594 22.76 -33.06 -10.69
N PHE A 595 21.90 -34.08 -10.74
CA PHE A 595 22.31 -35.44 -11.12
C PHE A 595 22.80 -35.56 -12.58
N PHE A 596 22.13 -34.90 -13.53
CA PHE A 596 22.51 -34.91 -14.95
C PHE A 596 23.54 -33.83 -15.32
N ASP A 597 24.04 -33.04 -14.36
CA ASP A 597 24.88 -31.86 -14.61
C ASP A 597 24.23 -30.81 -15.56
N THR A 598 22.89 -30.82 -15.67
CA THR A 598 22.12 -29.82 -16.41
C THR A 598 21.76 -28.58 -15.59
N ASP A 599 22.13 -28.55 -14.31
CA ASP A 599 21.87 -27.43 -13.41
C ASP A 599 22.51 -26.12 -13.91
N ILE A 600 21.70 -25.06 -14.02
CA ILE A 600 22.05 -23.77 -14.63
C ILE A 600 22.65 -22.76 -13.64
N SER A 601 22.91 -23.18 -12.39
CA SER A 601 23.66 -22.35 -11.43
C SER A 601 25.09 -22.10 -11.90
N LYS A 602 25.84 -21.29 -11.14
CA LYS A 602 27.28 -21.13 -11.37
C LYS A 602 28.10 -22.42 -11.13
N LYS A 603 27.50 -23.48 -10.57
CA LYS A 603 28.17 -24.73 -10.16
C LYS A 603 29.40 -24.45 -9.29
N GLN A 604 29.16 -23.85 -8.12
CA GLN A 604 30.18 -23.52 -7.12
C GLN A 604 29.81 -24.11 -5.75
N GLY A 605 30.80 -24.26 -4.86
CA GLY A 605 30.62 -24.73 -3.49
C GLY A 605 29.84 -26.07 -3.40
N PRO A 606 28.84 -26.20 -2.51
CA PRO A 606 28.09 -27.45 -2.31
C PRO A 606 27.50 -28.08 -3.58
N VAL A 607 27.09 -27.25 -4.56
CA VAL A 607 26.55 -27.75 -5.83
C VAL A 607 27.64 -28.38 -6.68
N LYS A 608 28.83 -27.77 -6.72
CA LYS A 608 29.99 -28.34 -7.41
C LYS A 608 30.44 -29.64 -6.75
N ASP A 609 30.58 -29.63 -5.43
CA ASP A 609 31.01 -30.80 -4.66
C ASP A 609 30.07 -32.00 -4.91
N ALA A 610 28.76 -31.76 -4.90
CA ALA A 610 27.75 -32.76 -5.22
C ALA A 610 27.89 -33.30 -6.66
N ILE A 611 27.99 -32.42 -7.67
CA ILE A 611 28.15 -32.81 -9.09
C ILE A 611 29.44 -33.64 -9.28
N ASP A 612 30.55 -33.17 -8.73
CA ASP A 612 31.86 -33.84 -8.84
C ASP A 612 31.82 -35.22 -8.15
N ASN A 613 31.16 -35.35 -6.99
CA ASN A 613 31.03 -36.63 -6.30
C ASN A 613 30.07 -37.61 -7.01
N ILE A 614 28.98 -37.12 -7.59
CA ILE A 614 28.10 -37.91 -8.47
C ILE A 614 28.91 -38.44 -9.67
N GLY A 615 29.74 -37.59 -10.29
CA GLY A 615 30.61 -37.95 -11.41
C GLY A 615 31.51 -39.16 -11.10
N LYS A 616 32.22 -39.14 -9.97
CA LYS A 616 33.13 -40.21 -9.51
C LYS A 616 32.49 -41.60 -9.35
N VAL A 617 31.16 -41.69 -9.27
CA VAL A 617 30.44 -42.98 -9.24
C VAL A 617 30.39 -43.62 -10.63
N PHE A 618 30.19 -42.80 -11.67
CA PHE A 618 30.06 -43.25 -13.07
C PHE A 618 31.40 -43.20 -13.85
N GLU A 619 32.47 -42.66 -13.27
CA GLU A 619 33.82 -42.69 -13.87
C GLU A 619 34.50 -44.07 -13.82
N LYS A 620 33.98 -45.02 -13.01
CA LYS A 620 34.68 -46.27 -12.70
C LYS A 620 34.53 -47.42 -13.69
N GLU A 621 33.68 -47.32 -14.72
CA GLU A 621 33.51 -48.39 -15.70
C GLU A 621 34.53 -48.36 -16.85
N LYS A 622 35.52 -47.45 -16.85
CA LYS A 622 36.51 -47.34 -17.95
C LYS A 622 37.97 -47.26 -17.48
N ILE A 623 38.53 -48.42 -17.13
CA ILE A 623 39.98 -48.68 -17.27
C ILE A 623 40.22 -49.29 -18.67
N SER A 624 40.18 -48.45 -19.70
CA SER A 624 40.79 -48.69 -21.01
C SER A 624 40.85 -47.38 -21.79
N GLU A 625 41.86 -47.25 -22.64
CA GLU A 625 42.37 -45.95 -23.09
C GLU A 625 41.48 -45.19 -24.11
N ALA A 626 41.80 -43.90 -24.27
CA ALA A 626 41.31 -42.95 -25.27
C ALA A 626 39.87 -42.39 -25.13
N LYS A 627 39.78 -41.16 -24.59
CA LYS A 627 39.05 -40.03 -25.22
C LYS A 627 39.43 -38.68 -24.60
N LYS A 628 39.61 -37.65 -25.44
CA LYS A 628 40.07 -36.29 -25.04
C LYS A 628 38.93 -35.30 -24.71
N ASP A 629 37.67 -35.72 -24.78
CA ASP A 629 36.52 -34.79 -24.88
C ASP A 629 35.61 -34.70 -23.63
N GLY A 630 36.02 -35.27 -22.49
CA GLY A 630 35.43 -34.93 -21.19
C GLY A 630 33.93 -35.22 -20.96
N LYS A 631 33.30 -36.10 -21.76
CA LYS A 631 31.92 -36.56 -21.53
C LYS A 631 31.88 -37.93 -20.85
N THR A 632 31.19 -38.01 -19.71
CA THR A 632 30.77 -39.29 -19.11
C THR A 632 29.61 -39.91 -19.90
N ASP A 633 29.30 -41.19 -19.68
CA ASP A 633 28.32 -41.91 -20.50
C ASP A 633 26.87 -41.59 -20.07
N ASP A 634 26.21 -40.68 -20.81
CA ASP A 634 24.86 -40.20 -20.51
C ASP A 634 23.83 -41.34 -20.31
N LYS A 635 24.04 -42.49 -20.97
CA LYS A 635 23.16 -43.67 -20.92
C LYS A 635 23.09 -44.34 -19.55
N GLU A 636 24.20 -44.39 -18.81
CA GLU A 636 24.24 -45.00 -17.47
C GLU A 636 23.51 -44.12 -16.45
N ARG A 637 23.70 -42.80 -16.54
CA ARG A 637 22.94 -41.83 -15.75
C ARG A 637 21.45 -41.90 -16.05
N GLU A 638 21.06 -41.97 -17.33
CA GLU A 638 19.67 -42.19 -17.73
C GLU A 638 19.06 -43.45 -17.12
N LYS A 639 19.78 -44.58 -17.19
CA LYS A 639 19.34 -45.86 -16.62
C LYS A 639 19.15 -45.73 -15.09
N PHE A 640 20.14 -45.19 -14.40
CA PHE A 640 20.07 -44.96 -12.95
C PHE A 640 18.85 -44.11 -12.56
N TRP A 641 18.60 -43.00 -13.26
CA TRP A 641 17.47 -42.13 -12.94
C TRP A 641 16.11 -42.80 -13.22
N LYS A 642 15.98 -43.54 -14.33
CA LYS A 642 14.76 -44.32 -14.64
C LYS A 642 14.47 -45.39 -13.59
N GLU A 643 15.51 -46.01 -13.04
CA GLU A 643 15.37 -47.05 -12.00
C GLU A 643 15.06 -46.47 -10.61
N ASN A 644 15.71 -45.37 -10.23
CA ASN A 644 15.74 -44.87 -8.84
C ASN A 644 14.97 -43.56 -8.61
N GLY A 645 14.60 -42.79 -9.65
CA GLY A 645 13.86 -41.53 -9.52
C GLY A 645 12.51 -41.69 -8.81
N LYS A 646 11.81 -42.81 -9.05
CA LYS A 646 10.58 -43.18 -8.34
C LYS A 646 10.78 -43.39 -6.83
N GLU A 647 11.96 -43.87 -6.42
CA GLU A 647 12.32 -44.15 -5.03
C GLU A 647 12.80 -42.89 -4.30
N ILE A 648 13.43 -41.95 -5.02
CA ILE A 648 13.74 -40.61 -4.51
C ILE A 648 12.43 -39.87 -4.23
N TRP A 649 11.45 -39.93 -5.14
CA TRP A 649 10.11 -39.39 -4.92
C TRP A 649 9.38 -40.07 -3.75
N GLU A 650 9.44 -41.40 -3.66
CA GLU A 650 8.93 -42.13 -2.49
C GLU A 650 9.56 -41.61 -1.19
N GLY A 651 10.89 -41.41 -1.17
CA GLY A 651 11.62 -40.79 -0.06
C GLY A 651 11.09 -39.41 0.34
N MET A 652 10.73 -38.56 -0.63
CA MET A 652 10.08 -37.27 -0.36
C MET A 652 8.72 -37.44 0.34
N LEU A 653 7.91 -38.40 -0.10
CA LEU A 653 6.62 -38.73 0.54
C LEU A 653 6.80 -39.31 1.96
N CYS A 654 7.80 -40.17 2.16
CA CYS A 654 8.17 -40.66 3.49
C CYS A 654 8.56 -39.48 4.39
N GLY A 655 9.46 -38.58 3.95
CA GLY A 655 9.89 -37.40 4.70
C GLY A 655 8.73 -36.46 5.04
N LEU A 656 7.78 -36.27 4.12
CA LEU A 656 6.55 -35.51 4.37
C LEU A 656 5.66 -36.18 5.44
N SER A 657 5.55 -37.51 5.46
CA SER A 657 4.75 -38.21 6.46
C SER A 657 5.26 -38.00 7.90
N HIS A 658 6.57 -37.82 8.09
CA HIS A 658 7.13 -37.45 9.40
C HIS A 658 6.67 -36.06 9.89
N ALA A 659 6.28 -35.17 8.97
CA ALA A 659 5.77 -33.83 9.31
C ALA A 659 4.25 -33.82 9.64
N SER A 660 3.56 -34.95 9.48
CA SER A 660 2.12 -35.07 9.68
C SER A 660 1.69 -35.31 11.14
N GLY A 661 2.59 -35.80 12.00
CA GLY A 661 2.25 -36.24 13.37
C GLY A 661 1.63 -37.64 13.47
N ASN A 662 0.98 -38.16 12.42
CA ASN A 662 0.51 -39.55 12.32
C ASN A 662 1.25 -40.29 11.20
N LYS A 663 2.56 -40.51 11.42
CA LYS A 663 3.50 -40.99 10.40
C LYS A 663 3.00 -42.24 9.66
N GLU A 664 2.68 -43.33 10.36
CA GLU A 664 2.41 -44.63 9.72
C GLU A 664 1.18 -44.61 8.81
N THR A 665 0.08 -44.00 9.29
CA THR A 665 -1.19 -43.90 8.54
C THR A 665 -1.01 -43.01 7.31
N VAL A 666 -0.37 -41.85 7.49
CA VAL A 666 -0.14 -40.89 6.41
C VAL A 666 0.88 -41.42 5.40
N GLN A 667 1.96 -42.07 5.83
CA GLN A 667 2.97 -42.68 4.95
C GLN A 667 2.32 -43.66 3.96
N LYS A 668 1.48 -44.58 4.44
CA LYS A 668 0.80 -45.57 3.58
C LYS A 668 -0.16 -44.89 2.59
N THR A 669 -0.88 -43.87 3.06
CA THR A 669 -1.83 -43.11 2.24
C THR A 669 -1.12 -42.30 1.15
N LEU A 670 -0.07 -41.56 1.49
CA LEU A 670 0.70 -40.75 0.56
C LEU A 670 1.41 -41.59 -0.51
N THR A 671 2.09 -42.66 -0.10
CA THR A 671 2.79 -43.57 -1.02
C THR A 671 1.87 -44.35 -1.95
N THR A 672 0.58 -44.51 -1.58
CA THR A 672 -0.45 -45.08 -2.47
C THR A 672 -1.03 -44.02 -3.42
N ASN A 673 -1.43 -42.86 -2.89
CA ASN A 673 -2.18 -41.85 -3.64
C ASN A 673 -1.31 -41.00 -4.58
N TYR A 674 -0.05 -40.75 -4.22
CA TYR A 674 0.87 -39.86 -4.97
C TYR A 674 2.01 -40.65 -5.63
N THR A 675 1.71 -41.84 -6.13
CA THR A 675 2.68 -42.71 -6.83
C THR A 675 3.34 -42.00 -8.02
N TYR A 676 4.66 -42.12 -8.14
CA TYR A 676 5.50 -41.45 -9.15
C TYR A 676 4.96 -41.43 -10.60
N PRO A 677 4.48 -42.54 -11.20
CA PRO A 677 3.94 -42.51 -12.57
C PRO A 677 2.58 -41.79 -12.69
N ASN A 678 1.81 -41.73 -11.60
CA ASN A 678 0.43 -41.22 -11.60
C ASN A 678 0.31 -39.80 -11.07
N VAL A 679 1.31 -39.29 -10.36
CA VAL A 679 1.25 -37.96 -9.73
C VAL A 679 1.41 -36.84 -10.75
N LYS A 680 0.43 -35.94 -10.76
CA LYS A 680 0.32 -34.78 -11.66
C LYS A 680 -0.12 -33.53 -10.89
N PHE A 681 -0.01 -32.37 -11.52
CA PHE A 681 -0.81 -31.19 -11.13
C PHE A 681 -2.32 -31.46 -11.35
N SER A 682 -3.19 -30.68 -10.72
CA SER A 682 -4.66 -30.88 -10.74
C SER A 682 -5.43 -29.74 -11.42
N GLY A 683 -4.87 -29.12 -12.47
CA GLY A 683 -5.64 -28.30 -13.42
C GLY A 683 -6.26 -29.15 -14.54
N ASP A 684 -6.93 -28.53 -15.51
CA ASP A 684 -7.59 -29.28 -16.61
C ASP A 684 -6.57 -29.90 -17.60
N ASN A 685 -5.39 -29.31 -17.72
CA ASN A 685 -4.28 -29.81 -18.55
C ASN A 685 -3.12 -30.27 -17.65
N THR A 686 -3.16 -31.54 -17.21
CA THR A 686 -2.28 -32.07 -16.16
C THR A 686 -0.93 -32.57 -16.66
N THR A 687 0.15 -31.92 -16.25
CA THR A 687 1.53 -32.40 -16.45
C THR A 687 1.94 -33.35 -15.33
N SER A 688 2.52 -34.51 -15.67
CA SER A 688 3.09 -35.47 -14.70
C SER A 688 4.42 -34.99 -14.13
N LEU A 689 4.77 -35.44 -12.93
CA LEU A 689 6.05 -35.10 -12.27
C LEU A 689 7.26 -35.33 -13.17
N GLU A 690 7.35 -36.50 -13.81
CA GLU A 690 8.51 -36.83 -14.65
C GLU A 690 8.58 -35.94 -15.90
N HIS A 691 7.46 -35.68 -16.59
CA HIS A 691 7.45 -34.77 -17.74
C HIS A 691 7.77 -33.32 -17.32
N PHE A 692 7.32 -32.90 -16.14
CA PHE A 692 7.66 -31.60 -15.57
C PHE A 692 9.16 -31.48 -15.23
N ALA A 693 9.74 -32.52 -14.64
CA ALA A 693 11.16 -32.60 -14.30
C ALA A 693 12.07 -32.71 -15.55
N GLN A 694 11.55 -33.17 -16.70
CA GLN A 694 12.27 -33.18 -17.98
C GLN A 694 12.39 -31.80 -18.65
N ARG A 695 11.57 -30.81 -18.28
CA ARG A 695 11.64 -29.46 -18.89
C ARG A 695 13.01 -28.81 -18.62
N PRO A 696 13.47 -27.83 -19.42
CA PRO A 696 14.67 -27.05 -19.10
C PRO A 696 14.52 -26.34 -17.74
N GLN A 697 15.54 -26.38 -16.88
CA GLN A 697 15.47 -25.83 -15.51
C GLN A 697 15.06 -24.35 -15.48
N PHE A 698 15.52 -23.55 -16.45
CA PHE A 698 15.12 -22.15 -16.59
C PHE A 698 13.59 -21.99 -16.71
N LEU A 699 12.91 -22.86 -17.49
CA LEU A 699 11.46 -22.81 -17.62
C LEU A 699 10.74 -23.18 -16.32
N ARG A 700 11.30 -24.11 -15.52
CA ARG A 700 10.78 -24.40 -14.17
C ARG A 700 10.90 -23.19 -13.26
N TRP A 701 12.10 -22.63 -13.11
CA TRP A 701 12.34 -21.48 -12.24
C TRP A 701 11.52 -20.25 -12.66
N PHE A 702 11.38 -19.97 -13.96
CA PHE A 702 10.56 -18.86 -14.44
C PHE A 702 9.06 -19.09 -14.18
N THR A 703 8.60 -20.35 -14.21
CA THR A 703 7.22 -20.71 -13.83
C THR A 703 7.01 -20.60 -12.30
N GLU A 704 7.98 -21.02 -11.50
CA GLU A 704 8.00 -20.84 -10.04
C GLU A 704 7.94 -19.36 -9.66
N TRP A 705 8.71 -18.52 -10.37
CA TRP A 705 8.69 -17.06 -10.24
C TRP A 705 7.31 -16.47 -10.54
N GLY A 706 6.64 -16.94 -11.60
CA GLY A 706 5.28 -16.51 -11.94
C GLY A 706 4.24 -16.91 -10.90
N ASP A 707 4.32 -18.15 -10.38
CA ASP A 707 3.38 -18.68 -9.37
C ASP A 707 3.56 -17.96 -8.02
N ASP A 708 4.79 -17.65 -7.61
CA ASP A 708 5.11 -16.89 -6.41
C ASP A 708 4.68 -15.41 -6.52
N PHE A 709 5.05 -14.73 -7.62
CA PHE A 709 4.64 -13.35 -7.87
C PHE A 709 3.13 -13.17 -7.79
N CYS A 710 2.36 -14.06 -8.43
CA CYS A 710 0.91 -13.89 -8.50
C CYS A 710 0.21 -14.10 -7.15
N LYS A 711 0.72 -14.98 -6.30
CA LYS A 711 0.27 -15.13 -4.90
C LYS A 711 0.55 -13.85 -4.11
N GLN A 712 1.80 -13.39 -4.11
CA GLN A 712 2.19 -12.18 -3.37
C GLN A 712 1.44 -10.93 -3.87
N ARG A 713 1.28 -10.77 -5.19
CA ARG A 713 0.55 -9.63 -5.78
C ARG A 713 -0.86 -9.52 -5.23
N LYS A 714 -1.58 -10.64 -5.10
CA LYS A 714 -2.96 -10.67 -4.60
C LYS A 714 -3.06 -10.08 -3.19
N GLU A 715 -2.16 -10.49 -2.30
CA GLU A 715 -2.10 -10.00 -0.91
C GLU A 715 -1.72 -8.51 -0.85
N LYS A 716 -0.72 -8.10 -1.65
CA LYS A 716 -0.31 -6.68 -1.74
C LYS A 716 -1.40 -5.80 -2.36
N LEU A 717 -2.14 -6.31 -3.34
CA LEU A 717 -3.24 -5.60 -4.00
C LEU A 717 -4.45 -5.45 -3.07
N ALA A 718 -4.83 -6.48 -2.32
CA ALA A 718 -5.90 -6.39 -1.32
C ALA A 718 -5.55 -5.36 -0.23
N THR A 719 -4.29 -5.36 0.23
CA THR A 719 -3.78 -4.34 1.16
C THR A 719 -3.84 -2.94 0.56
N LEU A 720 -3.39 -2.79 -0.69
CA LEU A 720 -3.42 -1.52 -1.42
C LEU A 720 -4.84 -0.98 -1.61
N GLN A 721 -5.81 -1.82 -1.98
CA GLN A 721 -7.21 -1.44 -2.16
C GLN A 721 -7.86 -1.01 -0.83
N LYS A 722 -7.48 -1.64 0.28
CA LYS A 722 -7.93 -1.27 1.63
C LYS A 722 -7.37 0.09 2.08
N GLU A 723 -6.11 0.38 1.77
CA GLU A 723 -5.47 1.68 2.09
C GLU A 723 -5.79 2.79 1.06
N CYS A 724 -6.20 2.42 -0.17
CA CYS A 724 -6.63 3.31 -1.27
C CYS A 724 -8.10 3.08 -1.72
N PRO A 725 -9.10 3.28 -0.84
CA PRO A 725 -10.50 3.07 -1.20
C PRO A 725 -11.00 4.12 -2.23
N ALA A 726 -12.15 3.86 -2.87
CA ALA A 726 -12.54 4.56 -4.11
C ALA A 726 -12.91 6.05 -3.93
N GLU A 727 -13.15 6.51 -2.71
CA GLU A 727 -13.43 7.90 -2.35
C GLU A 727 -12.17 8.75 -2.11
N THR A 728 -10.96 8.14 -2.06
CA THR A 728 -9.71 8.80 -1.65
C THR A 728 -9.44 10.15 -2.33
N CYS A 729 -9.81 10.31 -3.61
CA CYS A 729 -9.56 11.54 -4.38
C CYS A 729 -10.78 12.48 -4.48
N ILE A 730 -11.92 12.19 -3.85
CA ILE A 730 -13.09 13.07 -3.86
C ILE A 730 -13.04 13.99 -2.64
N LYS A 731 -12.78 15.27 -2.91
CA LYS A 731 -12.81 16.43 -1.98
C LYS A 731 -12.08 16.28 -0.63
N ARG A 732 -10.84 16.83 -0.60
CA ARG A 732 -10.09 17.33 0.58
C ARG A 732 -10.06 16.46 1.85
N ASN A 733 -10.25 15.16 1.77
CA ASN A 733 -9.98 14.28 2.89
C ASN A 733 -8.47 13.93 2.95
N GLU A 734 -7.64 14.92 3.33
CA GLU A 734 -6.18 14.78 3.42
C GLU A 734 -5.78 13.57 4.29
N SER A 735 -6.58 13.27 5.32
CA SER A 735 -6.43 12.11 6.19
C SER A 735 -6.40 10.75 5.48
N LYS A 736 -7.05 10.62 4.30
CA LYS A 736 -7.04 9.39 3.48
C LYS A 736 -6.09 9.45 2.29
N LYS A 737 -5.82 10.65 1.74
CA LYS A 737 -4.89 10.83 0.62
C LYS A 737 -3.46 10.41 0.98
N GLU A 738 -2.98 10.78 2.16
CA GLU A 738 -1.62 10.49 2.58
C GLU A 738 -1.38 9.00 2.91
N PRO A 739 -2.28 8.26 3.59
CA PRO A 739 -2.22 6.81 3.68
C PRO A 739 -2.22 6.11 2.32
N CYS A 740 -3.12 6.49 1.41
CA CYS A 740 -3.15 5.87 0.07
C CYS A 740 -1.86 6.14 -0.72
N LYS A 741 -1.34 7.37 -0.70
CA LYS A 741 -0.05 7.71 -1.33
C LYS A 741 1.07 6.80 -0.80
N LYS A 742 1.16 6.63 0.53
CA LYS A 742 2.12 5.72 1.19
C LYS A 742 1.88 4.25 0.82
N ALA A 743 0.62 3.81 0.70
CA ALA A 743 0.28 2.46 0.25
C ALA A 743 0.76 2.19 -1.17
N CYS A 744 0.53 3.14 -2.08
CA CYS A 744 1.03 3.10 -3.45
C CYS A 744 2.56 3.11 -3.52
N GLU A 745 3.23 3.98 -2.77
CA GLU A 745 4.70 4.02 -2.70
C GLU A 745 5.28 2.67 -2.21
N LYS A 746 4.67 2.06 -1.19
CA LYS A 746 5.04 0.70 -0.72
C LYS A 746 4.81 -0.37 -1.81
N TYR A 747 3.65 -0.34 -2.47
CA TYR A 747 3.32 -1.31 -3.53
C TYR A 747 4.28 -1.18 -4.71
N GLN A 748 4.55 0.04 -5.18
CA GLN A 748 5.48 0.34 -6.27
C GLN A 748 6.92 -0.04 -5.92
N THR A 749 7.34 0.19 -4.67
CA THR A 749 8.66 -0.24 -4.18
C THR A 749 8.79 -1.75 -4.21
N TRP A 750 7.80 -2.49 -3.70
CA TRP A 750 7.75 -3.96 -3.78
C TRP A 750 7.75 -4.44 -5.25
N LEU A 751 6.97 -3.80 -6.12
CA LEU A 751 6.83 -4.18 -7.53
C LEU A 751 8.10 -3.94 -8.36
N LYS A 752 8.96 -2.99 -7.97
CA LYS A 752 10.17 -2.58 -8.69
C LYS A 752 11.14 -3.75 -8.91
N ASP A 753 11.31 -4.59 -7.90
CA ASP A 753 12.20 -5.75 -7.99
C ASP A 753 11.60 -6.80 -8.94
N TRP A 754 10.30 -7.11 -8.80
CA TRP A 754 9.59 -8.01 -9.72
C TRP A 754 9.60 -7.51 -11.17
N LYS A 755 9.40 -6.20 -11.43
CA LYS A 755 9.58 -5.60 -12.78
C LYS A 755 10.98 -5.87 -13.34
N THR A 756 12.01 -5.71 -12.51
CA THR A 756 13.42 -5.89 -12.91
C THR A 756 13.75 -7.36 -13.19
N GLN A 757 13.30 -8.27 -12.32
CA GLN A 757 13.45 -9.72 -12.48
C GLN A 757 12.70 -10.23 -13.71
N TYR A 758 11.48 -9.73 -13.96
CA TYR A 758 10.70 -10.07 -15.15
C TYR A 758 11.38 -9.64 -16.44
N LYS A 759 11.85 -8.38 -16.54
CA LYS A 759 12.55 -7.90 -17.75
C LYS A 759 13.78 -8.75 -18.06
N THR A 760 14.56 -9.09 -17.03
CA THR A 760 15.75 -9.94 -17.12
C THR A 760 15.42 -11.36 -17.62
N GLN A 761 14.43 -12.03 -17.01
CA GLN A 761 14.01 -13.38 -17.41
C GLN A 761 13.28 -13.41 -18.75
N SER A 762 12.45 -12.41 -19.06
CA SER A 762 11.76 -12.29 -20.35
C SER A 762 12.74 -12.14 -21.50
N LYS A 763 13.81 -11.36 -21.33
CA LYS A 763 14.88 -11.25 -22.32
C LYS A 763 15.55 -12.61 -22.56
N LYS A 764 15.91 -13.32 -21.48
CA LYS A 764 16.46 -14.67 -21.57
C LYS A 764 15.51 -15.65 -22.27
N TYR A 765 14.21 -15.61 -21.96
CA TYR A 765 13.20 -16.42 -22.62
C TYR A 765 13.13 -16.14 -24.13
N ASP A 766 13.13 -14.87 -24.54
CA ASP A 766 13.08 -14.48 -25.94
C ASP A 766 14.36 -14.87 -26.72
N GLU A 767 15.52 -14.87 -26.06
CA GLU A 767 16.79 -15.36 -26.61
C GLU A 767 16.89 -16.90 -26.65
N ASP A 768 16.35 -17.59 -25.64
CA ASP A 768 16.45 -19.04 -25.48
C ASP A 768 15.41 -19.81 -26.31
N LYS A 769 14.20 -19.28 -26.51
CA LYS A 769 13.09 -20.00 -27.19
C LYS A 769 13.39 -20.47 -28.62
N GLY A 770 14.33 -19.81 -29.31
CA GLY A 770 14.79 -20.22 -30.65
C GLY A 770 15.84 -21.34 -30.66
N LYS A 771 16.43 -21.69 -29.52
CA LYS A 771 17.51 -22.70 -29.40
C LYS A 771 16.92 -24.12 -29.46
N GLN A 772 17.71 -25.07 -29.95
CA GLN A 772 17.24 -26.45 -30.20
C GLN A 772 16.58 -27.12 -28.98
N LEU A 773 17.07 -26.85 -27.77
CA LEU A 773 16.52 -27.33 -26.50
C LEU A 773 15.03 -26.94 -26.27
N TYR A 774 14.56 -25.85 -26.89
CA TYR A 774 13.23 -25.28 -26.68
C TYR A 774 12.27 -25.49 -27.86
N LYS A 775 12.79 -25.79 -29.07
CA LYS A 775 11.98 -25.88 -30.30
C LYS A 775 10.89 -26.94 -30.28
N ASN A 776 11.05 -28.00 -29.47
CA ASN A 776 10.10 -29.11 -29.39
C ASN A 776 9.11 -28.95 -28.22
N ILE A 777 9.12 -27.82 -27.51
CA ILE A 777 8.23 -27.57 -26.37
C ILE A 777 7.04 -26.74 -26.86
N SER A 778 5.87 -27.38 -26.97
CA SER A 778 4.68 -26.81 -27.63
C SER A 778 4.26 -25.45 -27.04
N ASP A 779 4.16 -25.36 -25.71
CA ASP A 779 3.78 -24.13 -25.00
C ASP A 779 4.78 -22.97 -25.13
N VAL A 780 6.06 -23.25 -25.41
CA VAL A 780 7.07 -22.24 -25.76
C VAL A 780 6.87 -21.77 -27.19
N THR A 781 6.68 -22.70 -28.13
CA THR A 781 6.51 -22.37 -29.56
C THR A 781 5.22 -21.62 -29.87
N SER A 782 4.13 -21.89 -29.13
CA SER A 782 2.86 -21.17 -29.27
C SER A 782 2.84 -19.81 -28.56
N SER A 783 3.78 -19.54 -27.65
CA SER A 783 3.83 -18.31 -26.86
C SER A 783 4.77 -17.28 -27.47
N THR A 784 4.19 -16.28 -28.17
CA THR A 784 4.97 -15.22 -28.83
C THR A 784 5.77 -14.37 -27.83
N LYS A 785 5.27 -14.20 -26.60
CA LYS A 785 5.85 -13.39 -25.52
C LYS A 785 5.94 -14.16 -24.20
N ALA A 786 6.88 -13.78 -23.34
CA ALA A 786 7.13 -14.43 -22.05
C ALA A 786 5.91 -14.45 -21.11
N TYR A 787 5.09 -13.39 -21.05
CA TYR A 787 3.87 -13.38 -20.23
C TYR A 787 2.83 -14.41 -20.68
N GLN A 788 2.72 -14.65 -22.00
CA GLN A 788 1.80 -15.63 -22.58
C GLN A 788 2.23 -17.05 -22.22
N TYR A 789 3.55 -17.30 -22.22
CA TYR A 789 4.13 -18.55 -21.72
C TYR A 789 3.79 -18.75 -20.24
N LEU A 790 4.06 -17.76 -19.39
CA LEU A 790 3.74 -17.84 -17.96
C LEU A 790 2.23 -18.06 -17.73
N HIS A 791 1.35 -17.34 -18.41
CA HIS A 791 -0.09 -17.55 -18.31
C HIS A 791 -0.51 -18.97 -18.72
N THR A 792 0.11 -19.52 -19.78
CA THR A 792 -0.14 -20.89 -20.25
C THR A 792 0.33 -21.93 -19.24
N GLN A 793 1.49 -21.74 -18.59
CA GLN A 793 1.95 -22.63 -17.52
C GLN A 793 1.09 -22.52 -16.26
N LEU A 794 0.75 -21.31 -15.82
CA LEU A 794 -0.05 -21.08 -14.61
C LEU A 794 -1.47 -21.66 -14.72
N LYS A 795 -2.00 -21.79 -15.95
CA LYS A 795 -3.26 -22.49 -16.25
C LYS A 795 -3.20 -24.02 -16.09
N GLN A 796 -2.02 -24.63 -16.01
CA GLN A 796 -1.88 -26.07 -15.71
C GLN A 796 -2.11 -26.37 -14.21
N PHE A 797 -2.15 -25.34 -13.36
CA PHE A 797 -2.37 -25.44 -11.93
C PHE A 797 -3.82 -25.11 -11.57
N THR A 798 -4.34 -25.71 -10.50
CA THR A 798 -5.71 -25.46 -10.03
C THR A 798 -5.86 -24.00 -9.58
N CYS A 799 -6.64 -23.22 -10.33
CA CYS A 799 -6.83 -21.79 -10.09
C CYS A 799 -7.86 -21.52 -8.98
N VAL A 800 -7.54 -21.85 -7.72
CA VAL A 800 -8.45 -21.81 -6.55
C VAL A 800 -9.20 -20.47 -6.35
N SER A 801 -8.73 -19.37 -6.95
CA SER A 801 -9.40 -18.07 -6.95
C SER A 801 -9.15 -17.21 -8.20
N GLY A 802 -8.82 -17.85 -9.34
CA GLY A 802 -8.53 -17.13 -10.59
C GLY A 802 -7.15 -16.45 -10.67
N ASP A 803 -6.32 -16.55 -9.63
CA ASP A 803 -4.98 -15.95 -9.52
C ASP A 803 -4.07 -16.23 -10.74
N CYS A 804 -4.22 -17.39 -11.38
CA CYS A 804 -3.49 -17.80 -12.60
C CYS A 804 -3.73 -16.89 -13.83
N ASN A 805 -4.74 -16.01 -13.78
CA ASN A 805 -5.00 -14.99 -14.81
C ASN A 805 -4.15 -13.72 -14.62
N CYS A 806 -3.36 -13.61 -13.54
CA CYS A 806 -2.45 -12.49 -13.31
C CYS A 806 -1.56 -12.14 -14.51
N MET A 807 -1.07 -13.14 -15.24
CA MET A 807 -0.19 -12.97 -16.40
C MET A 807 -0.94 -12.89 -17.74
N LYS A 808 -2.28 -12.82 -17.74
CA LYS A 808 -3.10 -12.93 -18.97
C LYS A 808 -3.04 -11.68 -19.84
N GLU A 809 -3.30 -10.52 -19.24
CA GLU A 809 -3.47 -9.25 -19.97
C GLU A 809 -2.13 -8.51 -20.11
N PRO A 810 -1.84 -7.85 -21.24
CA PRO A 810 -0.66 -7.02 -21.40
C PRO A 810 -0.78 -5.69 -20.63
N SER A 811 0.38 -5.14 -20.23
CA SER A 811 0.51 -3.86 -19.52
C SER A 811 -0.20 -2.71 -20.25
N LYS A 812 -0.89 -1.86 -19.47
CA LYS A 812 -1.61 -0.68 -19.96
C LYS A 812 -0.80 0.61 -19.77
N GLU A 813 0.44 0.51 -19.29
CA GLU A 813 1.34 1.65 -19.14
C GLU A 813 1.87 2.14 -20.50
N THR A 814 2.09 3.46 -20.62
CA THR A 814 2.71 4.05 -21.80
C THR A 814 4.16 3.58 -21.92
N LYS A 815 4.41 2.65 -22.85
CA LYS A 815 5.77 2.17 -23.15
C LYS A 815 6.68 3.34 -23.53
N LYS A 816 7.90 3.37 -22.98
CA LYS A 816 8.94 4.28 -23.47
C LYS A 816 9.38 3.80 -24.87
N PRO A 817 9.84 4.68 -25.77
CA PRO A 817 10.32 4.28 -27.10
C PRO A 817 11.44 3.23 -27.09
N SER A 818 12.17 3.10 -25.98
CA SER A 818 13.26 2.15 -25.77
C SER A 818 12.84 0.80 -25.15
N ASP A 819 11.61 0.63 -24.66
CA ASP A 819 11.16 -0.60 -24.00
C ASP A 819 10.64 -1.62 -25.03
N THR A 820 11.48 -2.57 -25.43
CA THR A 820 11.14 -3.65 -26.37
C THR A 820 10.42 -4.84 -25.72
N ILE A 821 10.50 -4.97 -24.39
CA ILE A 821 9.94 -6.07 -23.61
C ILE A 821 8.49 -5.80 -23.23
N GLU A 822 7.60 -6.76 -23.50
CA GLU A 822 6.19 -6.66 -23.09
C GLU A 822 5.97 -7.26 -21.70
N MET A 823 5.49 -6.43 -20.78
CA MET A 823 5.11 -6.81 -19.43
C MET A 823 3.60 -7.11 -19.35
N PRO A 824 3.14 -8.01 -18.47
CA PRO A 824 1.73 -8.18 -18.13
C PRO A 824 1.20 -7.02 -17.28
N ALA A 825 -0.11 -6.76 -17.33
CA ALA A 825 -0.82 -5.74 -16.54
C ALA A 825 -0.71 -5.93 -15.02
N SER A 826 -0.39 -7.15 -14.58
CA SER A 826 -0.10 -7.42 -13.18
C SER A 826 1.15 -6.69 -12.67
N LEU A 827 2.08 -6.31 -13.55
CA LEU A 827 3.25 -5.50 -13.26
C LEU A 827 3.04 -3.99 -13.47
N ASP A 828 1.81 -3.49 -13.67
CA ASP A 828 1.56 -2.04 -13.74
C ASP A 828 1.74 -1.38 -12.34
N GLU A 829 2.40 -0.21 -12.28
CA GLU A 829 2.68 0.57 -11.05
C GLU A 829 1.43 1.07 -10.34
N GLU A 830 0.33 1.19 -11.09
CA GLU A 830 -0.98 1.53 -10.56
C GLU A 830 -2.01 0.55 -11.16
N PRO A 831 -2.32 -0.55 -10.44
CA PRO A 831 -3.34 -1.52 -10.86
C PRO A 831 -4.68 -0.87 -11.18
N ASP A 832 -5.44 -1.43 -12.13
CA ASP A 832 -6.69 -0.85 -12.62
C ASP A 832 -7.70 -0.56 -11.48
N GLU A 833 -7.68 -1.36 -10.41
CA GLU A 833 -8.57 -1.25 -9.25
C GLU A 833 -8.29 -0.03 -8.36
N VAL A 834 -7.10 0.60 -8.49
CA VAL A 834 -6.70 1.83 -7.79
C VAL A 834 -6.28 2.95 -8.75
N LYS A 835 -6.55 2.80 -10.05
CA LYS A 835 -6.11 3.73 -11.10
C LYS A 835 -6.53 5.17 -10.87
N GLY A 836 -5.57 6.08 -10.98
CA GLY A 836 -5.70 7.51 -10.68
C GLY A 836 -5.66 7.88 -9.19
N ARG A 837 -5.60 6.90 -8.26
CA ARG A 837 -5.66 7.18 -6.81
C ARG A 837 -4.29 7.44 -6.18
N CYS A 838 -3.23 6.82 -6.67
CA CYS A 838 -1.89 6.96 -6.10
C CYS A 838 -1.34 8.39 -6.21
N LYS A 839 -1.76 9.12 -7.25
CA LYS A 839 -1.38 10.52 -7.44
C LYS A 839 -2.43 11.50 -6.89
N CYS A 840 -3.69 11.07 -6.74
CA CYS A 840 -4.87 11.91 -6.52
C CYS A 840 -4.67 13.34 -7.03
N PRO A 841 -4.54 13.54 -8.36
CA PRO A 841 -4.52 14.89 -8.93
C PRO A 841 -5.79 15.62 -8.43
N PRO A 842 -5.70 16.92 -8.08
CA PRO A 842 -6.88 17.66 -7.64
C PRO A 842 -7.95 17.53 -8.73
N PRO A 843 -9.15 16.99 -8.43
CA PRO A 843 -10.19 16.88 -9.44
C PRO A 843 -10.55 18.30 -9.88
N PRO A 844 -10.72 18.56 -11.19
CA PRO A 844 -11.00 19.90 -11.69
C PRO A 844 -12.27 20.45 -11.03
N ASP A 845 -12.27 21.77 -10.82
CA ASP A 845 -13.39 22.45 -10.20
C ASP A 845 -14.68 22.22 -11.01
N ALA A 846 -15.83 22.19 -10.32
CA ALA A 846 -17.11 21.96 -10.99
C ALA A 846 -17.33 23.00 -12.12
N CYS A 847 -16.88 24.23 -11.91
CA CYS A 847 -17.02 25.29 -12.90
C CYS A 847 -15.95 25.25 -14.00
N GLU A 848 -14.74 24.74 -13.75
CA GLU A 848 -13.74 24.47 -14.80
C GLU A 848 -14.25 23.40 -15.79
N ILE A 849 -14.82 22.31 -15.26
CA ILE A 849 -15.48 21.27 -16.07
C ILE A 849 -16.54 21.90 -16.98
N VAL A 850 -17.37 22.78 -16.42
CA VAL A 850 -18.45 23.46 -17.14
C VAL A 850 -17.95 24.45 -18.19
N LYS A 851 -16.91 25.25 -17.87
CA LYS A 851 -16.25 26.16 -18.83
C LYS A 851 -15.74 25.39 -20.06
N VAL A 852 -15.17 24.19 -19.88
CA VAL A 852 -14.69 23.34 -20.98
C VAL A 852 -15.85 22.79 -21.84
N ILE A 853 -16.95 22.36 -21.23
CA ILE A 853 -18.12 21.83 -21.96
C ILE A 853 -18.75 22.88 -22.88
N PHE A 854 -18.92 24.10 -22.37
CA PHE A 854 -19.65 25.15 -23.07
C PHE A 854 -18.77 26.05 -23.94
N ASN A 855 -17.44 25.91 -23.94
CA ASN A 855 -16.56 26.78 -24.74
C ASN A 855 -16.97 26.81 -26.23
N GLY A 856 -17.24 28.03 -26.73
CA GLY A 856 -17.67 28.28 -28.12
C GLY A 856 -19.09 27.80 -28.48
N LYS A 857 -19.89 27.30 -27.53
CA LYS A 857 -21.21 26.71 -27.80
C LYS A 857 -22.34 27.73 -27.89
N SER A 858 -23.27 27.49 -28.81
CA SER A 858 -24.51 28.25 -28.94
C SER A 858 -25.68 27.59 -28.20
N ALA A 859 -26.78 28.32 -28.04
CA ALA A 859 -28.03 27.85 -27.44
C ALA A 859 -28.72 26.69 -28.20
N THR A 860 -28.35 26.47 -29.46
CA THR A 860 -28.91 25.44 -30.35
C THR A 860 -27.97 24.26 -30.58
N ASP A 861 -26.72 24.34 -30.10
CA ASP A 861 -25.73 23.27 -30.30
C ASP A 861 -26.11 22.00 -29.53
N VAL A 862 -25.75 20.83 -30.06
CA VAL A 862 -25.79 19.57 -29.30
C VAL A 862 -24.58 19.50 -28.40
N ILE A 863 -24.79 19.34 -27.09
CA ILE A 863 -23.74 19.40 -26.07
C ILE A 863 -23.55 18.02 -25.47
N GLN A 864 -22.44 17.37 -25.84
CA GLN A 864 -22.06 16.00 -25.43
C GLN A 864 -23.17 14.95 -25.66
N GLY A 865 -24.01 15.13 -26.69
CA GLY A 865 -25.11 14.24 -27.04
C GLY A 865 -26.45 14.59 -26.38
N CYS A 866 -26.50 15.48 -25.39
CA CYS A 866 -27.74 16.07 -24.92
C CYS A 866 -28.20 17.20 -25.85
N LYS A 867 -29.52 17.29 -26.05
CA LYS A 867 -30.19 18.23 -26.96
C LYS A 867 -31.07 19.20 -26.18
N ARG A 868 -31.46 20.28 -26.85
CA ARG A 868 -32.40 21.31 -26.40
C ARG A 868 -33.74 20.72 -25.92
N LYS A 869 -34.37 21.36 -24.93
CA LYS A 869 -35.61 20.90 -24.28
C LYS A 869 -36.87 21.25 -25.09
N GLU A 870 -36.97 20.68 -26.28
CA GLU A 870 -38.11 20.86 -27.18
C GLU A 870 -39.12 19.71 -27.03
N ASN A 871 -40.38 19.93 -27.41
CA ASN A 871 -41.43 18.90 -27.53
C ASN A 871 -41.56 18.00 -26.28
N TYR A 872 -41.70 18.62 -25.10
CA TYR A 872 -41.99 17.93 -23.85
C TYR A 872 -43.26 17.08 -23.98
N GLN A 873 -43.15 15.81 -23.61
CA GLN A 873 -44.29 14.91 -23.55
C GLN A 873 -45.14 15.25 -22.32
N PRO A 874 -46.46 15.03 -22.35
CA PRO A 874 -47.30 15.18 -21.17
C PRO A 874 -46.83 14.30 -19.99
N TRP A 875 -47.34 14.59 -18.80
CA TRP A 875 -47.18 13.74 -17.62
C TRP A 875 -47.46 12.26 -17.95
N ASN A 876 -46.49 11.39 -17.64
CA ASN A 876 -46.59 9.96 -17.90
C ASN A 876 -46.99 9.23 -16.61
N CYS A 877 -48.27 8.86 -16.51
CA CYS A 877 -48.86 8.18 -15.35
C CYS A 877 -49.27 6.72 -15.64
N ASP A 878 -49.04 6.25 -16.88
CA ASP A 878 -49.56 4.96 -17.38
C ASP A 878 -48.45 3.96 -17.75
N LYS A 879 -47.23 4.44 -17.99
CA LYS A 879 -46.14 3.63 -18.59
C LYS A 879 -44.85 3.63 -17.77
N ILE A 880 -44.93 3.89 -16.46
CA ILE A 880 -43.76 3.74 -15.57
C ILE A 880 -43.56 2.25 -15.29
N LYS A 881 -42.71 1.62 -16.10
CA LYS A 881 -42.13 0.32 -15.75
C LYS A 881 -41.24 0.52 -14.52
N SER A 882 -41.73 0.13 -13.35
CA SER A 882 -41.03 0.32 -12.06
C SER A 882 -40.43 -1.00 -11.57
N HIS A 883 -39.37 -0.92 -10.78
CA HIS A 883 -38.74 -2.10 -10.19
C HIS A 883 -39.55 -2.68 -9.01
N ASN A 884 -40.29 -1.84 -8.27
CA ASN A 884 -40.91 -2.18 -6.98
C ASN A 884 -42.39 -1.72 -6.88
N ASN A 885 -43.21 -2.03 -7.90
CA ASN A 885 -44.67 -1.86 -7.84
C ASN A 885 -45.18 -0.43 -7.52
N HIS A 886 -44.49 0.62 -8.01
CA HIS A 886 -44.83 2.03 -7.77
C HIS A 886 -46.06 2.54 -8.54
N ASN A 887 -47.07 1.68 -8.72
CA ASN A 887 -48.28 1.94 -9.49
C ASN A 887 -49.06 3.12 -8.88
N GLY A 888 -49.24 4.17 -9.68
CA GLY A 888 -49.91 5.42 -9.30
C GLY A 888 -49.03 6.68 -9.39
N ALA A 889 -47.71 6.54 -9.50
CA ALA A 889 -46.81 7.69 -9.71
C ALA A 889 -46.95 8.28 -11.12
N CYS A 890 -46.74 9.60 -11.24
CA CYS A 890 -46.69 10.32 -12.52
C CYS A 890 -45.29 10.90 -12.75
N MET A 891 -44.64 10.57 -13.87
CA MET A 891 -43.30 11.07 -14.19
C MET A 891 -43.37 12.47 -14.86
N PRO A 892 -42.71 13.50 -14.32
CA PRO A 892 -42.72 14.86 -14.86
C PRO A 892 -42.18 14.93 -16.30
N PRO A 893 -42.75 15.81 -17.17
CA PRO A 893 -42.23 16.07 -18.52
C PRO A 893 -40.72 16.37 -18.57
N ARG A 894 -40.23 17.11 -17.58
CA ARG A 894 -38.80 17.43 -17.37
C ARG A 894 -37.96 16.17 -17.14
N ARG A 895 -38.35 15.32 -16.18
CA ARG A 895 -37.65 14.06 -15.85
C ARG A 895 -37.63 13.07 -17.02
N GLN A 896 -38.67 13.04 -17.85
CA GLN A 896 -38.72 12.21 -19.07
C GLN A 896 -37.64 12.59 -20.10
N LYS A 897 -37.06 13.80 -20.04
CA LYS A 897 -35.97 14.24 -20.92
C LYS A 897 -34.69 14.63 -20.17
N LEU A 898 -34.48 14.09 -18.97
CA LEU A 898 -33.29 14.36 -18.15
C LEU A 898 -31.99 13.96 -18.87
N CYS A 899 -30.99 14.85 -18.88
CA CYS A 899 -29.70 14.64 -19.52
C CYS A 899 -28.85 13.66 -18.67
N VAL A 900 -28.85 12.37 -19.03
CA VAL A 900 -28.06 11.33 -18.35
C VAL A 900 -26.96 10.73 -19.22
N ILE A 901 -26.64 11.34 -20.36
CA ILE A 901 -25.76 10.74 -21.38
C ILE A 901 -24.35 10.46 -20.86
N ASN A 902 -23.73 11.40 -20.12
CA ASN A 902 -22.40 11.19 -19.57
C ASN A 902 -22.39 10.08 -18.52
N LEU A 903 -23.45 9.93 -17.71
CA LEU A 903 -23.61 8.81 -16.77
C LEU A 903 -23.85 7.46 -17.50
N LYS A 904 -24.34 7.49 -18.74
CA LYS A 904 -24.51 6.31 -19.59
C LYS A 904 -23.20 5.87 -20.28
N THR A 905 -22.26 6.77 -20.54
CA THR A 905 -21.12 6.51 -21.45
C THR A 905 -19.71 6.74 -20.85
N PHE A 906 -19.57 7.24 -19.62
CA PHE A 906 -18.27 7.55 -19.03
C PHE A 906 -17.32 6.33 -18.96
N LYS A 907 -16.05 6.56 -19.33
CA LYS A 907 -14.94 5.62 -19.20
C LYS A 907 -13.64 6.39 -18.92
N PRO A 908 -12.70 5.86 -18.10
CA PRO A 908 -12.83 4.65 -17.29
C PRO A 908 -13.90 4.78 -16.20
N LYS A 909 -14.47 3.66 -15.74
CA LYS A 909 -15.50 3.62 -14.69
C LYS A 909 -14.87 3.86 -13.31
N THR A 910 -14.43 5.09 -13.03
CA THR A 910 -13.85 5.47 -11.73
C THR A 910 -14.76 6.43 -10.97
N SER A 911 -14.56 6.51 -9.66
CA SER A 911 -15.26 7.43 -8.76
C SER A 911 -15.14 8.91 -9.20
N VAL A 912 -13.96 9.31 -9.70
CA VAL A 912 -13.71 10.67 -10.20
C VAL A 912 -14.42 10.92 -11.53
N GLU A 913 -14.42 9.96 -12.46
CA GLU A 913 -15.17 10.10 -13.70
C GLU A 913 -16.69 10.06 -13.49
N LEU A 914 -17.17 9.32 -12.49
CA LEU A 914 -18.57 9.34 -12.09
C LEU A 914 -18.98 10.71 -11.54
N ARG A 915 -18.19 11.31 -10.64
CA ARG A 915 -18.37 12.72 -10.19
C ARG A 915 -18.44 13.66 -11.39
N ASN A 916 -17.45 13.57 -12.29
CA ASN A 916 -17.38 14.43 -13.48
C ASN A 916 -18.62 14.24 -14.38
N ALA A 917 -19.13 13.02 -14.51
CA ALA A 917 -20.33 12.71 -15.28
C ALA A 917 -21.60 13.30 -14.65
N PHE A 918 -21.77 13.28 -13.33
CA PHE A 918 -22.88 13.96 -12.64
C PHE A 918 -22.84 15.48 -12.84
N ILE A 919 -21.68 16.12 -12.65
CA ILE A 919 -21.49 17.57 -12.87
C ILE A 919 -21.82 17.94 -14.32
N LYS A 920 -21.27 17.19 -15.30
CA LYS A 920 -21.57 17.37 -16.74
C LYS A 920 -23.07 17.29 -17.02
N CYS A 921 -23.74 16.24 -16.52
CA CYS A 921 -25.17 16.02 -16.72
C CYS A 921 -26.01 17.18 -16.15
N ALA A 922 -25.82 17.53 -14.87
CA ALA A 922 -26.59 18.56 -14.19
C ALA A 922 -26.37 19.97 -14.78
N ALA A 923 -25.14 20.29 -15.21
CA ALA A 923 -24.84 21.55 -15.87
C ALA A 923 -25.51 21.66 -17.24
N ILE A 924 -25.42 20.63 -18.09
CA ILE A 924 -26.04 20.62 -19.42
C ILE A 924 -27.58 20.62 -19.30
N GLU A 925 -28.12 19.92 -18.31
CA GLU A 925 -29.55 19.95 -17.98
C GLU A 925 -30.02 21.36 -17.64
N THR A 926 -29.35 22.01 -16.68
CA THR A 926 -29.67 23.37 -16.21
C THR A 926 -29.58 24.38 -17.35
N HIS A 927 -28.55 24.27 -18.19
CA HIS A 927 -28.37 25.12 -19.36
C HIS A 927 -29.57 25.03 -20.33
N PHE A 928 -29.93 23.83 -20.79
CA PHE A 928 -31.05 23.70 -21.73
C PHE A 928 -32.42 23.97 -21.08
N ALA A 929 -32.59 23.69 -19.78
CA ALA A 929 -33.78 24.06 -19.03
C ALA A 929 -33.94 25.59 -18.95
N TRP A 930 -32.86 26.34 -18.69
CA TRP A 930 -32.89 27.81 -18.69
C TRP A 930 -33.24 28.38 -20.06
N HIS A 931 -32.73 27.78 -21.13
CA HIS A 931 -33.09 28.18 -22.49
C HIS A 931 -34.57 27.96 -22.80
N ARG A 932 -35.13 26.82 -22.40
CA ARG A 932 -36.57 26.57 -22.56
C ARG A 932 -37.43 27.50 -21.70
N TYR A 933 -37.03 27.72 -20.45
CA TYR A 933 -37.73 28.64 -19.55
C TYR A 933 -37.83 30.07 -20.15
N LYS A 934 -36.77 30.56 -20.79
CA LYS A 934 -36.82 31.85 -21.52
C LYS A 934 -37.81 31.84 -22.68
N GLU A 935 -37.87 30.77 -23.49
CA GLU A 935 -38.84 30.65 -24.59
C GLU A 935 -40.29 30.61 -24.08
N ASP A 936 -40.56 29.87 -23.01
CA ASP A 936 -41.89 29.83 -22.39
C ASP A 936 -42.31 31.24 -21.92
N LYS A 937 -41.39 32.01 -21.32
CA LYS A 937 -41.62 33.41 -20.89
C LYS A 937 -41.58 34.46 -22.00
N GLU A 938 -41.00 34.16 -23.16
CA GLU A 938 -41.07 34.98 -24.37
C GLU A 938 -42.51 35.06 -24.89
N ASN A 939 -43.22 33.93 -24.88
CA ASN A 939 -44.64 33.87 -25.24
C ASN A 939 -45.55 34.64 -24.25
N GLU A 940 -45.08 34.87 -23.01
CA GLU A 940 -45.74 35.70 -21.99
C GLU A 940 -45.36 37.20 -22.05
N LYS A 941 -44.58 37.66 -23.04
CA LYS A 941 -44.11 39.05 -23.21
C LYS A 941 -43.21 39.61 -22.08
N THR A 942 -42.40 38.78 -21.41
CA THR A 942 -41.54 39.25 -20.28
C THR A 942 -40.02 39.21 -20.52
N THR A 943 -39.58 38.78 -21.71
CA THR A 943 -38.18 38.47 -22.08
C THR A 943 -37.10 39.46 -21.64
N PRO A 944 -37.21 40.79 -21.90
CA PRO A 944 -36.09 41.70 -21.69
C PRO A 944 -35.66 41.81 -20.22
N LYS A 945 -36.57 41.49 -19.28
CA LYS A 945 -36.27 41.49 -17.85
C LYS A 945 -35.42 40.28 -17.45
N LEU A 946 -35.69 39.09 -18.00
CA LEU A 946 -35.06 37.83 -17.57
C LEU A 946 -33.55 37.74 -17.83
N VAL A 947 -33.05 38.39 -18.88
CA VAL A 947 -31.60 38.45 -19.17
C VAL A 947 -30.85 39.31 -18.15
N ASN A 948 -31.52 40.32 -17.57
CA ASN A 948 -30.92 41.19 -16.55
C ASN A 948 -30.94 40.53 -15.17
N TYR A 949 -31.91 39.65 -14.86
CA TYR A 949 -31.97 38.94 -13.57
C TYR A 949 -30.67 38.17 -13.27
N LEU A 950 -30.17 37.37 -14.22
CA LEU A 950 -28.89 36.66 -14.02
C LEU A 950 -27.69 37.63 -13.88
N LYS A 951 -27.69 38.77 -14.58
CA LYS A 951 -26.65 39.81 -14.42
C LYS A 951 -26.66 40.42 -13.01
N GLU A 952 -27.85 40.65 -12.47
CA GLU A 952 -28.08 41.06 -11.07
C GLU A 952 -27.82 39.93 -10.05
N GLY A 953 -27.46 38.72 -10.50
CA GLY A 953 -27.24 37.57 -9.63
C GLY A 953 -28.53 36.96 -9.05
N LYS A 954 -29.67 37.11 -9.73
CA LYS A 954 -30.98 36.59 -9.34
C LYS A 954 -31.45 35.47 -10.27
N ILE A 955 -32.00 34.41 -9.70
CA ILE A 955 -32.66 33.30 -10.41
C ILE A 955 -34.17 33.40 -10.14
N PRO A 956 -35.04 33.40 -11.18
CA PRO A 956 -36.49 33.37 -11.01
C PRO A 956 -36.96 32.18 -10.17
N ASP A 957 -37.93 32.40 -9.29
CA ASP A 957 -38.27 31.46 -8.21
C ASP A 957 -38.89 30.13 -8.70
N ASP A 958 -39.64 30.15 -9.79
CA ASP A 958 -40.17 28.96 -10.44
C ASP A 958 -39.07 28.17 -11.17
N PHE A 959 -38.12 28.85 -11.82
CA PHE A 959 -36.93 28.20 -12.38
C PHE A 959 -36.01 27.62 -11.29
N LYS A 960 -35.86 28.33 -10.15
CA LYS A 960 -35.16 27.84 -8.95
C LYS A 960 -35.77 26.53 -8.46
N ARG A 961 -37.10 26.42 -8.40
CA ARG A 961 -37.78 25.14 -8.07
C ARG A 961 -37.51 24.04 -9.10
N GLN A 962 -37.50 24.34 -10.40
CA GLN A 962 -37.11 23.35 -11.44
C GLN A 962 -35.69 22.82 -11.23
N MET A 963 -34.74 23.68 -10.81
CA MET A 963 -33.39 23.24 -10.44
C MET A 963 -33.41 22.30 -9.22
N PHE A 964 -34.18 22.62 -8.18
CA PHE A 964 -34.34 21.76 -7.00
C PHE A 964 -34.91 20.38 -7.34
N TYR A 965 -35.99 20.30 -8.14
CA TYR A 965 -36.57 19.03 -8.59
C TYR A 965 -35.54 18.20 -9.37
N THR A 966 -34.79 18.85 -10.26
CA THR A 966 -33.73 18.22 -11.07
C THR A 966 -32.56 17.72 -10.23
N PHE A 967 -32.13 18.48 -9.23
CA PHE A 967 -31.09 18.08 -8.30
C PHE A 967 -31.50 16.84 -7.49
N GLY A 968 -32.74 16.81 -6.99
CA GLY A 968 -33.32 15.64 -6.32
C GLY A 968 -33.40 14.41 -7.23
N ASP A 969 -33.75 14.58 -8.51
CA ASP A 969 -33.76 13.46 -9.47
C ASP A 969 -32.35 12.87 -9.69
N TYR A 970 -31.31 13.70 -9.81
CA TYR A 970 -29.92 13.21 -9.89
C TYR A 970 -29.47 12.52 -8.59
N ARG A 971 -29.90 13.02 -7.42
CA ARG A 971 -29.65 12.35 -6.14
C ARG A 971 -30.24 10.94 -6.14
N ASP A 972 -31.53 10.79 -6.45
CA ASP A 972 -32.18 9.48 -6.35
C ASP A 972 -31.68 8.48 -7.40
N LEU A 973 -31.21 8.96 -8.57
CA LEU A 973 -30.45 8.15 -9.53
C LEU A 973 -29.12 7.65 -8.96
N CYS A 974 -28.42 8.47 -8.16
CA CYS A 974 -27.22 8.03 -7.48
C CYS A 974 -27.50 7.01 -6.38
N LEU A 975 -28.61 7.18 -5.65
CA LEU A 975 -28.95 6.40 -4.46
C LEU A 975 -29.71 5.10 -4.74
N ASP A 976 -29.99 4.78 -6.00
CA ASP A 976 -30.86 3.66 -6.41
C ASP A 976 -32.31 3.79 -5.86
N LYS A 977 -32.77 5.03 -5.69
CA LYS A 977 -34.12 5.39 -5.19
C LYS A 977 -35.04 5.91 -6.29
N ASN A 978 -34.64 5.76 -7.56
CA ASN A 978 -35.36 6.22 -8.73
C ASN A 978 -36.55 5.29 -9.06
N ILE A 979 -37.72 5.87 -9.31
CA ILE A 979 -39.01 5.16 -9.42
C ILE A 979 -39.18 4.40 -10.76
N GLY A 980 -38.55 4.86 -11.84
CA GLY A 980 -38.72 4.30 -13.20
C GLY A 980 -37.47 3.60 -13.73
N ASN A 981 -37.61 2.50 -14.45
CA ASN A 981 -36.48 1.74 -15.01
C ASN A 981 -35.93 2.28 -16.35
N ASP A 982 -36.32 3.51 -16.73
CA ASP A 982 -36.01 4.16 -18.01
C ASP A 982 -34.50 4.39 -18.21
N VAL A 983 -33.73 4.32 -17.13
CA VAL A 983 -32.29 4.58 -17.06
C VAL A 983 -31.50 3.46 -16.37
N SER A 984 -32.01 2.22 -16.39
CA SER A 984 -31.35 1.04 -15.81
C SER A 984 -29.87 0.83 -16.22
N VAL A 985 -29.49 1.21 -17.43
CA VAL A 985 -28.07 1.20 -17.87
C VAL A 985 -27.21 2.20 -17.09
N VAL A 986 -27.76 3.36 -16.73
CA VAL A 986 -27.09 4.38 -15.89
C VAL A 986 -27.00 3.90 -14.46
N GLU A 987 -28.09 3.36 -13.90
CA GLU A 987 -28.11 2.77 -12.55
C GLU A 987 -27.08 1.65 -12.43
N ASN A 988 -26.98 0.76 -13.42
CA ASN A 988 -25.95 -0.29 -13.47
C ASN A 988 -24.54 0.31 -13.59
N ASN A 989 -24.31 1.34 -14.40
CA ASN A 989 -22.99 2.00 -14.46
C ASN A 989 -22.59 2.66 -13.13
N ILE A 990 -23.55 3.26 -12.41
CA ILE A 990 -23.34 3.83 -11.08
C ILE A 990 -23.02 2.71 -10.08
N LYS A 991 -23.84 1.64 -10.08
CA LYS A 991 -23.65 0.44 -9.26
C LYS A 991 -22.29 -0.20 -9.50
N ASP A 992 -21.83 -0.34 -10.74
CA ASP A 992 -20.51 -0.91 -11.04
C ASP A 992 -19.39 -0.13 -10.31
N VAL A 993 -19.40 1.21 -10.40
CA VAL A 993 -18.39 2.06 -9.75
C VAL A 993 -18.45 1.97 -8.22
N LEU A 994 -19.65 1.92 -7.65
CA LEU A 994 -19.84 1.90 -6.19
C LEU A 994 -19.66 0.49 -5.59
N THR A 995 -20.01 -0.57 -6.32
CA THR A 995 -19.96 -1.98 -5.85
C THR A 995 -18.67 -2.72 -6.19
N ASP A 996 -17.89 -2.33 -7.20
CA ASP A 996 -16.55 -2.92 -7.40
C ASP A 996 -15.60 -2.62 -6.21
N SER A 997 -15.96 -1.66 -5.34
CA SER A 997 -15.30 -1.45 -4.04
C SER A 997 -15.39 -2.66 -3.10
N THR A 998 -16.43 -3.51 -3.23
CA THR A 998 -16.70 -4.62 -2.30
C THR A 998 -16.14 -5.97 -2.75
N LYS A 999 -15.89 -6.17 -4.05
CA LYS A 999 -15.43 -7.47 -4.60
C LYS A 999 -14.03 -7.89 -4.11
N ASN A 1000 -13.21 -6.94 -3.67
CA ASN A 1000 -11.82 -7.19 -3.24
C ASN A 1000 -11.54 -6.80 -1.76
N GLY A 1001 -12.57 -6.79 -0.90
CA GLY A 1001 -12.37 -6.62 0.55
C GLY A 1001 -12.15 -5.19 1.05
N GLY A 1002 -12.50 -4.18 0.26
CA GLY A 1002 -12.59 -2.79 0.71
C GLY A 1002 -13.85 -2.53 1.57
N THR A 1003 -13.81 -1.50 2.40
CA THR A 1003 -14.99 -1.05 3.17
C THR A 1003 -16.08 -0.54 2.20
N PRO A 1004 -17.34 -0.98 2.30
CA PRO A 1004 -18.39 -0.52 1.39
C PRO A 1004 -18.63 0.99 1.49
N ILE A 1005 -18.45 1.70 0.38
CA ILE A 1005 -18.93 3.07 0.23
C ILE A 1005 -20.40 2.98 -0.14
N THR A 1006 -21.30 3.30 0.79
CA THR A 1006 -22.73 3.42 0.44
C THR A 1006 -22.94 4.57 -0.54
N ALA A 1007 -23.90 4.42 -1.45
CA ALA A 1007 -24.26 5.48 -2.40
C ALA A 1007 -24.60 6.81 -1.69
N GLU A 1008 -25.19 6.73 -0.49
CA GLU A 1008 -25.53 7.87 0.37
C GLU A 1008 -24.29 8.62 0.86
N ASN A 1009 -23.26 7.90 1.30
CA ASN A 1009 -22.00 8.50 1.70
C ASN A 1009 -21.25 9.09 0.49
N TRP A 1010 -21.32 8.45 -0.67
CA TRP A 1010 -20.70 8.97 -1.90
C TRP A 1010 -21.39 10.24 -2.40
N TRP A 1011 -22.73 10.28 -2.44
CA TRP A 1011 -23.49 11.46 -2.85
C TRP A 1011 -23.16 12.68 -1.99
N LYS A 1012 -23.08 12.51 -0.66
CA LYS A 1012 -22.71 13.58 0.30
C LYS A 1012 -21.34 14.22 0.03
N LEU A 1013 -20.42 13.53 -0.66
CA LEU A 1013 -19.13 14.11 -1.06
C LEU A 1013 -19.26 15.07 -2.25
N ILE A 1014 -20.16 14.76 -3.19
CA ILE A 1014 -20.29 15.47 -4.49
C ILE A 1014 -21.48 16.41 -4.60
N GLU A 1015 -22.48 16.31 -3.72
CA GLU A 1015 -23.77 17.05 -3.80
C GLU A 1015 -23.56 18.57 -3.99
N LYS A 1016 -22.59 19.14 -3.27
CA LYS A 1016 -22.21 20.56 -3.37
C LYS A 1016 -21.64 20.92 -4.74
N GLU A 1017 -20.91 20.00 -5.38
CA GLU A 1017 -20.26 20.20 -6.69
C GLU A 1017 -21.24 20.05 -7.84
N VAL A 1018 -22.23 19.17 -7.69
CA VAL A 1018 -23.34 19.04 -8.67
C VAL A 1018 -24.13 20.35 -8.72
N TRP A 1019 -24.54 20.88 -7.56
CA TRP A 1019 -25.23 22.18 -7.49
C TRP A 1019 -24.36 23.33 -8.03
N ASP A 1020 -23.08 23.35 -7.69
CA ASP A 1020 -22.16 24.37 -8.14
C ASP A 1020 -21.94 24.34 -9.67
N GLY A 1021 -21.93 23.15 -10.28
CA GLY A 1021 -21.97 22.98 -11.73
C GLY A 1021 -23.25 23.52 -12.37
N MET A 1022 -24.41 23.40 -11.71
CA MET A 1022 -25.68 23.98 -12.16
C MET A 1022 -25.63 25.52 -12.15
N LEU A 1023 -25.10 26.14 -11.08
CA LEU A 1023 -24.91 27.60 -11.00
C LEU A 1023 -23.90 28.10 -12.04
N CYS A 1024 -22.79 27.38 -12.24
CA CYS A 1024 -21.80 27.72 -13.25
C CYS A 1024 -22.41 27.65 -14.68
N ALA A 1025 -23.33 26.73 -14.95
CA ALA A 1025 -24.01 26.64 -16.24
C ALA A 1025 -24.85 27.89 -16.59
N LEU A 1026 -25.48 28.51 -15.59
CA LEU A 1026 -26.22 29.77 -15.75
C LEU A 1026 -25.31 30.98 -15.97
N SER A 1027 -24.02 30.85 -15.67
CA SER A 1027 -23.02 31.91 -15.84
C SER A 1027 -22.44 31.97 -17.26
N TYR A 1028 -22.86 31.07 -18.15
CA TYR A 1028 -22.44 31.05 -19.55
C TYR A 1028 -23.44 31.80 -20.45
N ASN A 1029 -22.95 32.80 -21.18
CA ASN A 1029 -23.74 33.58 -22.12
C ASN A 1029 -23.59 33.01 -23.54
N THR A 1030 -24.67 32.41 -24.05
CA THR A 1030 -24.72 31.76 -25.38
C THR A 1030 -24.65 32.72 -26.56
N ASN A 1031 -25.04 33.98 -26.38
CA ASN A 1031 -25.09 34.96 -27.47
C ASN A 1031 -23.68 35.48 -27.75
N GLU A 1032 -22.94 35.77 -26.68
CA GLU A 1032 -21.54 36.18 -26.73
C GLU A 1032 -20.57 34.98 -26.78
N LYS A 1033 -21.09 33.76 -26.61
CA LYS A 1033 -20.35 32.49 -26.50
C LYS A 1033 -19.26 32.49 -25.42
N GLN A 1034 -19.46 33.27 -24.37
CA GLN A 1034 -18.48 33.54 -23.32
C GLN A 1034 -19.03 33.23 -21.92
N PHE A 1035 -18.14 32.79 -21.05
CA PHE A 1035 -18.39 32.72 -19.62
C PHE A 1035 -18.34 34.12 -18.98
N LYS A 1036 -19.20 34.40 -18.00
CA LYS A 1036 -19.23 35.68 -17.28
C LYS A 1036 -18.93 35.46 -15.79
N ASP A 1037 -17.71 35.75 -15.39
CA ASP A 1037 -17.22 35.52 -14.02
C ASP A 1037 -17.93 36.40 -12.96
N ASP A 1038 -18.40 37.61 -13.31
CA ASP A 1038 -19.20 38.44 -12.40
C ASP A 1038 -20.57 37.84 -12.10
N VAL A 1039 -21.25 37.30 -13.13
CA VAL A 1039 -22.51 36.56 -12.99
C VAL A 1039 -22.30 35.35 -12.08
N ARG A 1040 -21.22 34.59 -12.32
CA ARG A 1040 -20.82 33.46 -11.49
C ARG A 1040 -20.62 33.86 -10.03
N LYS A 1041 -19.88 34.94 -9.77
CA LYS A 1041 -19.61 35.43 -8.42
C LYS A 1041 -20.91 35.77 -7.69
N ASN A 1042 -21.80 36.55 -8.32
CA ASN A 1042 -23.06 36.98 -7.74
C ASN A 1042 -24.00 35.78 -7.46
N LEU A 1043 -24.16 34.87 -8.44
CA LEU A 1043 -24.99 33.66 -8.26
C LEU A 1043 -24.46 32.74 -7.15
N THR A 1044 -23.14 32.62 -7.02
CA THR A 1044 -22.53 31.77 -5.97
C THR A 1044 -22.73 32.36 -4.58
N GLN A 1045 -22.66 33.68 -4.45
CA GLN A 1045 -22.92 34.39 -3.20
C GLN A 1045 -24.40 34.27 -2.78
N ASN A 1046 -25.33 34.45 -3.71
CA ASN A 1046 -26.76 34.47 -3.42
C ASN A 1046 -27.38 33.07 -3.27
N TYR A 1047 -26.86 32.07 -3.98
CA TYR A 1047 -27.46 30.73 -4.10
C TYR A 1047 -26.53 29.58 -3.68
N SER A 1048 -25.60 29.84 -2.77
CA SER A 1048 -24.71 28.83 -2.20
C SER A 1048 -25.47 27.63 -1.62
N TYR A 1049 -24.97 26.41 -1.86
CA TYR A 1049 -25.59 25.15 -1.44
C TYR A 1049 -25.99 25.11 0.05
N SER A 1050 -25.19 25.71 0.93
CA SER A 1050 -25.41 25.67 2.38
C SER A 1050 -26.50 26.63 2.87
N THR A 1051 -26.89 27.62 2.07
CA THR A 1051 -27.86 28.67 2.47
C THR A 1051 -29.13 28.65 1.63
N ILE A 1052 -29.10 28.02 0.46
CA ILE A 1052 -30.20 28.04 -0.51
C ILE A 1052 -31.41 27.22 -0.05
N LYS A 1053 -32.59 27.87 -0.14
CA LYS A 1053 -33.90 27.35 0.24
C LYS A 1053 -34.83 27.24 -0.96
N PHE A 1054 -35.82 26.34 -0.84
CA PHE A 1054 -36.77 26.01 -1.89
C PHE A 1054 -37.69 27.19 -2.26
N THR A 1055 -38.03 28.03 -1.28
CA THR A 1055 -38.79 29.29 -1.42
C THR A 1055 -38.07 30.42 -0.68
N GLU A 1056 -38.54 31.67 -0.84
CA GLU A 1056 -37.95 32.85 -0.16
C GLU A 1056 -38.27 32.95 1.34
N ASP A 1057 -39.21 32.14 1.85
CA ASP A 1057 -39.57 32.08 3.29
C ASP A 1057 -38.34 31.68 4.15
N PRO A 1058 -38.01 32.45 5.20
CA PRO A 1058 -36.97 32.09 6.17
C PRO A 1058 -37.13 30.71 6.82
N ASN A 1059 -38.34 30.14 6.89
CA ASN A 1059 -38.62 28.80 7.41
C ASN A 1059 -38.64 27.71 6.33
N SER A 1060 -38.34 28.07 5.08
CA SER A 1060 -38.37 27.16 3.94
C SER A 1060 -37.25 26.10 3.97
N THR A 1061 -37.55 24.95 3.38
CA THR A 1061 -36.66 23.78 3.35
C THR A 1061 -35.39 24.06 2.54
N SER A 1062 -34.22 23.67 3.07
CA SER A 1062 -32.94 23.75 2.34
C SER A 1062 -32.90 22.79 1.16
N LEU A 1063 -31.99 23.02 0.20
CA LEU A 1063 -31.80 22.11 -0.93
C LEU A 1063 -31.47 20.67 -0.52
N SER A 1064 -30.64 20.47 0.50
CA SER A 1064 -30.27 19.13 0.98
C SER A 1064 -31.49 18.35 1.49
N THR A 1065 -32.30 18.99 2.35
CA THR A 1065 -33.48 18.37 2.95
C THR A 1065 -34.61 18.22 1.94
N PHE A 1066 -34.75 19.13 0.99
CA PHE A 1066 -35.69 18.99 -0.11
C PHE A 1066 -35.32 17.81 -1.03
N ALA A 1067 -34.03 17.61 -1.31
CA ALA A 1067 -33.56 16.47 -2.09
C ALA A 1067 -33.74 15.13 -1.35
N GLU A 1068 -33.83 15.15 -0.01
CA GLU A 1068 -34.13 13.98 0.83
C GLU A 1068 -35.62 13.58 0.82
N THR A 1069 -36.55 14.51 0.56
CA THR A 1069 -37.98 14.21 0.38
C THR A 1069 -38.17 13.13 -0.70
N PRO A 1070 -38.96 12.06 -0.45
CA PRO A 1070 -39.19 10.97 -1.40
C PRO A 1070 -39.53 11.44 -2.82
N GLN A 1071 -38.93 10.80 -3.85
CA GLN A 1071 -39.07 11.22 -5.26
C GLN A 1071 -40.52 11.41 -5.70
N PHE A 1072 -41.42 10.51 -5.28
CA PHE A 1072 -42.84 10.60 -5.56
C PHE A 1072 -43.47 11.89 -5.00
N LEU A 1073 -43.17 12.26 -3.75
CA LEU A 1073 -43.71 13.47 -3.13
C LEU A 1073 -43.22 14.75 -3.83
N ARG A 1074 -41.95 14.75 -4.30
CA ARG A 1074 -41.42 15.84 -5.11
C ARG A 1074 -42.12 15.94 -6.47
N TRP A 1075 -42.29 14.82 -7.18
CA TRP A 1075 -43.03 14.80 -8.46
C TRP A 1075 -44.50 15.18 -8.28
N PHE A 1076 -45.15 14.77 -7.18
CA PHE A 1076 -46.54 15.13 -6.88
C PHE A 1076 -46.68 16.63 -6.55
N THR A 1077 -45.68 17.23 -5.89
CA THR A 1077 -45.59 18.69 -5.71
C THR A 1077 -45.37 19.42 -7.04
N GLU A 1078 -44.47 18.92 -7.91
CA GLU A 1078 -44.25 19.45 -9.27
C GLU A 1078 -45.52 19.35 -10.12
N TRP A 1079 -46.31 18.28 -9.94
CA TRP A 1079 -47.61 18.07 -10.58
C TRP A 1079 -48.66 19.07 -10.09
N GLY A 1080 -48.74 19.31 -8.79
CA GLY A 1080 -49.67 20.30 -8.20
C GLY A 1080 -49.34 21.73 -8.64
N GLU A 1081 -48.06 22.08 -8.72
CA GLU A 1081 -47.60 23.38 -9.21
C GLU A 1081 -47.98 23.59 -10.69
N ASP A 1082 -47.71 22.60 -11.54
CA ASP A 1082 -48.03 22.63 -12.97
C ASP A 1082 -49.54 22.65 -13.24
N PHE A 1083 -50.31 21.89 -12.46
CA PHE A 1083 -51.76 21.87 -12.55
C PHE A 1083 -52.39 23.22 -12.18
N CYS A 1084 -52.03 23.82 -11.03
CA CYS A 1084 -52.65 25.09 -10.61
C CYS A 1084 -52.39 26.22 -11.64
N LYS A 1085 -51.16 26.30 -12.18
CA LYS A 1085 -50.81 27.27 -13.26
C LYS A 1085 -51.68 27.05 -14.51
N LYS A 1086 -51.71 25.83 -15.04
CA LYS A 1086 -52.48 25.50 -16.26
C LYS A 1086 -53.99 25.62 -16.05
N ARG A 1087 -54.49 25.34 -14.85
CA ARG A 1087 -55.89 25.59 -14.49
C ARG A 1087 -56.20 27.08 -14.57
N LYS A 1088 -55.38 27.96 -13.97
CA LYS A 1088 -55.60 29.41 -14.02
C LYS A 1088 -55.68 29.91 -15.47
N GLU A 1089 -54.76 29.48 -16.33
CA GLU A 1089 -54.79 29.79 -17.77
C GLU A 1089 -56.09 29.31 -18.44
N LYS A 1090 -56.46 28.04 -18.22
CA LYS A 1090 -57.65 27.41 -18.84
C LYS A 1090 -58.97 27.97 -18.33
N VAL A 1091 -59.06 28.33 -17.05
CA VAL A 1091 -60.23 29.00 -16.47
C VAL A 1091 -60.36 30.43 -17.02
N ASN A 1092 -59.26 31.18 -17.17
CA ASN A 1092 -59.30 32.51 -17.79
C ASN A 1092 -59.76 32.47 -19.25
N GLU A 1093 -59.30 31.47 -20.02
CA GLU A 1093 -59.74 31.22 -21.39
C GLU A 1093 -61.24 30.87 -21.45
N LEU A 1094 -61.69 29.95 -20.59
CA LEU A 1094 -63.09 29.54 -20.47
C LEU A 1094 -63.99 30.73 -20.08
N MET A 1095 -63.60 31.52 -19.09
CA MET A 1095 -64.31 32.72 -18.65
C MET A 1095 -64.50 33.73 -19.77
N THR A 1096 -63.42 34.04 -20.51
CA THR A 1096 -63.45 34.99 -21.62
C THR A 1096 -64.42 34.54 -22.72
N LYS A 1097 -64.45 33.24 -23.03
CA LYS A 1097 -65.35 32.67 -24.04
C LYS A 1097 -66.79 32.49 -23.55
N CYS A 1098 -67.00 32.30 -22.24
CA CYS A 1098 -68.31 32.19 -21.60
C CYS A 1098 -68.96 33.53 -21.21
N ASN A 1099 -68.30 34.67 -21.43
CA ASN A 1099 -68.86 35.99 -21.13
C ASN A 1099 -70.20 36.27 -21.84
N GLY A 1100 -70.40 35.73 -23.05
CA GLY A 1100 -71.65 35.91 -23.81
C GLY A 1100 -72.83 35.05 -23.37
N CYS A 1101 -72.66 34.13 -22.39
CA CYS A 1101 -73.77 33.31 -21.90
C CYS A 1101 -74.39 33.92 -20.64
N ILE A 1102 -75.68 34.26 -20.74
CA ILE A 1102 -76.49 34.81 -19.63
C ILE A 1102 -77.19 33.66 -18.90
N VAL A 1103 -77.03 33.62 -17.58
CA VAL A 1103 -77.67 32.67 -16.67
C VAL A 1103 -78.63 33.37 -15.72
N SER A 1104 -79.62 32.65 -15.22
CA SER A 1104 -80.57 33.12 -14.20
C SER A 1104 -80.82 32.03 -13.16
N ASP A 1105 -81.10 32.41 -11.92
CA ASP A 1105 -81.31 31.47 -10.83
C ASP A 1105 -82.62 30.67 -10.98
N ASN A 1106 -82.54 29.37 -10.69
CA ASN A 1106 -83.70 28.47 -10.68
C ASN A 1106 -84.25 28.33 -9.26
N PRO A 1107 -85.55 28.60 -9.01
CA PRO A 1107 -86.17 28.35 -7.70
C PRO A 1107 -86.06 26.90 -7.20
N ALA A 1108 -85.89 25.93 -8.11
CA ALA A 1108 -85.68 24.52 -7.79
C ALA A 1108 -84.18 24.10 -7.74
N GLY A 1109 -83.25 25.07 -7.66
CA GLY A 1109 -81.81 24.85 -7.58
C GLY A 1109 -81.08 24.83 -8.93
N GLY A 1110 -79.86 25.36 -8.93
CA GLY A 1110 -79.00 25.51 -10.12
C GLY A 1110 -79.30 26.76 -10.96
N LYS A 1111 -78.60 26.89 -12.10
CA LYS A 1111 -78.80 27.99 -13.06
C LYS A 1111 -79.65 27.56 -14.26
N THR A 1112 -80.36 28.49 -14.86
CA THR A 1112 -81.04 28.34 -16.16
C THR A 1112 -80.43 29.25 -17.23
N CYS A 1113 -80.46 28.82 -18.49
CA CYS A 1113 -79.94 29.57 -19.64
C CYS A 1113 -80.62 29.17 -20.95
N VAL A 1114 -80.62 30.08 -21.93
CA VAL A 1114 -81.10 29.79 -23.29
C VAL A 1114 -79.94 29.23 -24.12
N LYS A 1115 -79.77 27.91 -24.10
CA LYS A 1115 -78.67 27.18 -24.79
C LYS A 1115 -78.59 27.42 -26.31
N THR A 1116 -79.65 27.92 -26.95
CA THR A 1116 -79.66 28.23 -28.39
C THR A 1116 -79.00 29.55 -28.76
N THR A 1117 -78.74 30.44 -27.78
CA THR A 1117 -78.01 31.70 -28.00
C THR A 1117 -76.57 31.45 -28.39
N GLU A 1118 -76.01 32.30 -29.25
CA GLU A 1118 -74.65 32.15 -29.78
C GLU A 1118 -73.58 32.18 -28.67
N GLY A 1119 -73.79 33.00 -27.64
CA GLY A 1119 -72.92 33.06 -26.47
C GLY A 1119 -72.96 31.78 -25.62
N CYS A 1120 -74.14 31.21 -25.37
CA CYS A 1120 -74.24 29.94 -24.62
C CYS A 1120 -73.81 28.71 -25.45
N LYS A 1121 -73.96 28.72 -26.78
CA LYS A 1121 -73.37 27.69 -27.67
C LYS A 1121 -71.84 27.68 -27.57
N LYS A 1122 -71.22 28.85 -27.70
CA LYS A 1122 -69.75 29.01 -27.57
C LYS A 1122 -69.27 28.59 -26.18
N CYS A 1123 -69.97 29.01 -25.13
CA CYS A 1123 -69.66 28.60 -23.77
C CYS A 1123 -69.76 27.08 -23.59
N THR A 1124 -70.86 26.43 -24.03
CA THR A 1124 -71.06 24.97 -23.91
C THR A 1124 -69.91 24.19 -24.54
N LYS A 1125 -69.51 24.54 -25.78
CA LYS A 1125 -68.40 23.90 -26.48
C LYS A 1125 -67.05 24.09 -25.77
N GLU A 1126 -66.82 25.25 -25.17
CA GLU A 1126 -65.61 25.52 -24.40
C GLU A 1126 -65.62 24.76 -23.06
N CYS A 1127 -66.77 24.65 -22.40
CA CYS A 1127 -66.95 23.83 -21.20
C CYS A 1127 -66.63 22.35 -21.49
N GLU A 1128 -67.12 21.78 -22.59
CA GLU A 1128 -66.78 20.43 -23.05
C GLU A 1128 -65.28 20.27 -23.30
N THR A 1129 -64.63 21.29 -23.89
CA THR A 1129 -63.18 21.32 -24.14
C THR A 1129 -62.39 21.37 -22.84
N TYR A 1130 -62.81 22.19 -21.87
CA TYR A 1130 -62.24 22.28 -20.54
C TYR A 1130 -62.38 20.97 -19.77
N GLN A 1131 -63.57 20.35 -19.77
CA GLN A 1131 -63.83 19.06 -19.14
C GLN A 1131 -63.00 17.94 -19.77
N GLY A 1132 -62.85 17.92 -21.10
CA GLY A 1132 -61.97 16.99 -21.81
C GLY A 1132 -60.50 17.11 -21.40
N TRP A 1133 -60.01 18.34 -21.19
CA TRP A 1133 -58.68 18.60 -20.63
C TRP A 1133 -58.58 18.15 -19.16
N LEU A 1134 -59.57 18.53 -18.34
CA LEU A 1134 -59.60 18.27 -16.90
C LEU A 1134 -59.65 16.78 -16.58
N LYS A 1135 -60.41 15.99 -17.36
CA LYS A 1135 -60.56 14.53 -17.18
C LYS A 1135 -59.22 13.82 -17.00
N LYS A 1136 -58.22 14.14 -17.83
CA LYS A 1136 -56.89 13.54 -17.74
C LYS A 1136 -56.15 13.94 -16.46
N TRP A 1137 -56.33 15.18 -15.98
CA TRP A 1137 -55.77 15.61 -14.69
C TRP A 1137 -56.46 14.93 -13.51
N LYS A 1138 -57.79 14.75 -13.57
CA LYS A 1138 -58.60 14.02 -12.58
C LYS A 1138 -58.18 12.54 -12.47
N GLU A 1139 -57.96 11.88 -13.61
CA GLU A 1139 -57.40 10.52 -13.68
C GLU A 1139 -55.97 10.43 -13.11
N ASN A 1140 -55.11 11.40 -13.44
CA ASN A 1140 -53.74 11.48 -12.90
C ASN A 1140 -53.71 11.78 -11.40
N TYR A 1141 -54.66 12.58 -10.89
CA TYR A 1141 -54.79 12.88 -9.47
C TYR A 1141 -55.19 11.64 -8.69
N ASN A 1142 -56.23 10.93 -9.11
CA ASN A 1142 -56.69 9.69 -8.45
C ASN A 1142 -55.55 8.67 -8.32
N LYS A 1143 -54.81 8.42 -9.41
CA LYS A 1143 -53.63 7.52 -9.41
C LYS A 1143 -52.59 7.91 -8.35
N GLN A 1144 -52.26 9.20 -8.26
CA GLN A 1144 -51.27 9.70 -7.30
C GLN A 1144 -51.81 9.73 -5.87
N LYS A 1145 -53.08 10.08 -5.67
CA LYS A 1145 -53.78 10.03 -4.39
C LYS A 1145 -53.76 8.61 -3.80
N ASP A 1146 -54.16 7.62 -4.61
CA ASP A 1146 -54.22 6.22 -4.18
C ASP A 1146 -52.81 5.68 -3.85
N LYS A 1147 -51.77 6.18 -4.53
CA LYS A 1147 -50.38 5.90 -4.17
C LYS A 1147 -49.96 6.60 -2.87
N PHE A 1148 -50.28 7.88 -2.69
CA PHE A 1148 -49.96 8.65 -1.49
C PHE A 1148 -50.56 7.99 -0.24
N LEU A 1149 -51.84 7.61 -0.29
CA LEU A 1149 -52.52 6.94 0.82
C LEU A 1149 -51.89 5.57 1.15
N ARG A 1150 -51.53 4.80 0.12
CA ARG A 1150 -50.88 3.48 0.29
C ARG A 1150 -49.50 3.59 0.93
N ASP A 1151 -48.61 4.40 0.35
CA ASP A 1151 -47.29 4.69 0.90
C ASP A 1151 -47.37 5.24 2.34
N LYS A 1152 -48.35 6.10 2.62
CA LYS A 1152 -48.60 6.65 3.97
C LYS A 1152 -49.01 5.55 4.96
N SER A 1153 -49.87 4.61 4.55
CA SER A 1153 -50.29 3.48 5.39
C SER A 1153 -49.15 2.49 5.71
N GLU A 1154 -48.15 2.43 4.83
CA GLU A 1154 -46.91 1.66 5.01
C GLU A 1154 -45.85 2.42 5.86
N ASN A 1155 -46.18 3.61 6.39
CA ASN A 1155 -45.28 4.52 7.11
C ASN A 1155 -44.09 5.06 6.28
N ASN A 1156 -44.12 4.95 4.94
CA ASN A 1156 -43.02 5.40 4.06
C ASN A 1156 -42.76 6.92 4.10
N TYR A 1157 -43.66 7.70 4.72
CA TYR A 1157 -43.56 9.16 4.85
C TYR A 1157 -43.24 9.62 6.29
N ASP A 1158 -42.82 8.72 7.17
CA ASP A 1158 -42.61 9.06 8.59
C ASP A 1158 -41.56 10.14 8.86
N HIS A 1159 -40.67 10.36 7.89
CA HIS A 1159 -39.58 11.32 7.93
C HIS A 1159 -39.95 12.66 7.24
N ASP A 1160 -41.09 12.76 6.56
CA ASP A 1160 -41.60 14.01 6.00
C ASP A 1160 -42.70 14.59 6.92
N PRO A 1161 -42.45 15.72 7.60
CA PRO A 1161 -43.37 16.24 8.61
C PRO A 1161 -44.69 16.78 8.04
N VAL A 1162 -44.77 17.04 6.73
CA VAL A 1162 -46.01 17.51 6.07
C VAL A 1162 -46.85 16.31 5.64
N ALA A 1163 -46.24 15.35 4.92
CA ALA A 1163 -46.92 14.14 4.48
C ALA A 1163 -47.34 13.22 5.64
N LYS A 1164 -46.56 13.17 6.73
CA LYS A 1164 -46.97 12.49 7.97
C LYS A 1164 -48.24 13.10 8.58
N LYS A 1165 -48.34 14.43 8.63
CA LYS A 1165 -49.44 15.17 9.29
C LYS A 1165 -50.69 15.39 8.44
N ALA A 1166 -50.58 15.42 7.12
CA ALA A 1166 -51.75 15.56 6.22
C ALA A 1166 -52.66 14.33 6.31
N LYS A 1167 -53.98 14.50 6.39
CA LYS A 1167 -54.95 13.40 6.43
C LYS A 1167 -54.99 12.66 5.09
N ASP A 1168 -54.99 13.42 4.01
CA ASP A 1168 -55.11 12.94 2.63
C ASP A 1168 -54.12 13.64 1.68
N ALA A 1169 -54.16 13.28 0.40
CA ALA A 1169 -53.28 13.81 -0.63
C ALA A 1169 -53.59 15.27 -1.01
N ARG A 1170 -54.84 15.73 -0.80
CA ARG A 1170 -55.27 17.12 -1.05
C ARG A 1170 -54.67 18.05 -0.01
N GLU A 1171 -54.83 17.72 1.28
CA GLU A 1171 -54.24 18.46 2.40
C GLU A 1171 -52.70 18.48 2.35
N TYR A 1172 -52.07 17.42 1.83
CA TYR A 1172 -50.63 17.43 1.57
C TYR A 1172 -50.23 18.45 0.50
N LEU A 1173 -50.91 18.45 -0.67
CA LEU A 1173 -50.62 19.41 -1.72
C LEU A 1173 -50.95 20.84 -1.28
N GLU A 1174 -52.09 21.07 -0.63
CA GLU A 1174 -52.49 22.35 -0.05
C GLU A 1174 -51.37 22.95 0.82
N LYS A 1175 -50.95 22.23 1.88
CA LYS A 1175 -49.92 22.70 2.81
C LYS A 1175 -48.53 22.84 2.19
N THR A 1176 -48.26 22.14 1.10
CA THR A 1176 -46.97 22.22 0.40
C THR A 1176 -46.96 23.39 -0.60
N LEU A 1177 -48.03 23.58 -1.36
CA LEU A 1177 -48.20 24.63 -2.36
C LEU A 1177 -48.46 26.01 -1.74
N GLN A 1178 -49.14 26.10 -0.58
CA GLN A 1178 -49.29 27.36 0.18
C GLN A 1178 -47.94 28.01 0.53
N LYS A 1179 -46.86 27.23 0.68
CA LYS A 1179 -45.50 27.76 0.91
C LYS A 1179 -44.95 28.55 -0.28
N PHE A 1180 -45.56 28.45 -1.46
CA PHE A 1180 -45.20 29.21 -2.66
C PHE A 1180 -45.89 30.59 -2.70
N CYS A 1181 -46.84 30.86 -1.79
CA CYS A 1181 -47.63 32.11 -1.76
C CYS A 1181 -47.03 33.24 -0.90
N GLN A 1182 -46.03 32.95 -0.05
CA GLN A 1182 -45.64 33.83 1.06
C GLN A 1182 -44.67 34.95 0.64
N ASN A 1183 -45.11 35.88 -0.20
CA ASN A 1183 -44.43 37.16 -0.41
C ASN A 1183 -45.29 38.34 0.07
N GLY A 1184 -44.63 39.38 0.58
CA GLY A 1184 -45.28 40.47 1.33
C GLY A 1184 -46.14 41.41 0.48
N SER A 1185 -47.16 42.00 1.13
CA SER A 1185 -48.18 42.90 0.58
C SER A 1185 -49.21 42.25 -0.36
N THR A 1186 -50.46 42.16 0.12
CA THR A 1186 -51.66 41.60 -0.56
C THR A 1186 -51.60 40.11 -0.93
N ASN A 1187 -52.04 39.27 0.01
CA ASN A 1187 -52.13 37.80 -0.11
C ASN A 1187 -53.30 37.30 -0.99
N GLU A 1188 -53.82 38.17 -1.87
CA GLU A 1188 -55.06 37.95 -2.64
C GLU A 1188 -54.82 37.25 -3.98
N ASN A 1189 -53.60 37.30 -4.52
CA ASN A 1189 -53.31 36.90 -5.90
C ASN A 1189 -52.28 35.74 -6.00
N CYS A 1190 -52.42 34.72 -5.14
CA CYS A 1190 -51.57 33.52 -5.21
C CYS A 1190 -52.19 32.40 -6.06
N ASP A 1191 -51.48 32.03 -7.12
CA ASP A 1191 -51.91 31.05 -8.13
C ASP A 1191 -51.95 29.60 -7.61
N PHE A 1192 -51.41 29.35 -6.41
CA PHE A 1192 -51.23 28.02 -5.84
C PHE A 1192 -52.29 27.62 -4.81
N LYS A 1193 -53.30 28.47 -4.57
CA LYS A 1193 -54.46 28.15 -3.69
C LYS A 1193 -55.42 27.10 -4.27
N CYS A 1194 -55.16 26.57 -5.47
CA CYS A 1194 -56.12 25.69 -6.16
C CYS A 1194 -56.41 24.36 -5.43
N MET A 1195 -55.66 23.98 -4.39
CA MET A 1195 -55.90 22.76 -3.61
C MET A 1195 -56.65 23.00 -2.27
N GLU A 1196 -56.93 24.26 -1.93
CA GLU A 1196 -57.44 24.71 -0.61
C GLU A 1196 -58.85 24.18 -0.28
N ASN A 1197 -59.76 24.22 -1.26
CA ASN A 1197 -61.14 23.76 -1.08
C ASN A 1197 -61.33 22.30 -1.52
N ALA A 1198 -62.20 21.56 -0.81
CA ALA A 1198 -62.64 20.22 -1.22
C ALA A 1198 -63.80 20.28 -2.22
N SER A 1199 -63.87 19.30 -3.12
CA SER A 1199 -64.93 19.15 -4.13
C SER A 1199 -66.31 19.08 -3.50
N THR A 1200 -67.26 19.85 -4.03
CA THR A 1200 -68.68 19.78 -3.65
C THR A 1200 -69.49 18.84 -4.55
N GLN A 1201 -68.92 18.43 -5.69
CA GLN A 1201 -69.58 17.57 -6.68
C GLN A 1201 -69.56 16.08 -6.31
N SER A 1202 -68.73 15.67 -5.34
CA SER A 1202 -68.60 14.26 -4.93
C SER A 1202 -69.20 14.01 -3.54
N LEU A 1203 -70.45 13.54 -3.52
CA LEU A 1203 -71.28 13.34 -2.31
C LEU A 1203 -70.66 12.47 -1.19
N ASN A 1204 -69.59 11.72 -1.46
CA ASN A 1204 -68.93 10.82 -0.50
C ASN A 1204 -67.39 10.99 -0.45
N ASN A 1205 -66.79 12.02 -1.08
CA ASN A 1205 -65.33 12.04 -1.27
C ASN A 1205 -64.67 13.42 -1.02
N THR A 1206 -64.32 13.69 0.25
CA THR A 1206 -63.68 14.93 0.71
C THR A 1206 -62.19 15.08 0.32
N ASP A 1207 -61.59 14.03 -0.25
CA ASP A 1207 -60.17 13.99 -0.60
C ASP A 1207 -59.85 14.54 -2.01
N MET A 1208 -60.86 14.99 -2.75
CA MET A 1208 -60.72 15.60 -4.08
C MET A 1208 -60.71 17.14 -3.94
N PRO A 1209 -59.77 17.88 -4.53
CA PRO A 1209 -59.81 19.34 -4.56
C PRO A 1209 -60.92 19.87 -5.49
N ALA A 1210 -61.57 20.97 -5.09
CA ALA A 1210 -62.59 21.66 -5.88
C ALA A 1210 -62.06 22.19 -7.24
N SER A 1211 -60.74 22.35 -7.38
CA SER A 1211 -60.13 22.70 -8.66
C SER A 1211 -60.25 21.61 -9.74
N LEU A 1212 -60.59 20.37 -9.36
CA LEU A 1212 -60.90 19.24 -10.24
C LEU A 1212 -62.42 19.01 -10.43
N ASP A 1213 -63.26 19.97 -10.03
CA ASP A 1213 -64.69 19.98 -10.33
C ASP A 1213 -64.95 20.26 -11.82
N ASP A 1214 -65.95 19.60 -12.39
CA ASP A 1214 -66.23 19.60 -13.84
C ASP A 1214 -66.75 20.97 -14.34
N GLU A 1215 -67.14 21.85 -13.41
CA GLU A 1215 -67.36 23.28 -13.65
C GLU A 1215 -66.60 24.08 -12.57
N PRO A 1216 -65.67 24.97 -12.95
CA PRO A 1216 -65.03 25.89 -12.01
C PRO A 1216 -66.04 26.85 -11.37
N GLU A 1217 -65.92 27.12 -10.07
CA GLU A 1217 -66.76 28.09 -9.35
C GLU A 1217 -66.75 29.47 -10.03
N GLU A 1218 -65.59 29.85 -10.58
CA GLU A 1218 -65.38 31.09 -11.31
C GLU A 1218 -66.38 31.29 -12.48
N VAL A 1219 -66.89 30.20 -13.06
CA VAL A 1219 -67.80 30.18 -14.23
C VAL A 1219 -69.28 30.33 -13.84
N GLN A 1220 -69.61 30.29 -12.55
CA GLN A 1220 -70.90 30.67 -11.97
C GLN A 1220 -72.14 29.92 -12.53
N GLY A 1221 -71.97 28.66 -12.94
CA GLY A 1221 -73.06 27.80 -13.42
C GLY A 1221 -73.41 27.98 -14.90
N LYS A 1222 -72.57 28.64 -15.69
CA LYS A 1222 -72.75 28.80 -17.14
C LYS A 1222 -72.49 27.52 -17.94
N CYS A 1223 -71.72 26.56 -17.41
CA CYS A 1223 -71.55 25.24 -18.03
C CYS A 1223 -72.71 24.30 -17.70
N SER A 1224 -73.15 24.25 -16.45
CA SER A 1224 -74.22 23.35 -15.96
C SER A 1224 -75.65 23.86 -16.17
N CYS A 1225 -75.84 25.06 -16.71
CA CYS A 1225 -77.17 25.69 -16.80
C CYS A 1225 -78.18 24.83 -17.59
N LYS A 1226 -79.41 24.76 -17.07
CA LYS A 1226 -80.54 24.01 -17.67
C LYS A 1226 -81.38 24.92 -18.57
N PRO A 1227 -82.12 24.39 -19.56
CA PRO A 1227 -83.14 25.17 -20.26
C PRO A 1227 -84.17 25.70 -19.25
N PRO A 1228 -84.68 26.94 -19.40
CA PRO A 1228 -85.78 27.42 -18.57
C PRO A 1228 -87.02 26.52 -18.76
N PRO A 1229 -87.83 26.29 -17.71
CA PRO A 1229 -89.04 25.47 -17.83
C PRO A 1229 -90.03 26.08 -18.83
N PRO A 1230 -90.77 25.27 -19.59
CA PRO A 1230 -91.75 25.77 -20.56
C PRO A 1230 -92.84 26.58 -19.84
N LYS A 1231 -93.13 27.78 -20.36
CA LYS A 1231 -94.22 28.62 -19.84
C LYS A 1231 -95.56 27.95 -20.12
N ASN A 1232 -96.29 27.54 -19.08
CA ASN A 1232 -97.70 27.19 -19.20
C ASN A 1232 -98.51 28.42 -19.64
N PRO A 1233 -99.53 28.26 -20.51
CA PRO A 1233 -100.41 29.37 -20.91
C PRO A 1233 -101.25 29.89 -19.73
N PRO A 1234 -101.69 31.17 -19.75
CA PRO A 1234 -102.32 31.80 -18.61
C PRO A 1234 -103.71 31.23 -18.33
N ARG A 1235 -103.99 30.93 -17.05
CA ARG A 1235 -105.31 30.46 -16.60
C ARG A 1235 -106.02 31.56 -15.80
N LEU A 1236 -107.32 31.74 -16.07
CA LEU A 1236 -108.14 32.74 -15.40
C LEU A 1236 -108.30 32.47 -13.89
N SER A 1237 -108.68 33.56 -13.20
CA SER A 1237 -109.01 33.68 -11.79
C SER A 1237 -110.00 32.66 -11.24
N LEU A 1238 -109.85 32.32 -9.96
CA LEU A 1238 -110.85 32.62 -8.91
C LEU A 1238 -110.26 32.39 -7.50
N ALA A 1239 -110.81 33.09 -6.52
CA ALA A 1239 -110.34 33.10 -5.13
C ALA A 1239 -111.02 32.00 -4.29
N ARG A 1240 -110.42 31.60 -3.14
CA ARG A 1240 -110.80 32.09 -1.79
C ARG A 1240 -109.95 31.42 -0.69
N SER A 1241 -109.85 32.10 0.45
CA SER A 1241 -109.15 31.75 1.69
C SER A 1241 -109.61 30.44 2.35
N ALA A 1242 -108.74 29.78 3.14
CA ALA A 1242 -108.69 29.94 4.62
C ALA A 1242 -107.86 28.85 5.35
N GLU A 1243 -107.14 29.30 6.37
CA GLU A 1243 -106.86 28.66 7.68
C GLU A 1243 -106.10 27.31 7.84
N ALA A 1244 -105.17 27.34 8.80
CA ALA A 1244 -104.52 26.21 9.49
C ALA A 1244 -105.34 25.89 10.80
N PRO A 1245 -104.94 25.03 11.78
CA PRO A 1245 -103.59 24.89 12.36
C PRO A 1245 -103.17 23.48 12.95
N GLU A 1246 -102.00 23.49 13.60
CA GLU A 1246 -101.62 22.77 14.86
C GLU A 1246 -101.36 21.24 14.96
N GLU A 1247 -100.07 20.94 15.21
CA GLU A 1247 -99.47 20.27 16.40
C GLU A 1247 -99.75 18.80 16.86
N ILE A 1248 -98.67 17.98 16.85
CA ILE A 1248 -98.02 17.25 18.01
C ILE A 1248 -98.82 16.14 18.77
N PRO A 1249 -98.23 14.99 19.27
CA PRO A 1249 -97.06 14.18 18.86
C PRO A 1249 -97.36 12.62 19.00
N PRO A 1250 -96.57 11.67 19.61
CA PRO A 1250 -96.42 10.33 18.99
C PRO A 1250 -96.68 9.05 19.84
N ALA A 1251 -96.57 7.91 19.13
CA ALA A 1251 -96.06 6.59 19.57
C ALA A 1251 -97.02 5.51 20.15
N VAL A 1252 -96.86 4.27 19.62
CA VAL A 1252 -96.51 3.00 20.30
C VAL A 1252 -97.20 1.77 19.66
N ALA A 1253 -96.46 0.64 19.60
CA ALA A 1253 -96.89 -0.78 19.57
C ALA A 1253 -96.72 -1.61 18.27
N GLY A 1254 -96.23 -2.85 18.44
CA GLY A 1254 -96.73 -4.03 17.70
C GLY A 1254 -95.82 -4.69 16.66
N ARG A 1255 -95.30 -5.89 16.96
CA ARG A 1255 -94.69 -6.83 15.98
C ARG A 1255 -95.78 -7.60 15.20
N SER A 1256 -95.47 -8.11 13.98
CA SER A 1256 -95.09 -9.52 13.76
C SER A 1256 -95.24 -10.02 12.30
N LEU A 1257 -94.60 -11.18 12.05
CA LEU A 1257 -94.80 -12.20 10.99
C LEU A 1257 -93.98 -12.16 9.67
N ASN A 1258 -93.48 -13.37 9.35
CA ASN A 1258 -92.76 -13.88 8.18
C ASN A 1258 -93.68 -14.97 7.55
N PRO A 1259 -93.57 -15.43 6.27
CA PRO A 1259 -92.47 -16.35 5.89
C PRO A 1259 -92.04 -16.42 4.38
N ARG A 1260 -91.10 -17.36 4.13
CA ARG A 1260 -90.47 -17.92 2.90
C ARG A 1260 -91.45 -18.49 1.81
N PRO A 1261 -91.03 -18.95 0.58
CA PRO A 1261 -89.79 -19.71 0.24
C PRO A 1261 -89.09 -19.47 -1.14
N ALA A 1262 -88.10 -20.32 -1.48
CA ALA A 1262 -87.22 -20.32 -2.68
C ALA A 1262 -87.65 -21.35 -3.77
N PRO A 1263 -86.96 -21.44 -4.95
CA PRO A 1263 -85.87 -22.44 -5.17
C PRO A 1263 -84.77 -22.00 -6.21
N ALA A 1264 -83.86 -22.84 -6.75
CA ALA A 1264 -82.79 -23.66 -6.11
C ALA A 1264 -81.78 -24.31 -7.13
N GLY A 1265 -80.47 -24.04 -7.02
CA GLY A 1265 -79.34 -24.84 -7.58
C GLY A 1265 -78.94 -24.68 -9.08
N PRO A 1266 -77.82 -25.28 -9.55
CA PRO A 1266 -76.88 -26.18 -8.85
C PRO A 1266 -75.35 -25.82 -8.91
N GLN A 1267 -74.57 -26.58 -8.14
CA GLN A 1267 -73.08 -26.72 -8.05
C GLN A 1267 -72.56 -27.76 -9.11
N PRO A 1268 -71.29 -28.29 -9.14
CA PRO A 1268 -70.01 -28.07 -8.39
C PRO A 1268 -68.78 -27.92 -9.38
N PRO A 1269 -67.48 -28.27 -9.12
CA PRO A 1269 -66.79 -28.72 -7.88
C PRO A 1269 -65.38 -28.15 -7.54
N SER A 1270 -65.07 -28.21 -6.23
CA SER A 1270 -63.81 -28.54 -5.50
C SER A 1270 -62.40 -28.17 -6.00
N GLY A 1271 -61.55 -27.70 -5.06
CA GLY A 1271 -60.08 -27.87 -5.13
C GLY A 1271 -59.23 -27.04 -4.16
N THR A 1272 -58.94 -27.57 -2.97
CA THR A 1272 -57.80 -27.21 -2.08
C THR A 1272 -57.11 -28.54 -1.66
N PRO A 1273 -55.92 -28.62 -1.03
CA PRO A 1273 -55.09 -27.55 -0.44
C PRO A 1273 -53.54 -27.68 -0.69
N ASP A 1274 -52.78 -26.83 0.03
CA ASP A 1274 -51.40 -26.97 0.56
C ASP A 1274 -50.17 -27.29 -0.32
N ALA A 1275 -49.27 -26.29 -0.41
CA ALA A 1275 -47.80 -26.41 -0.29
C ALA A 1275 -47.18 -25.05 0.09
#